data_AF-A0A924L098-F1
#
_entry.id   AF-A0A924L098-F1
#
_cell.length_a   1.000
_cell.length_b   1.000
_cell.length_c   1.000
_cell.angle_alpha   90.00
_cell.angle_beta   90.00
_cell.angle_gamma   90.00
#
_symmetry.space_group_name_H-M   'P 1'
#
loop_
_entity.id
_entity.type
_entity.pdbx_description
1 polymer ?
#
loop_
_entity_poly.entity_id
_entity_poly.type
_entity_poly.pdbx_seq_one_letter_code
_entity_poly.pdbx_strand_id
1 'polypeptide(L)'
;MSATKSPAAQRINFGKVELLAEQPDLLGIQIQSFKDYFQLETTPDKRNNEGLFRVFKENFPITDTRNIFVLEFLDYFVDPPRYTIDECIERGLTYAVPLKAKLRLSCNDEEHVDFQTIVQDVFLGNIPYMTPRGTFVINGAERVVVSQLHRSPGVFFGQSVHPNGTKIYSARVIPFKGAWMEFATDINNVMYAYIDRKKKFPVTTLLRSIGFETDKDILELFGMADEVKVDKKSLQKYIGKRLAARVLRTWVEDFVDEDTGEVVSIERNEIVLERDTVLDESNIEMIAEMDVKSVFVQKEEVSGDYAIIYNTLNKDTSNSELEAVQHIYRQLRGADAPDNETARGIIDKLFFSDKRYDLGEVGRYKINRRLGLNFPIEKKVLTKDDIIAIIKTLVQLTNGKSEVDDIDHLSNRRVRTVGEQLYAQFGVGLARMARTIRERMNVRDNEVFTPVDLINARTLSSVINSFFGTSQLSQFLDQTNPLSEITHKRRISALGPGGLSRERAGFEVRDVHYSHYGRLCTIETPEGPNIGLISTLCVHAKINDMGFIETPYRKVTDGKVDMKKTIFLSAEEEDTAKIAQANIGMDEKGNFIEDKIKSRQTGDFPILDKNEVEYMDVAPNQIVGLSASMIPFLEHDDANRALMGSNMQRQAVPLIRLESPIVGTGLEGKAARDARIQLHAEGTGVVEYVDGNEIHVRYNRSEMQQLVSFEEDLKIYKVTKFIRTNQETCINLRPAVIKGQKVVEGDFLTEGYATKGGEMALGRNLKVAFMPWKGYNFEDAIVISEKVVKEDLFTSIHISEFETEVRDTKLGEEELTPDIPNVSEEATKDLDQNGIIRIGAHIKEGDIIIGKITPKGESDPTPEEKLLRAIFGDKAGDAKDASLKAPSGTEGVVINKKLFQRAKKDKNAKVREKASLDKIEKTHEKNENDILEMLVNKLQTLLKDKASVGVSNNFGETLIGKGAKFNQKNLSNIDYLNVNPLGWTGDAKTDDLINTLLHNYSIKFNEELGRYKREKFNISIGDELPAGVLKLAKVYLAVKRKLKVGDKMAGRHGNKGIVAKIVRQEDMPFLEDGTPVDIVLNPLGVPSRMNLGQIYETVLGWAGEKLGVKFATPIFDGASVDQIAGYIKDANLPTFGHTYLYDGETGDRFDQKATVGIIYIIKLHHMVDDKMHARSIGPYSLITQQPLGGKAQFGGQRFGEMEVWALEAYGASNILQELLTLKSDDIIGRAKTYEAIVKGENIPRPGVPESFNVLVHELRGLGLDLTFE
;
A
#
# COMPACT_ATOMS: atom_id res chain seq x y z
N MET A 1 -15.22 -16.78 44.63
CA MET A 1 -14.86 -18.07 44.02
C MET A 1 -13.51 -17.92 43.36
N SER A 2 -12.52 -18.68 43.80
CA SER A 2 -11.15 -18.61 43.30
C SER A 2 -11.08 -19.13 41.87
N ALA A 3 -10.86 -18.24 40.91
CA ALA A 3 -10.57 -18.61 39.53
C ALA A 3 -9.15 -19.20 39.44
N THR A 4 -9.02 -20.47 39.81
CA THR A 4 -8.00 -21.35 39.24
C THR A 4 -8.07 -21.22 37.72
N LYS A 5 -6.92 -21.04 37.04
CA LYS A 5 -6.77 -21.00 35.58
C LYS A 5 -7.92 -21.72 34.88
N SER A 6 -8.88 -20.99 34.30
CA SER A 6 -9.46 -21.49 33.07
C SER A 6 -8.32 -21.33 32.06
N PRO A 7 -7.68 -22.42 31.57
CA PRO A 7 -6.92 -22.29 30.33
C PRO A 7 -7.87 -21.61 29.35
N ALA A 8 -7.40 -20.62 28.56
CA ALA A 8 -8.22 -20.02 27.51
C ALA A 8 -8.97 -21.17 26.84
N ALA A 9 -10.31 -21.19 26.94
CA ALA A 9 -11.11 -22.38 26.65
C ALA A 9 -10.70 -22.90 25.27
N GLN A 10 -9.89 -23.96 25.24
CA GLN A 10 -9.25 -24.41 24.02
C GLN A 10 -10.37 -24.82 23.08
N ARG A 11 -10.40 -24.22 21.88
CA ARG A 11 -11.36 -24.60 20.86
C ARG A 11 -11.16 -26.07 20.53
N ILE A 12 -12.26 -26.81 20.49
CA ILE A 12 -12.23 -28.18 19.98
C ILE A 12 -12.00 -28.07 18.48
N ASN A 13 -10.82 -28.51 18.03
CA ASN A 13 -10.43 -28.45 16.63
C ASN A 13 -10.87 -29.70 15.89
N PHE A 14 -11.57 -29.52 14.77
CA PHE A 14 -12.00 -30.61 13.89
C PHE A 14 -10.98 -30.97 12.80
N GLY A 15 -9.97 -30.13 12.58
CA GLY A 15 -8.95 -30.35 11.55
C GLY A 15 -8.16 -31.63 11.78
N LYS A 16 -7.99 -32.41 10.72
CA LYS A 16 -7.24 -33.67 10.72
C LYS A 16 -5.75 -33.47 10.45
N VAL A 17 -5.37 -32.34 9.84
CA VAL A 17 -3.97 -32.05 9.49
C VAL A 17 -3.20 -31.54 10.73
N GLU A 18 -2.34 -32.39 11.31
CA GLU A 18 -1.73 -32.16 12.63
C GLU A 18 -0.58 -31.11 12.68
N LEU A 19 0.09 -30.83 11.57
CA LEU A 19 1.33 -30.01 11.55
C LEU A 19 1.23 -28.85 10.55
N LEU A 20 0.37 -27.87 10.82
CA LEU A 20 0.38 -26.60 10.09
C LEU A 20 1.77 -25.98 10.23
N ALA A 21 2.46 -25.68 9.12
CA ALA A 21 3.72 -24.95 9.21
C ALA A 21 3.52 -23.65 9.98
N GLU A 22 4.58 -23.20 10.65
CA GLU A 22 4.56 -21.94 11.37
C GLU A 22 4.21 -20.80 10.40
N GLN A 23 2.98 -20.31 10.47
CA GLN A 23 2.51 -19.32 9.51
C GLN A 23 3.30 -18.02 9.72
N PRO A 24 3.70 -17.31 8.66
CA PRO A 24 4.51 -16.11 8.79
C PRO A 24 3.78 -15.01 9.57
N ASP A 25 4.55 -14.04 10.10
CA ASP A 25 3.99 -12.79 10.62
C ASP A 25 3.19 -12.10 9.51
N LEU A 26 1.90 -11.90 9.76
CA LEU A 26 0.99 -11.38 8.75
C LEU A 26 1.37 -9.96 8.27
N LEU A 27 2.06 -9.17 9.09
CA LEU A 27 2.51 -7.81 8.77
C LEU A 27 3.99 -7.74 8.35
N GLY A 28 4.68 -8.88 8.28
CA GLY A 28 6.10 -8.96 7.95
C GLY A 28 6.45 -8.24 6.64
N ILE A 29 5.59 -8.36 5.61
CA ILE A 29 5.78 -7.68 4.31
C ILE A 29 6.00 -6.17 4.42
N GLN A 30 5.27 -5.49 5.31
CA GLN A 30 5.37 -4.04 5.50
C GLN A 30 6.55 -3.70 6.39
N ILE A 31 6.60 -4.34 7.57
CA ILE A 31 7.52 -3.96 8.64
C ILE A 31 8.95 -4.40 8.30
N GLN A 32 9.13 -5.63 7.83
CA GLN A 32 10.44 -6.15 7.46
C GLN A 32 11.01 -5.35 6.29
N SER A 33 10.22 -5.13 5.22
CA SER A 33 10.64 -4.32 4.08
C SER A 33 11.10 -2.90 4.47
N PHE A 34 10.41 -2.26 5.41
CA PHE A 34 10.79 -0.93 5.88
C PHE A 34 12.03 -0.95 6.79
N LYS A 35 12.16 -1.97 7.64
CA LYS A 35 13.35 -2.19 8.47
C LYS A 35 14.59 -2.45 7.60
N ASP A 36 14.48 -3.32 6.60
CA ASP A 36 15.56 -3.64 5.66
C ASP A 36 15.98 -2.43 4.83
N TYR A 37 15.04 -1.50 4.57
CA TYR A 37 15.33 -0.25 3.86
C TYR A 37 16.13 0.76 4.73
N PHE A 38 15.78 0.92 6.01
CA PHE A 38 16.36 1.95 6.89
C PHE A 38 17.50 1.48 7.80
N GLN A 39 17.67 0.18 8.05
CA GLN A 39 18.80 -0.44 8.76
C GLN A 39 19.34 0.37 9.97
N LEU A 40 18.43 0.83 10.84
CA LEU A 40 18.80 1.69 11.99
C LEU A 40 19.45 0.93 13.14
N GLU A 41 19.04 -0.33 13.36
CA GLU A 41 19.52 -1.17 14.47
C GLU A 41 20.87 -1.85 14.15
N THR A 42 21.35 -1.77 12.92
CA THR A 42 22.67 -2.28 12.52
C THR A 42 23.75 -1.22 12.72
N THR A 43 24.85 -1.60 13.38
CA THR A 43 26.04 -0.77 13.51
C THR A 43 26.59 -0.39 12.12
N PRO A 44 27.23 0.78 11.95
CA PRO A 44 27.78 1.21 10.66
C PRO A 44 28.63 0.15 9.96
N ASP A 45 29.43 -0.62 10.72
CA ASP A 45 30.31 -1.68 10.19
C ASP A 45 29.57 -2.96 9.75
N LYS A 46 28.35 -3.19 10.22
CA LYS A 46 27.50 -4.36 9.87
C LYS A 46 26.36 -4.00 8.92
N ARG A 47 26.32 -2.76 8.43
CA ARG A 47 25.27 -2.26 7.52
C ARG A 47 25.49 -2.88 6.13
N ASN A 48 24.47 -3.55 5.60
CA ASN A 48 24.53 -4.13 4.26
C ASN A 48 24.45 -3.00 3.21
N ASN A 49 24.99 -3.23 2.00
CA ASN A 49 24.85 -2.31 0.86
C ASN A 49 23.42 -2.39 0.26
N GLU A 50 22.40 -2.16 1.08
CA GLU A 50 20.99 -2.32 0.73
C GLU A 50 20.18 -1.09 1.16
N GLY A 51 18.93 -1.01 0.67
CA GLY A 51 17.99 0.02 1.08
C GLY A 51 18.46 1.45 0.79
N LEU A 52 18.33 2.33 1.80
CA LEU A 52 18.70 3.75 1.70
C LEU A 52 20.19 3.96 1.45
N PHE A 53 21.06 3.12 2.03
CA PHE A 53 22.52 3.22 1.85
C PHE A 53 22.91 3.03 0.38
N ARG A 54 22.29 2.04 -0.28
CA ARG A 54 22.47 1.79 -1.72
C ARG A 54 22.05 2.99 -2.57
N VAL A 55 20.94 3.67 -2.24
CA VAL A 55 20.51 4.87 -2.97
C VAL A 55 21.56 5.98 -2.89
N PHE A 56 22.15 6.21 -1.71
CA PHE A 56 23.22 7.19 -1.55
C PHE A 56 24.45 6.78 -2.37
N LYS A 57 24.89 5.52 -2.26
CA LYS A 57 26.05 4.99 -3.00
C LYS A 57 25.88 5.02 -4.52
N GLU A 58 24.65 4.94 -5.04
CA GLU A 58 24.38 5.05 -6.48
C GLU A 58 24.45 6.50 -7.00
N ASN A 59 24.19 7.49 -6.14
CA ASN A 59 24.19 8.91 -6.53
C ASN A 59 25.48 9.65 -6.16
N PHE A 60 26.26 9.13 -5.21
CA PHE A 60 27.56 9.66 -4.78
C PHE A 60 28.69 8.71 -5.22
N PRO A 61 29.89 9.19 -5.54
CA PRO A 61 30.38 10.56 -5.38
C PRO A 61 29.84 11.53 -6.44
N ILE A 62 29.63 12.78 -6.04
CA ILE A 62 29.27 13.86 -6.95
C ILE A 62 30.54 14.66 -7.22
N THR A 63 30.98 14.65 -8.48
CA THR A 63 32.08 15.49 -8.94
C THR A 63 31.58 16.70 -9.70
N ASP A 64 32.37 17.75 -9.64
CA ASP A 64 32.23 18.91 -10.50
C ASP A 64 32.56 18.60 -11.98
N THR A 65 32.17 19.46 -12.93
CA THR A 65 32.47 19.28 -14.36
C THR A 65 33.96 19.20 -14.66
N ARG A 66 34.79 19.87 -13.85
CA ARG A 66 36.27 19.85 -13.95
C ARG A 66 36.92 18.78 -13.06
N ASN A 67 36.15 18.01 -12.30
CA ASN A 67 36.62 17.03 -11.30
C ASN A 67 37.54 17.61 -10.20
N ILE A 68 37.47 18.92 -9.93
CA ILE A 68 38.25 19.59 -8.87
C ILE A 68 37.70 19.21 -7.49
N PHE A 69 36.41 19.47 -7.27
CA PHE A 69 35.72 19.15 -6.02
C PHE A 69 35.00 17.81 -6.12
N VAL A 70 35.18 16.99 -5.08
CA VAL A 70 34.51 15.70 -4.94
C VAL A 70 33.76 15.67 -3.61
N LEU A 71 32.44 15.47 -3.69
CA LEU A 71 31.60 15.26 -2.51
C LEU A 71 31.25 13.78 -2.40
N GLU A 72 31.70 13.17 -1.31
CA GLU A 72 31.52 11.76 -1.01
C GLU A 72 30.56 11.55 0.15
N PHE A 73 29.82 10.46 0.06
CA PHE A 73 28.94 9.98 1.11
C PHE A 73 29.68 8.94 1.95
N LEU A 74 29.71 9.16 3.28
CA LEU A 74 30.30 8.22 4.23
C LEU A 74 29.20 7.39 4.91
N ASP A 75 28.25 8.05 5.56
CA ASP A 75 27.18 7.38 6.30
C ASP A 75 25.95 8.26 6.49
N TYR A 76 24.85 7.70 7.00
CA TYR A 76 23.65 8.45 7.41
C TYR A 76 23.19 8.10 8.82
N PHE A 77 22.58 9.10 9.45
CA PHE A 77 22.02 9.03 10.79
C PHE A 77 20.60 9.58 10.78
N VAL A 78 19.76 9.01 11.63
CA VAL A 78 18.38 9.45 11.82
C VAL A 78 18.26 9.95 13.25
N ASP A 79 17.94 11.23 13.40
CA ASP A 79 17.65 11.80 14.72
C ASP A 79 16.28 11.30 15.22
N PRO A 80 16.04 11.28 16.55
CA PRO A 80 14.73 10.95 17.09
C PRO A 80 13.64 11.91 16.56
N PRO A 81 12.40 11.41 16.37
CA PRO A 81 11.30 12.22 15.84
C PRO A 81 10.98 13.38 16.79
N ARG A 82 10.48 14.49 16.23
CA ARG A 82 10.16 15.71 17.00
C ARG A 82 8.92 15.59 17.86
N TYR A 83 7.95 14.80 17.41
CA TYR A 83 6.68 14.61 18.10
C TYR A 83 6.43 13.10 18.20
N THR A 84 5.69 12.72 19.24
CA THR A 84 5.18 11.36 19.36
C THR A 84 4.06 11.11 18.34
N ILE A 85 3.73 9.84 18.11
CA ILE A 85 2.67 9.44 17.17
C ILE A 85 1.33 10.08 17.56
N ASP A 86 0.98 10.03 18.85
CA ASP A 86 -0.27 10.59 19.37
C ASP A 86 -0.33 12.11 19.19
N GLU A 87 0.77 12.83 19.48
CA GLU A 87 0.85 14.28 19.25
C GLU A 87 0.71 14.64 17.76
N CYS A 88 1.30 13.85 16.85
CA CYS A 88 1.15 14.07 15.41
C CYS A 88 -0.30 13.93 14.96
N ILE A 89 -1.01 12.89 15.42
CA ILE A 89 -2.43 12.64 15.10
C ILE A 89 -3.27 13.82 15.58
N GLU A 90 -3.09 14.22 16.82
CA GLU A 90 -3.89 15.27 17.45
C GLU A 90 -3.67 16.66 16.82
N ARG A 91 -2.42 16.99 16.51
CA ARG A 91 -2.03 18.30 15.94
C ARG A 91 -2.20 18.39 14.44
N GLY A 92 -2.54 17.30 13.74
CA GLY A 92 -2.61 17.32 12.28
C GLY A 92 -1.23 17.32 11.60
N LEU A 93 -0.19 16.82 12.27
CA LEU A 93 1.20 16.83 11.78
C LEU A 93 1.60 15.47 11.20
N THR A 94 2.69 15.45 10.44
CA THR A 94 3.27 14.22 9.91
C THR A 94 4.29 13.66 10.89
N TYR A 95 4.18 12.36 11.22
CA TYR A 95 5.18 11.67 12.03
C TYR A 95 6.42 11.39 11.19
N ALA A 96 7.46 12.20 11.40
CA ALA A 96 8.66 12.18 10.60
C ALA A 96 9.91 12.25 11.46
N VAL A 97 10.96 11.59 10.96
CA VAL A 97 12.30 11.57 11.56
C VAL A 97 13.24 12.48 10.75
N PRO A 98 14.09 13.30 11.39
CA PRO A 98 15.08 14.10 10.68
C PRO A 98 16.23 13.20 10.15
N LEU A 99 16.47 13.21 8.84
CA LEU A 99 17.60 12.50 8.22
C LEU A 99 18.80 13.42 8.07
N LYS A 100 19.97 12.93 8.51
CA LYS A 100 21.27 13.54 8.27
C LYS A 100 22.19 12.58 7.53
N ALA A 101 23.03 13.12 6.66
CA ALA A 101 24.09 12.37 6.00
C ALA A 101 25.45 12.98 6.33
N LYS A 102 26.42 12.14 6.65
CA LYS A 102 27.81 12.49 6.87
C LYS A 102 28.52 12.53 5.52
N LEU A 103 28.90 13.73 5.11
CA LEU A 103 29.47 13.99 3.79
C LEU A 103 30.91 14.50 3.95
N ARG A 104 31.78 14.05 3.05
CA ARG A 104 33.17 14.49 2.94
C ARG A 104 33.34 15.28 1.64
N LEU A 105 33.80 16.53 1.76
CA LEU A 105 34.16 17.36 0.63
C LEU A 105 35.68 17.46 0.54
N SER A 106 36.24 16.95 -0.55
CA SER A 106 37.67 17.02 -0.86
C SER A 106 37.92 17.83 -2.13
N CYS A 107 39.10 18.44 -2.21
CA CYS A 107 39.62 19.12 -3.39
C CYS A 107 40.83 18.33 -3.91
N ASN A 108 40.87 18.03 -5.20
CA ASN A 108 41.93 17.26 -5.84
C ASN A 108 42.97 18.14 -6.57
N ASP A 109 42.81 19.46 -6.53
CA ASP A 109 43.64 20.40 -7.29
C ASP A 109 44.83 20.92 -6.46
N GLU A 110 46.01 20.98 -7.07
CA GLU A 110 47.25 21.46 -6.45
C GLU A 110 47.26 23.00 -6.31
N GLU A 111 46.45 23.75 -7.08
CA GLU A 111 46.34 25.21 -6.96
C GLU A 111 45.55 25.68 -5.72
N HIS A 112 44.71 24.80 -5.15
CA HIS A 112 43.87 25.09 -3.97
C HIS A 112 44.47 24.49 -2.67
N VAL A 113 45.75 24.78 -2.40
CA VAL A 113 46.52 24.23 -1.25
C VAL A 113 45.88 24.50 0.12
N ASP A 114 45.09 25.57 0.25
CA ASP A 114 44.44 25.96 1.52
C ASP A 114 43.11 25.22 1.80
N PHE A 115 42.59 24.41 0.86
CA PHE A 115 41.30 23.74 1.03
C PHE A 115 41.44 22.45 1.86
N GLN A 116 41.15 22.55 3.16
CA GLN A 116 41.11 21.39 4.04
C GLN A 116 39.91 20.49 3.72
N THR A 117 40.11 19.17 3.76
CA THR A 117 39.00 18.21 3.60
C THR A 117 38.04 18.36 4.78
N ILE A 118 36.78 18.74 4.50
CA ILE A 118 35.75 18.95 5.53
C ILE A 118 34.83 17.73 5.58
N VAL A 119 34.66 17.17 6.77
CA VAL A 119 33.65 16.14 7.05
C VAL A 119 32.58 16.75 7.95
N GLN A 120 31.32 16.72 7.50
CA GLN A 120 30.21 17.34 8.23
C GLN A 120 28.92 16.53 8.10
N ASP A 121 28.11 16.55 9.15
CA ASP A 121 26.76 16.00 9.15
C ASP A 121 25.77 17.03 8.58
N VAL A 122 25.18 16.73 7.43
CA VAL A 122 24.26 17.62 6.72
C VAL A 122 22.83 17.12 6.85
N PHE A 123 21.91 18.01 7.23
CA PHE A 123 20.48 17.71 7.29
C PHE A 123 19.86 17.67 5.88
N LEU A 124 19.24 16.54 5.53
CA LEU A 124 18.66 16.31 4.20
C LEU A 124 17.13 16.50 4.15
N GLY A 125 16.47 16.54 5.29
CA GLY A 125 15.01 16.70 5.39
C GLY A 125 14.37 15.83 6.46
N ASN A 126 13.09 16.07 6.72
CA ASN A 126 12.28 15.20 7.58
C ASN A 126 11.60 14.15 6.71
N ILE A 127 11.75 12.87 7.07
CA ILE A 127 11.17 11.75 6.32
C ILE A 127 10.08 11.10 7.14
N PRO A 128 8.88 10.87 6.58
CA PRO A 128 7.83 10.11 7.27
C PRO A 128 8.33 8.73 7.69
N TYR A 129 8.14 8.39 8.96
CA TYR A 129 8.62 7.13 9.54
C TYR A 129 7.45 6.19 9.83
N MET A 130 7.68 4.87 9.70
CA MET A 130 6.64 3.87 9.93
C MET A 130 6.40 3.66 11.43
N THR A 131 5.15 3.53 11.83
CA THR A 131 4.77 3.15 13.20
C THR A 131 5.04 1.66 13.45
N PRO A 132 5.12 1.21 14.72
CA PRO A 132 5.23 -0.22 15.04
C PRO A 132 4.08 -1.11 14.51
N ARG A 133 2.96 -0.48 14.12
CA ARG A 133 1.78 -1.13 13.54
C ARG A 133 1.85 -1.30 12.02
N GLY A 134 2.90 -0.82 11.36
CA GLY A 134 3.02 -0.85 9.90
C GLY A 134 2.21 0.24 9.19
N THR A 135 2.01 1.40 9.82
CA THR A 135 1.25 2.55 9.29
C THR A 135 2.15 3.79 9.21
N PHE A 136 1.71 4.84 8.51
CA PHE A 136 2.37 6.16 8.48
C PHE A 136 1.38 7.23 8.93
N VAL A 137 1.78 8.16 9.79
CA VAL A 137 0.94 9.32 10.13
C VAL A 137 1.31 10.48 9.22
N ILE A 138 0.40 10.85 8.31
CA ILE A 138 0.57 11.95 7.36
C ILE A 138 -0.52 12.98 7.60
N ASN A 139 -0.13 14.21 7.96
CA ASN A 139 -1.05 15.31 8.30
C ASN A 139 -2.12 14.91 9.35
N GLY A 140 -1.69 14.21 10.40
CA GLY A 140 -2.53 13.71 11.48
C GLY A 140 -3.40 12.49 11.17
N ALA A 141 -3.42 12.01 9.93
CA ALA A 141 -4.19 10.83 9.55
C ALA A 141 -3.29 9.61 9.37
N GLU A 142 -3.73 8.45 9.84
CA GLU A 142 -3.04 7.19 9.58
C GLU A 142 -3.28 6.73 8.13
N ARG A 143 -2.17 6.47 7.44
CA ARG A 143 -2.11 5.99 6.06
C ARG A 143 -1.34 4.68 5.97
N VAL A 144 -1.58 3.95 4.89
CA VAL A 144 -0.87 2.74 4.52
C VAL A 144 -0.37 2.85 3.09
N VAL A 145 0.85 2.38 2.84
CA VAL A 145 1.40 2.28 1.49
C VAL A 145 1.14 0.87 0.98
N VAL A 146 0.24 0.77 -0.01
CA VAL A 146 -0.17 -0.50 -0.60
C VAL A 146 0.95 -1.05 -1.48
N SER A 147 1.20 -2.35 -1.39
CA SER A 147 2.20 -3.01 -2.24
C SER A 147 1.70 -3.06 -3.69
N GLN A 148 2.59 -2.82 -4.66
CA GLN A 148 2.19 -2.69 -6.06
C GLN A 148 2.60 -3.92 -6.87
N LEU A 149 1.66 -4.55 -7.58
CA LEU A 149 1.97 -5.59 -8.58
C LEU A 149 2.20 -4.94 -9.93
N HIS A 150 3.38 -5.14 -10.52
CA HIS A 150 3.70 -4.63 -11.85
C HIS A 150 4.47 -5.66 -12.66
N ARG A 151 4.58 -5.46 -13.98
CA ARG A 151 5.33 -6.36 -14.85
C ARG A 151 6.81 -6.34 -14.49
N SER A 152 7.39 -7.53 -14.30
CA SER A 152 8.83 -7.66 -14.00
C SER A 152 9.66 -7.10 -15.15
N PRO A 153 10.82 -6.47 -14.90
CA PRO A 153 11.79 -6.21 -15.96
C PRO A 153 12.23 -7.51 -16.63
N GLY A 154 12.55 -7.48 -17.92
CA GLY A 154 12.94 -8.65 -18.70
C GLY A 154 12.45 -8.61 -20.14
N VAL A 155 12.53 -9.75 -20.82
CA VAL A 155 11.99 -9.94 -22.18
C VAL A 155 10.69 -10.74 -22.13
N PHE A 156 9.73 -10.34 -22.97
CA PHE A 156 8.42 -10.98 -23.10
C PHE A 156 8.09 -11.25 -24.56
N PHE A 157 7.75 -12.48 -24.88
CA PHE A 157 7.30 -12.89 -26.21
C PHE A 157 5.78 -12.94 -26.24
N GLY A 158 5.17 -12.21 -27.17
CA GLY A 158 3.72 -12.08 -27.29
C GLY A 158 3.24 -12.32 -28.71
N GLN A 159 2.00 -12.77 -28.84
CA GLN A 159 1.30 -12.91 -30.12
C GLN A 159 0.07 -11.99 -30.12
N SER A 160 -0.17 -11.30 -31.23
CA SER A 160 -1.39 -10.53 -31.48
C SER A 160 -1.98 -10.92 -32.82
N VAL A 161 -3.30 -10.80 -32.98
CA VAL A 161 -3.98 -11.10 -34.24
C VAL A 161 -4.35 -9.77 -34.88
N HIS A 162 -3.83 -9.53 -36.08
CA HIS A 162 -4.20 -8.35 -36.86
C HIS A 162 -5.64 -8.52 -37.38
N PRO A 163 -6.43 -7.44 -37.60
CA PRO A 163 -7.80 -7.54 -38.12
C PRO A 163 -7.98 -8.34 -39.42
N ASN A 164 -6.90 -8.57 -40.18
CA ASN A 164 -6.90 -9.41 -41.38
C ASN A 164 -6.71 -10.92 -41.08
N GLY A 165 -6.63 -11.32 -39.81
CA GLY A 165 -6.42 -12.69 -39.36
C GLY A 165 -4.96 -13.14 -39.30
N THR A 166 -3.99 -12.32 -39.70
CA THR A 166 -2.56 -12.68 -39.64
C THR A 166 -2.05 -12.58 -38.21
N LYS A 167 -1.33 -13.62 -37.75
CA LYS A 167 -0.67 -13.62 -36.44
C LYS A 167 0.60 -12.77 -36.50
N ILE A 168 0.68 -11.76 -35.65
CA ILE A 168 1.84 -10.92 -35.45
C ILE A 168 2.54 -11.35 -34.17
N TYR A 169 3.83 -11.63 -34.27
CA TYR A 169 4.67 -11.99 -33.14
C TYR A 169 5.49 -10.78 -32.70
N SER A 170 5.72 -10.67 -31.40
CA SER A 170 6.46 -9.56 -30.81
C SER A 170 7.34 -10.02 -29.66
N ALA A 171 8.48 -9.39 -29.48
CA ALA A 171 9.36 -9.53 -28.33
C ALA A 171 9.57 -8.15 -27.69
N ARG A 172 9.14 -7.95 -26.46
CA ARG A 172 9.24 -6.68 -25.74
C ARG A 172 10.24 -6.78 -24.61
N VAL A 173 11.24 -5.91 -24.62
CA VAL A 173 12.22 -5.75 -23.54
C VAL A 173 11.81 -4.58 -22.66
N ILE A 174 11.54 -4.87 -21.40
CA ILE A 174 11.13 -3.91 -20.38
C ILE A 174 12.30 -3.73 -19.40
N PRO A 175 12.97 -2.57 -19.38
CA PRO A 175 14.01 -2.29 -18.38
C PRO A 175 13.42 -1.94 -17.03
N PHE A 176 14.26 -1.98 -16.00
CA PHE A 176 13.94 -1.39 -14.70
C PHE A 176 13.94 0.15 -14.78
N LYS A 177 14.92 0.71 -15.51
CA LYS A 177 15.04 2.14 -15.84
C LYS A 177 15.61 2.28 -17.25
N GLY A 178 14.97 3.08 -18.11
CA GLY A 178 15.43 3.30 -19.49
C GLY A 178 14.31 3.24 -20.51
N ALA A 179 14.67 3.31 -21.79
CA ALA A 179 13.73 3.25 -22.92
C ALA A 179 13.27 1.81 -23.19
N TRP A 180 12.02 1.64 -23.63
CA TRP A 180 11.49 0.32 -23.97
C TRP A 180 11.90 -0.06 -25.38
N MET A 181 12.28 -1.31 -25.58
CA MET A 181 12.61 -1.85 -26.90
C MET A 181 11.65 -2.97 -27.26
N GLU A 182 11.07 -2.92 -28.45
CA GLU A 182 10.09 -3.90 -28.91
C GLU A 182 10.39 -4.33 -30.34
N PHE A 183 10.52 -5.63 -30.57
CA PHE A 183 10.67 -6.23 -31.89
C PHE A 183 9.31 -6.81 -32.28
N ALA A 184 8.81 -6.51 -33.48
CA ALA A 184 7.55 -7.09 -33.93
C ALA A 184 7.58 -7.42 -35.43
N THR A 185 6.88 -8.48 -35.81
CA THR A 185 6.67 -8.85 -37.20
C THR A 185 5.49 -8.08 -37.80
N ASP A 186 5.56 -7.73 -39.07
CA ASP A 186 4.46 -7.14 -39.82
C ASP A 186 3.70 -8.21 -40.63
N ILE A 187 2.58 -7.84 -41.23
CA ILE A 187 1.74 -8.69 -42.09
C ILE A 187 2.55 -9.27 -43.27
N ASN A 188 3.56 -8.55 -43.73
CA ASN A 188 4.44 -8.95 -44.83
C ASN A 188 5.66 -9.77 -44.36
N ASN A 189 5.65 -10.30 -43.13
CA ASN A 189 6.78 -11.02 -42.55
C ASN A 189 8.09 -10.19 -42.55
N VAL A 190 7.98 -8.89 -42.28
CA VAL A 190 9.10 -7.97 -42.07
C VAL A 190 9.21 -7.67 -40.58
N MET A 191 10.42 -7.71 -40.03
CA MET A 191 10.65 -7.44 -38.61
C MET A 191 11.08 -5.99 -38.39
N TYR A 192 10.38 -5.31 -37.47
CA TYR A 192 10.67 -3.93 -37.08
C TYR A 192 11.10 -3.87 -35.61
N ALA A 193 12.04 -2.98 -35.31
CA ALA A 193 12.37 -2.54 -33.96
C ALA A 193 11.65 -1.22 -33.66
N TYR A 194 11.05 -1.15 -32.48
CA TYR A 194 10.33 0.00 -31.94
C TYR A 194 11.04 0.47 -30.68
N ILE A 195 11.30 1.78 -30.60
CA ILE A 195 11.77 2.44 -29.38
C ILE A 195 10.62 3.26 -28.80
N ASP A 196 10.31 3.03 -27.51
CA ASP A 196 9.22 3.70 -26.77
C ASP A 196 7.85 3.69 -27.48
N ARG A 197 7.58 2.67 -28.31
CA ARG A 197 6.35 2.48 -29.09
C ARG A 197 5.99 3.61 -30.06
N LYS A 198 6.96 4.45 -30.46
CA LYS A 198 6.69 5.61 -31.34
C LYS A 198 7.33 5.50 -32.72
N LYS A 199 8.60 5.12 -32.79
CA LYS A 199 9.39 5.15 -34.02
C LYS A 199 9.80 3.73 -34.38
N LYS A 200 9.61 3.34 -35.66
CA LYS A 200 9.90 2.00 -36.17
C LYS A 200 10.93 2.04 -37.29
N PHE A 201 11.91 1.16 -37.19
CA PHE A 201 12.93 0.95 -38.23
C PHE A 201 13.20 -0.56 -38.38
N PRO A 202 13.66 -1.02 -39.56
CA PRO A 202 14.00 -2.42 -39.75
C PRO A 202 15.01 -2.90 -38.71
N VAL A 203 14.86 -4.14 -38.22
CA VAL A 203 15.78 -4.69 -37.20
C VAL A 203 17.21 -4.75 -37.70
N THR A 204 17.43 -4.95 -39.00
CA THR A 204 18.75 -4.97 -39.62
C THR A 204 19.45 -3.61 -39.55
N THR A 205 18.72 -2.50 -39.66
CA THR A 205 19.24 -1.15 -39.44
C THR A 205 19.77 -0.99 -38.00
N LEU A 206 19.09 -1.58 -37.02
CA LEU A 206 19.56 -1.61 -35.63
C LEU A 206 20.85 -2.43 -35.49
N LEU A 207 20.90 -3.63 -36.08
CA LEU A 207 22.09 -4.49 -36.03
C LEU A 207 23.31 -3.80 -36.62
N ARG A 208 23.16 -3.08 -37.74
CA ARG A 208 24.23 -2.24 -38.32
C ARG A 208 24.72 -1.20 -37.33
N SER A 209 23.80 -0.46 -36.71
CA SER A 209 24.15 0.58 -35.74
C SER A 209 24.85 0.08 -34.47
N ILE A 210 24.83 -1.23 -34.21
CA ILE A 210 25.44 -1.86 -33.04
C ILE A 210 26.81 -2.51 -33.41
N GLY A 211 27.23 -2.42 -34.67
CA GLY A 211 28.55 -2.87 -35.14
C GLY A 211 28.53 -4.14 -36.01
N PHE A 212 27.38 -4.54 -36.56
CA PHE A 212 27.30 -5.57 -37.62
C PHE A 212 27.16 -4.86 -38.97
N GLU A 213 28.27 -4.35 -39.48
CA GLU A 213 28.29 -3.34 -40.54
C GLU A 213 27.79 -3.89 -41.88
N THR A 214 28.25 -5.09 -42.25
CA THR A 214 28.01 -5.66 -43.57
C THR A 214 26.86 -6.64 -43.60
N ASP A 215 26.25 -6.83 -44.77
CA ASP A 215 25.26 -7.90 -44.99
C ASP A 215 25.82 -9.28 -44.61
N LYS A 216 27.13 -9.48 -44.80
CA LYS A 216 27.87 -10.69 -44.41
C LYS A 216 27.71 -10.97 -42.92
N ASP A 217 28.02 -9.99 -42.06
CA ASP A 217 28.02 -10.18 -40.61
C ASP A 217 26.61 -10.53 -40.10
N ILE A 218 25.58 -9.89 -40.68
CA ILE A 218 24.18 -10.15 -40.34
C ILE A 218 23.74 -11.54 -40.80
N LEU A 219 24.13 -11.99 -42.00
CA LEU A 219 23.73 -13.31 -42.52
C LEU A 219 24.47 -14.47 -41.84
N GLU A 220 25.74 -14.29 -41.49
CA GLU A 220 26.53 -15.27 -40.73
C GLU A 220 25.98 -15.47 -39.31
N LEU A 221 25.53 -14.39 -38.65
CA LEU A 221 24.92 -14.42 -37.31
C LEU A 221 23.76 -15.44 -37.18
N PHE A 222 23.03 -15.64 -38.27
CA PHE A 222 21.90 -16.57 -38.36
C PHE A 222 22.18 -17.80 -39.24
N GLY A 223 23.40 -17.96 -39.76
CA GLY A 223 23.85 -19.14 -40.49
C GLY A 223 23.21 -19.35 -41.87
N MET A 224 22.77 -18.28 -42.55
CA MET A 224 21.91 -18.38 -43.75
C MET A 224 22.64 -18.35 -45.10
N ALA A 225 23.91 -17.98 -45.13
CA ALA A 225 24.67 -17.82 -46.37
C ALA A 225 25.89 -18.75 -46.41
N ASP A 226 26.23 -19.25 -47.59
CA ASP A 226 27.51 -19.88 -47.87
C ASP A 226 28.44 -18.89 -48.57
N GLU A 227 29.68 -18.78 -48.08
CA GLU A 227 30.73 -17.98 -48.69
C GLU A 227 31.34 -18.75 -49.88
N VAL A 228 31.18 -18.23 -51.09
CA VAL A 228 31.78 -18.79 -52.30
C VAL A 228 32.90 -17.87 -52.77
N LYS A 229 34.12 -18.41 -52.92
CA LYS A 229 35.24 -17.66 -53.51
C LYS A 229 34.97 -17.36 -55.00
N VAL A 230 35.29 -16.14 -55.42
CA VAL A 230 35.11 -15.69 -56.80
C VAL A 230 36.17 -16.31 -57.71
N ASP A 231 35.89 -17.52 -58.19
CA ASP A 231 36.61 -18.15 -59.31
C ASP A 231 35.57 -18.55 -60.36
N LYS A 232 35.86 -18.35 -61.66
CA LYS A 232 34.96 -18.74 -62.77
C LYS A 232 34.49 -20.21 -62.68
N LYS A 233 35.33 -21.12 -62.16
CA LYS A 233 34.99 -22.54 -61.92
C LYS A 233 34.11 -22.81 -60.69
N SER A 234 34.21 -21.96 -59.67
CA SER A 234 33.47 -22.11 -58.41
C SER A 234 32.06 -21.55 -58.53
N LEU A 235 31.91 -20.40 -59.22
CA LEU A 235 30.63 -19.73 -59.46
C LEU A 235 29.73 -20.48 -60.45
N GLN A 236 30.31 -21.18 -61.44
CA GLN A 236 29.55 -22.04 -62.37
C GLN A 236 28.77 -23.18 -61.68
N LYS A 237 29.19 -23.63 -60.48
CA LYS A 237 28.49 -24.67 -59.72
C LYS A 237 27.20 -24.17 -59.04
N TYR A 238 27.01 -22.85 -58.95
CA TYR A 238 25.89 -22.21 -58.26
C TYR A 238 24.96 -21.44 -59.22
N ILE A 239 25.02 -21.74 -60.52
CA ILE A 239 24.10 -21.19 -61.53
C ILE A 239 22.64 -21.54 -61.16
N GLY A 240 21.77 -20.54 -61.19
CA GLY A 240 20.37 -20.66 -60.78
C GLY A 240 20.11 -20.45 -59.28
N LYS A 241 21.15 -20.26 -58.45
CA LYS A 241 20.99 -19.85 -57.05
C LYS A 241 20.89 -18.32 -56.92
N ARG A 242 20.29 -17.85 -55.84
CA ARG A 242 20.08 -16.42 -55.56
C ARG A 242 21.17 -15.83 -54.69
N LEU A 243 21.49 -14.56 -54.94
CA LEU A 243 22.40 -13.78 -54.10
C LEU A 243 21.77 -13.47 -52.74
N ALA A 244 22.53 -13.73 -51.67
CA ALA A 244 22.09 -13.48 -50.29
C ALA A 244 22.38 -12.03 -49.84
N ALA A 245 23.43 -11.40 -50.36
CA ALA A 245 23.88 -10.06 -50.01
C ALA A 245 24.04 -9.18 -51.27
N ARG A 246 24.01 -7.85 -51.11
CA ARG A 246 24.32 -6.92 -52.21
C ARG A 246 25.79 -7.04 -52.60
N VAL A 247 26.09 -6.93 -53.89
CA VAL A 247 27.47 -6.79 -54.37
C VAL A 247 27.76 -5.29 -54.50
N LEU A 248 28.60 -4.78 -53.60
CA LEU A 248 28.98 -3.37 -53.51
C LEU A 248 30.36 -3.17 -54.11
N ARG A 249 30.51 -2.07 -54.84
CA ARG A 249 31.82 -1.51 -55.19
C ARG A 249 32.12 -0.37 -54.22
N THR A 250 33.14 -0.54 -53.39
CA THR A 250 33.56 0.46 -52.41
C THR A 250 34.85 1.12 -52.86
N TRP A 251 34.91 2.44 -52.83
CA TRP A 251 36.16 3.20 -52.98
C TRP A 251 36.19 4.38 -52.01
N VAL A 252 37.40 4.81 -51.66
CA VAL A 252 37.63 5.95 -50.78
C VAL A 252 37.83 7.19 -51.65
N GLU A 253 37.05 8.23 -51.38
CA GLU A 253 37.19 9.54 -52.03
C GLU A 253 37.61 10.56 -50.96
N ASP A 254 38.82 11.10 -51.12
CA ASP A 254 39.37 12.09 -50.19
C ASP A 254 38.83 13.48 -50.54
N PHE A 255 38.10 14.08 -49.60
CA PHE A 255 37.59 15.43 -49.73
C PHE A 255 38.44 16.37 -48.89
N VAL A 256 38.79 17.54 -49.42
CA VAL A 256 39.44 18.61 -48.65
C VAL A 256 38.36 19.62 -48.30
N ASP A 257 38.09 19.79 -47.01
CA ASP A 257 37.17 20.82 -46.54
C ASP A 257 37.79 22.21 -46.76
N GLU A 258 37.15 23.05 -47.58
CA GLU A 258 37.67 24.37 -47.97
C GLU A 258 37.78 25.35 -46.79
N ASP A 259 37.00 25.14 -45.73
CA ASP A 259 36.98 26.02 -44.54
C ASP A 259 37.96 25.57 -43.44
N THR A 260 38.24 24.26 -43.32
CA THR A 260 39.08 23.70 -42.23
C THR A 260 40.43 23.17 -42.71
N GLY A 261 40.60 22.90 -44.00
CA GLY A 261 41.83 22.31 -44.58
C GLY A 261 42.08 20.86 -44.18
N GLU A 262 41.15 20.21 -43.48
CA GLU A 262 41.23 18.80 -43.12
C GLU A 262 40.84 17.90 -44.30
N VAL A 263 41.60 16.83 -44.50
CA VAL A 263 41.31 15.79 -45.51
C VAL A 263 40.35 14.79 -44.87
N VAL A 264 39.10 14.82 -45.31
CA VAL A 264 38.06 13.89 -44.89
C VAL A 264 37.90 12.81 -45.95
N SER A 265 38.39 11.61 -45.66
CA SER A 265 38.20 10.42 -46.49
C SER A 265 36.76 9.89 -46.35
N ILE A 266 35.98 9.93 -47.43
CA ILE A 266 34.61 9.41 -47.44
C ILE A 266 34.58 8.12 -48.26
N GLU A 267 34.12 7.03 -47.65
CA GLU A 267 33.85 5.77 -48.36
C GLU A 267 32.53 5.88 -49.14
N ARG A 268 32.60 5.72 -50.47
CA ARG A 268 31.43 5.63 -51.34
C ARG A 268 31.17 4.19 -51.74
N ASN A 269 29.90 3.80 -51.71
CA ASN A 269 29.41 2.48 -52.06
C ASN A 269 28.47 2.58 -53.27
N GLU A 270 28.79 1.90 -54.36
CA GLU A 270 27.91 1.72 -55.52
C GLU A 270 27.30 0.31 -55.49
N ILE A 271 25.98 0.21 -55.62
CA ILE A 271 25.25 -1.06 -55.67
C ILE A 271 25.26 -1.56 -57.11
N VAL A 272 25.94 -2.69 -57.35
CA VAL A 272 26.09 -3.27 -58.70
C VAL A 272 25.05 -4.36 -58.94
N LEU A 273 24.85 -5.24 -57.96
CA LEU A 273 23.80 -6.26 -57.98
C LEU A 273 22.96 -6.17 -56.71
N GLU A 274 21.64 -6.14 -56.89
CA GLU A 274 20.67 -6.17 -55.78
C GLU A 274 20.54 -7.58 -55.18
N ARG A 275 20.03 -7.64 -53.94
CA ARG A 275 19.73 -8.89 -53.25
C ARG A 275 18.68 -9.69 -54.03
N ASP A 276 18.70 -11.01 -53.89
CA ASP A 276 17.71 -11.92 -54.51
C ASP A 276 17.78 -12.01 -56.05
N THR A 277 18.79 -11.38 -56.69
CA THR A 277 19.10 -11.59 -58.11
C THR A 277 19.63 -13.01 -58.35
N VAL A 278 19.17 -13.62 -59.45
CA VAL A 278 19.57 -14.98 -59.85
C VAL A 278 20.96 -14.92 -60.49
N LEU A 279 21.83 -15.87 -60.15
CA LEU A 279 23.15 -16.00 -60.76
C LEU A 279 23.03 -16.58 -62.18
N ASP A 280 23.03 -15.68 -63.15
CA ASP A 280 23.02 -15.94 -64.59
C ASP A 280 24.45 -15.80 -65.17
N GLU A 281 24.71 -16.33 -66.37
CA GLU A 281 26.04 -16.22 -67.00
C GLU A 281 26.53 -14.77 -67.16
N SER A 282 25.62 -13.83 -67.44
CA SER A 282 25.91 -12.39 -67.51
C SER A 282 26.32 -11.79 -66.16
N ASN A 283 25.68 -12.24 -65.07
CA ASN A 283 25.89 -11.70 -63.74
C ASN A 283 27.22 -12.23 -63.16
N ILE A 284 27.60 -13.46 -63.52
CA ILE A 284 28.89 -14.06 -63.16
C ILE A 284 30.06 -13.33 -63.87
N GLU A 285 29.89 -12.89 -65.11
CA GLU A 285 30.91 -12.09 -65.81
C GLU A 285 31.09 -10.72 -65.16
N MET A 286 30.00 -10.02 -64.83
CA MET A 286 30.05 -8.74 -64.08
C MET A 286 30.77 -8.87 -62.73
N ILE A 287 30.52 -9.96 -61.99
CA ILE A 287 31.15 -10.22 -60.69
C ILE A 287 32.64 -10.51 -60.86
N ALA A 288 33.05 -11.23 -61.92
CA ALA A 288 34.44 -11.60 -62.16
C ALA A 288 35.32 -10.45 -62.67
N GLU A 289 34.72 -9.43 -63.30
CA GLU A 289 35.41 -8.20 -63.71
C GLU A 289 35.68 -7.25 -62.55
N MET A 290 34.95 -7.41 -61.45
CA MET A 290 35.14 -6.64 -60.22
C MET A 290 36.04 -7.42 -59.27
N ASP A 291 37.04 -6.77 -58.70
CA ASP A 291 38.06 -7.36 -57.81
C ASP A 291 37.49 -7.76 -56.42
N VAL A 292 36.35 -8.46 -56.40
CA VAL A 292 35.61 -8.90 -55.22
C VAL A 292 36.07 -10.31 -54.83
N LYS A 293 36.45 -10.51 -53.57
CA LYS A 293 37.09 -11.77 -53.10
C LYS A 293 36.12 -12.96 -52.93
N SER A 294 34.88 -12.70 -52.54
CA SER A 294 33.86 -13.72 -52.27
C SER A 294 32.45 -13.19 -52.55
N VAL A 295 31.53 -14.08 -52.91
CA VAL A 295 30.11 -13.81 -53.10
C VAL A 295 29.29 -14.76 -52.24
N PHE A 296 28.20 -14.25 -51.66
CA PHE A 296 27.36 -14.98 -50.72
C PHE A 296 26.08 -15.48 -51.40
N VAL A 297 25.88 -16.79 -51.36
CA VAL A 297 24.73 -17.47 -51.97
C VAL A 297 23.78 -17.97 -50.87
N GLN A 298 22.48 -17.89 -51.12
CA GLN A 298 21.46 -18.37 -50.16
C GLN A 298 21.55 -19.90 -49.99
N LYS A 299 21.48 -20.39 -48.75
CA LYS A 299 21.37 -21.83 -48.45
C LYS A 299 19.96 -22.34 -48.73
N GLU A 300 19.84 -23.43 -49.51
CA GLU A 300 18.55 -24.09 -49.81
C GLU A 300 18.04 -24.97 -48.64
N GLU A 301 18.92 -25.44 -47.74
CA GLU A 301 18.57 -26.40 -46.68
C GLU A 301 17.95 -25.78 -45.41
N VAL A 302 17.85 -24.45 -45.29
CA VAL A 302 17.25 -23.81 -44.11
C VAL A 302 15.75 -23.64 -44.32
N SER A 303 15.04 -24.76 -44.13
CA SER A 303 13.60 -24.93 -43.96
C SER A 303 12.79 -23.70 -43.54
N GLY A 304 12.48 -22.74 -44.42
CA GLY A 304 11.51 -21.64 -44.18
C GLY A 304 11.74 -20.76 -42.94
N ASP A 305 12.73 -21.07 -42.10
CA ASP A 305 12.72 -20.69 -40.69
C ASP A 305 13.12 -19.23 -40.52
N TYR A 306 13.91 -18.69 -41.45
CA TYR A 306 14.54 -17.38 -41.32
C TYR A 306 14.22 -16.40 -42.48
N ALA A 307 13.22 -16.72 -43.32
CA ALA A 307 12.80 -15.89 -44.45
C ALA A 307 12.43 -14.43 -44.06
N ILE A 308 12.00 -14.23 -42.81
CA ILE A 308 11.69 -12.93 -42.22
C ILE A 308 12.89 -11.98 -42.27
N ILE A 309 14.10 -12.50 -42.04
CA ILE A 309 15.33 -11.68 -42.02
C ILE A 309 15.70 -11.24 -43.45
N TYR A 310 15.50 -12.08 -44.46
CA TYR A 310 15.66 -11.71 -45.86
C TYR A 310 14.69 -10.59 -46.28
N ASN A 311 13.41 -10.73 -45.94
CA ASN A 311 12.41 -9.69 -46.20
C ASN A 311 12.74 -8.37 -45.47
N THR A 312 13.30 -8.47 -44.26
CA THR A 312 13.73 -7.31 -43.47
C THR A 312 14.93 -6.63 -44.08
N LEU A 313 15.95 -7.39 -44.49
CA LEU A 313 17.10 -6.87 -45.23
C LEU A 313 16.63 -6.14 -46.49
N ASN A 314 15.75 -6.73 -47.31
CA ASN A 314 15.22 -6.09 -48.52
C ASN A 314 14.53 -4.74 -48.27
N LYS A 315 13.96 -4.54 -47.07
CA LYS A 315 13.35 -3.26 -46.69
C LYS A 315 14.31 -2.25 -46.07
N ASP A 316 15.52 -2.69 -45.70
CA ASP A 316 16.58 -1.85 -45.13
C ASP A 316 17.23 -0.98 -46.20
N THR A 317 17.16 0.33 -45.98
CA THR A 317 17.75 1.34 -46.87
C THR A 317 19.21 1.65 -46.53
N SER A 318 19.69 1.27 -45.34
CA SER A 318 21.06 1.55 -44.88
C SER A 318 22.06 0.48 -45.35
N ASN A 319 23.27 0.91 -45.69
CA ASN A 319 24.35 0.02 -46.14
C ASN A 319 25.56 0.01 -45.20
N SER A 320 25.79 1.10 -44.46
CA SER A 320 26.89 1.24 -43.49
C SER A 320 26.37 1.51 -42.08
N GLU A 321 27.24 1.32 -41.08
CA GLU A 321 26.94 1.72 -39.69
C GLU A 321 26.60 3.20 -39.62
N LEU A 322 27.36 4.06 -40.30
CA LEU A 322 27.19 5.51 -40.28
C LEU A 322 25.79 5.93 -40.76
N GLU A 323 25.37 5.40 -41.91
CA GLU A 323 24.03 5.65 -42.47
C GLU A 323 22.93 5.15 -41.53
N ALA A 324 23.11 3.98 -40.94
CA ALA A 324 22.15 3.39 -40.01
C ALA A 324 21.99 4.23 -38.74
N VAL A 325 23.09 4.70 -38.15
CA VAL A 325 23.10 5.55 -36.95
C VAL A 325 22.43 6.90 -37.24
N GLN A 326 22.75 7.53 -38.38
CA GLN A 326 22.12 8.79 -38.79
C GLN A 326 20.62 8.61 -39.08
N HIS A 327 20.22 7.51 -39.72
CA HIS A 327 18.82 7.20 -39.99
C HIS A 327 18.02 7.02 -38.70
N ILE A 328 18.57 6.29 -37.72
CA ILE A 328 17.96 6.12 -36.39
C ILE A 328 17.89 7.47 -35.67
N TYR A 329 18.95 8.28 -35.70
CA TYR A 329 18.97 9.60 -35.09
C TYR A 329 17.87 10.51 -35.67
N ARG A 330 17.77 10.58 -37.00
CA ARG A 330 16.74 11.36 -37.71
C ARG A 330 15.34 10.90 -37.34
N GLN A 331 15.10 9.60 -37.25
CA GLN A 331 13.81 9.08 -36.80
C GLN A 331 13.47 9.48 -35.36
N LEU A 332 14.44 9.41 -34.44
CA LEU A 332 14.25 9.68 -33.02
C LEU A 332 14.07 11.18 -32.72
N ARG A 333 14.87 12.05 -33.36
CA ARG A 333 14.91 13.50 -33.07
C ARG A 333 14.16 14.37 -34.08
N GLY A 334 13.85 13.85 -35.27
CA GLY A 334 13.22 14.62 -36.34
C GLY A 334 14.14 15.64 -37.01
N ALA A 335 15.44 15.60 -36.72
CA ALA A 335 16.48 16.46 -37.27
C ALA A 335 17.74 15.64 -37.54
N ASP A 336 18.61 16.15 -38.41
CA ASP A 336 19.90 15.53 -38.68
C ASP A 336 20.86 15.65 -37.50
N ALA A 337 21.79 14.70 -37.41
CA ALA A 337 22.80 14.72 -36.36
C ALA A 337 23.81 15.84 -36.64
N PRO A 338 24.21 16.63 -35.63
CA PRO A 338 25.24 17.65 -35.79
C PRO A 338 26.61 17.04 -36.12
N ASP A 339 26.90 15.86 -35.57
CA ASP A 339 28.16 15.14 -35.75
C ASP A 339 27.94 13.62 -35.54
N ASN A 340 28.85 12.82 -36.10
CA ASN A 340 28.75 11.36 -36.08
C ASN A 340 28.91 10.77 -34.66
N GLU A 341 29.71 11.42 -33.81
CA GLU A 341 29.97 10.97 -32.45
C GLU A 341 28.73 11.15 -31.56
N THR A 342 28.03 12.27 -31.71
CA THR A 342 26.73 12.52 -31.06
C THR A 342 25.69 11.50 -31.52
N ALA A 343 25.69 11.14 -32.81
CA ALA A 343 24.76 10.17 -33.35
C ALA A 343 24.97 8.77 -32.74
N ARG A 344 26.23 8.28 -32.72
CA ARG A 344 26.59 7.01 -32.05
C ARG A 344 26.32 7.07 -30.54
N GLY A 345 26.71 8.18 -29.92
CA GLY A 345 26.56 8.41 -28.49
C GLY A 345 25.11 8.37 -28.01
N ILE A 346 24.11 8.67 -28.86
CA ILE A 346 22.70 8.50 -28.49
C ILE A 346 22.34 7.02 -28.32
N ILE A 347 22.73 6.15 -29.25
CA ILE A 347 22.39 4.72 -29.20
C ILE A 347 23.07 4.07 -28.00
N ASP A 348 24.35 4.40 -27.79
CA ASP A 348 25.11 3.97 -26.60
C ASP A 348 24.43 4.41 -25.29
N LYS A 349 24.05 5.69 -25.20
CA LYS A 349 23.32 6.24 -24.04
C LYS A 349 21.92 5.66 -23.87
N LEU A 350 21.29 5.12 -24.91
CA LEU A 350 19.94 4.57 -24.83
C LEU A 350 19.90 3.16 -24.22
N PHE A 351 20.86 2.29 -24.56
CA PHE A 351 20.78 0.86 -24.21
C PHE A 351 22.01 0.31 -23.48
N PHE A 352 23.19 0.91 -23.70
CA PHE A 352 24.48 0.37 -23.27
C PHE A 352 25.12 1.17 -22.12
N SER A 353 24.58 2.34 -21.78
CA SER A 353 25.08 3.19 -20.70
C SER A 353 24.39 2.91 -19.35
N ASP A 354 25.18 2.50 -18.36
CA ASP A 354 24.73 2.23 -16.98
C ASP A 354 24.04 3.43 -16.30
N LYS A 355 24.34 4.66 -16.75
CA LYS A 355 23.74 5.88 -16.17
C LYS A 355 22.27 6.07 -16.56
N ARG A 356 21.89 5.60 -17.75
CA ARG A 356 20.60 5.85 -18.40
C ARG A 356 19.73 4.60 -18.49
N TYR A 357 20.35 3.44 -18.64
CA TYR A 357 19.68 2.16 -18.83
C TYR A 357 20.09 1.16 -17.75
N ASP A 358 19.11 0.47 -17.18
CA ASP A 358 19.30 -0.52 -16.13
C ASP A 358 18.17 -1.57 -16.22
N LEU A 359 18.53 -2.84 -16.40
CA LEU A 359 17.62 -3.99 -16.34
C LEU A 359 17.28 -4.39 -14.90
N GLY A 360 18.10 -3.97 -13.95
CA GLY A 360 18.12 -4.47 -12.58
C GLY A 360 18.60 -5.93 -12.53
N GLU A 361 18.81 -6.41 -11.30
CA GLU A 361 19.20 -7.80 -11.03
C GLU A 361 18.12 -8.78 -11.55
N VAL A 362 16.85 -8.42 -11.33
CA VAL A 362 15.68 -9.19 -11.79
C VAL A 362 15.62 -9.28 -13.31
N GLY A 363 15.79 -8.17 -14.03
CA GLY A 363 15.70 -8.17 -15.50
C GLY A 363 16.82 -8.99 -16.14
N ARG A 364 18.04 -8.88 -15.62
CA ARG A 364 19.18 -9.69 -16.06
C ARG A 364 18.95 -11.17 -15.78
N TYR A 365 18.51 -11.52 -14.58
CA TYR A 365 18.15 -12.90 -14.21
C TYR A 365 17.11 -13.50 -15.17
N LYS A 366 16.03 -12.78 -15.47
CA LYS A 366 14.98 -13.25 -16.39
C LYS A 366 15.45 -13.42 -17.82
N ILE A 367 16.23 -12.48 -18.35
CA ILE A 367 16.77 -12.57 -19.71
C ILE A 367 17.69 -13.79 -19.82
N ASN A 368 18.59 -13.97 -18.85
CA ASN A 368 19.50 -15.11 -18.80
C ASN A 368 18.75 -16.44 -18.80
N ARG A 369 17.76 -16.58 -17.91
CA ARG A 369 16.99 -17.82 -17.77
C ARG A 369 16.08 -18.10 -18.98
N ARG A 370 15.45 -17.08 -19.55
CA ARG A 370 14.55 -17.22 -20.71
C ARG A 370 15.29 -17.54 -22.02
N LEU A 371 16.48 -16.96 -22.21
CA LEU A 371 17.29 -17.12 -23.42
C LEU A 371 18.41 -18.15 -23.29
N GLY A 372 18.61 -18.74 -22.11
CA GLY A 372 19.68 -19.70 -21.84
C GLY A 372 21.09 -19.08 -21.83
N LEU A 373 21.21 -17.80 -21.44
CA LEU A 373 22.47 -17.07 -21.37
C LEU A 373 23.08 -17.11 -19.96
N ASN A 374 24.41 -17.17 -19.86
CA ASN A 374 25.15 -17.23 -18.59
C ASN A 374 25.96 -15.95 -18.32
N PHE A 375 25.33 -14.78 -18.39
CA PHE A 375 25.98 -13.52 -17.99
C PHE A 375 25.91 -13.29 -16.47
N PRO A 376 26.90 -12.64 -15.84
CA PRO A 376 26.82 -12.24 -14.44
C PRO A 376 25.63 -11.30 -14.18
N ILE A 377 24.98 -11.46 -13.02
CA ILE A 377 23.81 -10.64 -12.60
C ILE A 377 24.18 -9.15 -12.45
N GLU A 378 25.45 -8.85 -12.20
CA GLU A 378 25.99 -7.49 -12.08
C GLU A 378 25.92 -6.68 -13.39
N LYS A 379 25.89 -7.36 -14.55
CA LYS A 379 25.84 -6.68 -15.85
C LYS A 379 24.42 -6.21 -16.17
N LYS A 380 24.09 -4.99 -15.75
CA LYS A 380 22.72 -4.45 -15.75
C LYS A 380 22.26 -3.81 -17.07
N VAL A 381 23.16 -3.46 -17.98
CA VAL A 381 22.81 -2.94 -19.32
C VAL A 381 22.56 -4.06 -20.31
N LEU A 382 21.84 -3.77 -21.41
CA LEU A 382 21.68 -4.74 -22.50
C LEU A 382 23.02 -5.01 -23.18
N THR A 383 23.20 -6.24 -23.66
CA THR A 383 24.35 -6.64 -24.46
C THR A 383 23.94 -6.91 -25.90
N LYS A 384 24.92 -6.90 -26.81
CA LYS A 384 24.69 -7.24 -28.22
C LYS A 384 24.15 -8.67 -28.34
N ASP A 385 24.70 -9.59 -27.55
CA ASP A 385 24.29 -10.99 -27.50
C ASP A 385 22.83 -11.16 -27.03
N ASP A 386 22.38 -10.35 -26.06
CA ASP A 386 20.98 -10.35 -25.62
C ASP A 386 20.05 -10.04 -26.81
N ILE A 387 20.35 -9.00 -27.58
CA ILE A 387 19.53 -8.58 -28.73
C ILE A 387 19.47 -9.68 -29.79
N ILE A 388 20.61 -10.31 -30.09
CA ILE A 388 20.69 -11.39 -31.08
C ILE A 388 19.86 -12.61 -30.61
N ALA A 389 20.01 -13.01 -29.35
CA ALA A 389 19.28 -14.14 -28.80
C ALA A 389 17.75 -13.89 -28.78
N ILE A 390 17.32 -12.65 -28.51
CA ILE A 390 15.90 -12.26 -28.59
C ILE A 390 15.38 -12.40 -30.03
N ILE A 391 16.13 -11.91 -31.02
CA ILE A 391 15.73 -12.02 -32.44
C ILE A 391 15.65 -13.50 -32.85
N LYS A 392 16.65 -14.33 -32.48
CA LYS A 392 16.63 -15.78 -32.77
C LYS A 392 15.42 -16.47 -32.17
N THR A 393 15.08 -16.15 -30.93
CA THR A 393 13.91 -16.74 -30.24
C THR A 393 12.59 -16.28 -30.88
N LEU A 394 12.49 -15.01 -31.28
CA LEU A 394 11.31 -14.48 -31.99
C LEU A 394 11.10 -15.16 -33.36
N VAL A 395 12.19 -15.49 -34.05
CA VAL A 395 12.12 -16.26 -35.30
C VAL A 395 11.63 -17.69 -35.02
N GLN A 396 12.19 -18.36 -34.00
CA GLN A 396 11.73 -19.71 -33.59
C GLN A 396 10.26 -19.73 -33.18
N LEU A 397 9.78 -18.68 -32.50
CA LEU A 397 8.38 -18.48 -32.14
C LEU A 397 7.47 -18.41 -33.38
N THR A 398 7.92 -17.71 -34.42
CA THR A 398 7.17 -17.58 -35.68
C THR A 398 7.02 -18.93 -36.40
N ASN A 399 8.00 -19.82 -36.23
CA ASN A 399 7.98 -21.18 -36.79
C ASN A 399 7.29 -22.20 -35.88
N GLY A 400 6.74 -21.78 -34.73
CA GLY A 400 6.06 -22.65 -33.77
C GLY A 400 6.98 -23.58 -32.96
N LYS A 401 8.29 -23.31 -32.94
CA LYS A 401 9.28 -24.08 -32.15
C LYS A 401 9.39 -23.62 -30.69
N SER A 402 8.85 -22.45 -30.37
CA SER A 402 8.79 -21.88 -29.01
C SER A 402 7.36 -21.49 -28.66
N GLU A 403 7.05 -21.54 -27.37
CA GLU A 403 5.78 -21.06 -26.83
C GLU A 403 5.81 -19.55 -26.54
N VAL A 404 4.63 -18.94 -26.52
CA VAL A 404 4.38 -17.53 -26.19
C VAL A 404 4.35 -17.38 -24.67
N ASP A 405 4.88 -16.27 -24.15
CA ASP A 405 4.86 -16.04 -22.72
C ASP A 405 3.49 -15.53 -22.26
N ASP A 406 2.97 -16.09 -21.18
CA ASP A 406 1.75 -15.57 -20.53
C ASP A 406 2.09 -14.36 -19.65
N ILE A 407 1.64 -13.18 -20.07
CA ILE A 407 1.91 -11.89 -19.39
C ILE A 407 1.31 -11.85 -17.98
N ASP A 408 0.27 -12.64 -17.72
CA ASP A 408 -0.50 -12.61 -16.47
C ASP A 408 0.01 -13.60 -15.44
N HIS A 409 0.90 -14.51 -15.86
CA HIS A 409 1.64 -15.40 -14.98
C HIS A 409 2.39 -14.64 -13.87
N LEU A 410 2.34 -15.11 -12.62
CA LEU A 410 3.02 -14.44 -11.51
C LEU A 410 4.56 -14.49 -11.58
N SER A 411 5.15 -15.31 -12.44
CA SER A 411 6.59 -15.19 -12.76
C SER A 411 6.91 -13.92 -13.56
N ASN A 412 5.92 -13.39 -14.29
CA ASN A 412 6.01 -12.22 -15.14
C ASN A 412 5.57 -10.93 -14.44
N ARG A 413 5.12 -11.04 -13.19
CA ARG A 413 4.68 -9.94 -12.35
C ARG A 413 5.41 -9.97 -11.02
N ARG A 414 5.90 -8.82 -10.57
CA ARG A 414 6.57 -8.69 -9.27
C ARG A 414 5.87 -7.67 -8.40
N VAL A 415 6.03 -7.84 -7.09
CA VAL A 415 5.51 -6.94 -6.08
C VAL A 415 6.59 -5.94 -5.68
N ARG A 416 6.29 -4.65 -5.79
CA ARG A 416 7.06 -3.58 -5.15
C ARG A 416 6.56 -3.37 -3.75
N THR A 417 7.38 -3.74 -2.78
CA THR A 417 7.17 -3.48 -1.36
C THR A 417 7.36 -1.99 -1.06
N VAL A 418 7.04 -1.57 0.16
CA VAL A 418 7.16 -0.16 0.57
C VAL A 418 8.60 0.32 0.53
N GLY A 419 9.56 -0.51 0.96
CA GLY A 419 10.99 -0.19 0.87
C GLY A 419 11.43 0.11 -0.56
N GLU A 420 11.04 -0.71 -1.54
CA GLU A 420 11.37 -0.48 -2.96
C GLU A 420 10.68 0.76 -3.54
N GLN A 421 9.42 1.03 -3.14
CA GLN A 421 8.72 2.24 -3.58
C GLN A 421 9.42 3.49 -3.06
N LEU A 422 9.83 3.49 -1.78
CA LEU A 422 10.61 4.57 -1.19
C LEU A 422 11.99 4.68 -1.86
N TYR A 423 12.69 3.57 -2.10
CA TYR A 423 13.93 3.53 -2.86
C TYR A 423 13.83 4.30 -4.18
N ALA A 424 12.79 4.03 -4.97
CA ALA A 424 12.58 4.71 -6.24
C ALA A 424 12.34 6.23 -6.08
N GLN A 425 11.54 6.63 -5.09
CA GLN A 425 11.27 8.06 -4.84
C GLN A 425 12.50 8.80 -4.30
N PHE A 426 13.26 8.19 -3.39
CA PHE A 426 14.52 8.72 -2.89
C PHE A 426 15.55 8.85 -4.00
N GLY A 427 15.65 7.87 -4.90
CA GLY A 427 16.52 7.95 -6.07
C GLY A 427 16.20 9.15 -6.96
N VAL A 428 14.92 9.43 -7.22
CA VAL A 428 14.50 10.63 -7.98
C VAL A 428 14.82 11.92 -7.22
N GLY A 429 14.59 11.95 -5.91
CA GLY A 429 14.89 13.11 -5.05
C GLY A 429 16.39 13.43 -4.99
N LEU A 430 17.22 12.41 -4.77
CA LEU A 430 18.68 12.53 -4.71
C LEU A 430 19.28 12.86 -6.08
N ALA A 431 18.76 12.30 -7.18
CA ALA A 431 19.21 12.66 -8.53
C ALA A 431 18.96 14.15 -8.86
N ARG A 432 17.83 14.72 -8.40
CA ARG A 432 17.55 16.17 -8.51
C ARG A 432 18.51 16.98 -7.65
N MET A 433 18.73 16.55 -6.41
CA MET A 433 19.66 17.20 -5.48
C MET A 433 21.09 17.18 -6.03
N ALA A 434 21.54 16.05 -6.57
CA ALA A 434 22.88 15.88 -7.13
C ALA A 434 23.13 16.84 -8.31
N ARG A 435 22.11 17.09 -9.13
CA ARG A 435 22.19 18.10 -10.20
C ARG A 435 22.39 19.51 -9.62
N THR A 436 21.59 19.89 -8.63
CA THR A 436 21.71 21.20 -7.96
C THR A 436 23.04 21.36 -7.23
N ILE A 437 23.57 20.30 -6.60
CA ILE A 437 24.89 20.30 -5.96
C ILE A 437 25.97 20.56 -7.02
N ARG A 438 25.95 19.82 -8.13
CA ARG A 438 26.92 20.01 -9.23
C ARG A 438 26.86 21.42 -9.79
N GLU A 439 25.67 21.96 -10.04
CA GLU A 439 25.51 23.34 -10.52
C GLU A 439 26.06 24.37 -9.51
N ARG A 440 25.83 24.17 -8.20
CA ARG A 440 26.36 25.04 -7.15
C ARG A 440 27.87 24.97 -6.98
N MET A 441 28.47 23.79 -7.19
CA MET A 441 29.93 23.63 -7.18
C MET A 441 30.57 24.46 -8.30
N ASN A 442 30.07 24.35 -9.55
CA ASN A 442 30.58 25.13 -10.69
C ASN A 442 30.49 26.66 -10.51
N VAL A 443 29.46 27.14 -9.80
CA VAL A 443 29.24 28.59 -9.62
C VAL A 443 30.16 29.18 -8.54
N ARG A 444 30.68 28.35 -7.63
CA ARG A 444 31.38 28.79 -6.42
C ARG A 444 32.89 28.49 -6.42
N ASP A 445 33.53 28.42 -7.60
CA ASP A 445 34.96 28.11 -7.75
C ASP A 445 35.90 29.01 -6.90
N ASN A 446 35.48 30.23 -6.53
CA ASN A 446 36.35 31.21 -5.84
C ASN A 446 36.06 31.42 -4.33
N GLU A 447 35.13 30.67 -3.71
CA GLU A 447 34.78 30.82 -2.28
C GLU A 447 35.04 29.53 -1.49
N VAL A 448 35.47 29.64 -0.22
CA VAL A 448 35.51 28.48 0.70
C VAL A 448 34.08 28.17 1.13
N PHE A 449 33.50 27.09 0.61
CA PHE A 449 32.14 26.63 0.96
C PHE A 449 32.16 25.29 1.70
N THR A 450 31.12 25.05 2.50
CA THR A 450 30.95 23.80 3.24
C THR A 450 29.90 22.88 2.57
N PRO A 451 29.86 21.58 2.91
CA PRO A 451 28.82 20.68 2.40
C PRO A 451 27.38 21.16 2.65
N VAL A 452 27.13 21.88 3.76
CA VAL A 452 25.80 22.41 4.11
C VAL A 452 25.31 23.47 3.10
N ASP A 453 26.23 24.29 2.58
CA ASP A 453 25.87 25.37 1.66
C ASP A 453 25.45 24.85 0.28
N LEU A 454 25.95 23.68 -0.11
CA LEU A 454 25.66 23.04 -1.39
C LEU A 454 24.27 22.38 -1.41
N ILE A 455 23.76 21.98 -0.25
CA ILE A 455 22.59 21.10 -0.16
C ILE A 455 21.31 21.88 0.14
N ASN A 456 20.22 21.52 -0.55
CA ASN A 456 18.89 22.05 -0.27
C ASN A 456 17.92 20.91 0.07
N ALA A 457 17.61 20.78 1.36
CA ALA A 457 16.70 19.75 1.90
C ALA A 457 15.28 19.78 1.29
N ARG A 458 14.82 20.92 0.76
CA ARG A 458 13.47 21.03 0.16
C ARG A 458 13.33 20.19 -1.11
N THR A 459 14.42 19.99 -1.86
CA THR A 459 14.41 19.21 -3.10
C THR A 459 13.98 17.77 -2.86
N LEU A 460 14.55 17.12 -1.85
CA LEU A 460 14.22 15.76 -1.44
C LEU A 460 12.85 15.70 -0.74
N SER A 461 12.62 16.57 0.24
CA SER A 461 11.39 16.56 1.06
C SER A 461 10.13 16.75 0.20
N SER A 462 10.19 17.56 -0.86
CA SER A 462 9.05 17.80 -1.76
C SER A 462 8.60 16.55 -2.52
N VAL A 463 9.54 15.70 -2.96
CA VAL A 463 9.24 14.46 -3.70
C VAL A 463 8.58 13.45 -2.76
N ILE A 464 9.13 13.29 -1.56
CA ILE A 464 8.61 12.36 -0.54
C ILE A 464 7.22 12.78 -0.07
N ASN A 465 7.02 14.06 0.26
CA ASN A 465 5.71 14.57 0.67
C ASN A 465 4.66 14.43 -0.44
N SER A 466 5.05 14.61 -1.70
CA SER A 466 4.17 14.38 -2.85
C SER A 466 3.76 12.90 -2.96
N PHE A 467 4.69 11.97 -2.77
CA PHE A 467 4.39 10.54 -2.76
C PHE A 467 3.39 10.18 -1.65
N PHE A 468 3.67 10.53 -0.40
CA PHE A 468 2.78 10.19 0.71
C PHE A 468 1.44 10.94 0.67
N GLY A 469 1.41 12.16 0.13
CA GLY A 469 0.22 13.00 0.06
C GLY A 469 -0.73 12.66 -1.09
N THR A 470 -0.19 12.48 -2.30
CA THR A 470 -0.97 12.43 -3.56
C THR A 470 -0.95 11.08 -4.28
N SER A 471 -0.02 10.18 -3.95
CA SER A 471 0.06 8.88 -4.63
C SER A 471 -1.18 8.04 -4.37
N GLN A 472 -1.66 7.35 -5.41
CA GLN A 472 -2.77 6.38 -5.30
C GLN A 472 -2.42 5.18 -4.40
N LEU A 473 -1.12 4.91 -4.19
CA LEU A 473 -0.63 3.81 -3.36
C LEU A 473 -0.59 4.19 -1.87
N SER A 474 -0.54 5.49 -1.54
CA SER A 474 -0.60 5.99 -0.16
C SER A 474 -2.07 6.30 0.17
N GLN A 475 -2.75 5.34 0.79
CA GLN A 475 -4.18 5.40 1.06
C GLN A 475 -4.44 5.66 2.54
N PHE A 476 -5.58 6.29 2.87
CA PHE A 476 -6.06 6.33 4.24
C PHE A 476 -6.28 4.90 4.74
N LEU A 477 -5.86 4.62 5.96
CA LEU A 477 -6.04 3.29 6.52
C LEU A 477 -7.52 2.98 6.76
N ASP A 478 -7.92 1.76 6.43
CA ASP A 478 -9.28 1.26 6.64
C ASP A 478 -9.36 0.70 8.08
N GLN A 479 -9.74 1.54 9.04
CA GLN A 479 -9.74 1.28 10.49
C GLN A 479 -11.14 1.05 11.07
N THR A 480 -12.04 0.43 10.30
CA THR A 480 -13.35 0.06 10.85
C THR A 480 -13.19 -0.96 11.98
N ASN A 481 -12.30 -1.95 11.81
CA ASN A 481 -11.96 -2.96 12.82
C ASN A 481 -10.54 -3.51 12.58
N PRO A 482 -9.97 -4.32 13.50
CA PRO A 482 -8.60 -4.85 13.36
C PRO A 482 -8.38 -5.68 12.09
N LEU A 483 -9.38 -6.48 11.68
CA LEU A 483 -9.29 -7.31 10.48
C LEU A 483 -9.13 -6.43 9.24
N SER A 484 -9.92 -5.36 9.14
CA SER A 484 -9.84 -4.41 8.05
C SER A 484 -8.44 -3.80 7.92
N GLU A 485 -7.81 -3.45 9.04
CA GLU A 485 -6.45 -2.89 9.04
C GLU A 485 -5.42 -3.89 8.52
N ILE A 486 -5.44 -5.14 9.00
CA ILE A 486 -4.49 -6.16 8.59
C ILE A 486 -4.63 -6.46 7.09
N THR A 487 -5.87 -6.67 6.62
CA THR A 487 -6.12 -6.94 5.21
C THR A 487 -5.69 -5.77 4.34
N HIS A 488 -5.91 -4.52 4.75
CA HIS A 488 -5.46 -3.36 3.98
C HIS A 488 -3.92 -3.29 3.90
N LYS A 489 -3.20 -3.58 4.99
CA LYS A 489 -1.73 -3.64 5.01
C LYS A 489 -1.14 -4.74 4.10
N ARG A 490 -1.89 -5.83 3.89
CA ARG A 490 -1.55 -6.97 3.02
C ARG A 490 -2.10 -6.89 1.60
N ARG A 491 -2.72 -5.77 1.25
CA ARG A 491 -3.33 -5.55 -0.06
C ARG A 491 -2.23 -5.37 -1.12
N ILE A 492 -2.48 -5.95 -2.28
CA ILE A 492 -1.69 -5.80 -3.49
C ILE A 492 -2.54 -5.12 -4.55
N SER A 493 -1.99 -4.08 -5.16
CA SER A 493 -2.65 -3.28 -6.19
C SER A 493 -1.90 -3.37 -7.51
N ALA A 494 -2.58 -3.74 -8.59
CA ALA A 494 -2.06 -3.62 -9.97
C ALA A 494 -2.12 -2.18 -10.50
N LEU A 495 -2.82 -1.29 -9.78
CA LEU A 495 -2.95 0.13 -10.10
C LEU A 495 -1.72 0.94 -9.61
N GLY A 496 -1.54 2.14 -10.15
CA GLY A 496 -0.50 3.09 -9.73
C GLY A 496 0.59 3.32 -10.77
N PRO A 497 1.62 4.11 -10.45
CA PRO A 497 2.67 4.49 -11.39
C PRO A 497 3.46 3.26 -11.87
N GLY A 498 3.55 3.05 -13.18
CA GLY A 498 4.17 1.85 -13.79
C GLY A 498 3.30 0.59 -13.78
N GLY A 499 2.10 0.65 -13.20
CA GLY A 499 1.08 -0.39 -13.25
C GLY A 499 0.02 -0.12 -14.34
N LEU A 500 -1.17 -0.68 -14.14
CA LEU A 500 -2.32 -0.53 -15.04
C LEU A 500 -3.25 0.60 -14.58
N SER A 501 -4.03 1.16 -15.52
CA SER A 501 -5.18 1.99 -15.18
C SER A 501 -6.47 1.17 -15.30
N ARG A 502 -7.53 1.60 -14.61
CA ARG A 502 -8.82 0.90 -14.60
C ARG A 502 -9.41 0.70 -16.00
N GLU A 503 -9.25 1.70 -16.86
CA GLU A 503 -9.76 1.72 -18.24
C GLU A 503 -8.90 0.89 -19.21
N ARG A 504 -7.59 0.81 -18.97
CA ARG A 504 -6.67 0.04 -19.83
C ARG A 504 -6.60 -1.44 -19.44
N ALA A 505 -7.04 -1.79 -18.23
CA ALA A 505 -7.03 -3.16 -17.76
C ALA A 505 -8.16 -3.96 -18.42
N GLY A 506 -7.78 -4.85 -19.35
CA GLY A 506 -8.68 -5.79 -20.00
C GLY A 506 -9.19 -6.89 -19.07
N PHE A 507 -9.95 -7.82 -19.64
CA PHE A 507 -10.54 -8.94 -18.91
C PHE A 507 -9.48 -9.92 -18.37
N GLU A 508 -8.48 -10.27 -19.20
CA GLU A 508 -7.41 -11.23 -18.88
C GLU A 508 -6.72 -10.93 -17.54
N VAL A 509 -6.33 -9.67 -17.32
CA VAL A 509 -5.65 -9.23 -16.09
C VAL A 509 -6.53 -9.30 -14.84
N ARG A 510 -7.85 -9.27 -15.02
CA ARG A 510 -8.82 -9.31 -13.91
C ARG A 510 -9.22 -10.73 -13.54
N ASP A 511 -8.93 -11.69 -14.41
CA ASP A 511 -9.31 -13.08 -14.23
C ASP A 511 -8.39 -13.79 -13.22
N VAL A 512 -8.84 -14.95 -12.73
CA VAL A 512 -8.09 -15.78 -11.81
C VAL A 512 -7.19 -16.72 -12.60
N HIS A 513 -5.88 -16.54 -12.45
CA HIS A 513 -4.86 -17.38 -13.08
C HIS A 513 -4.40 -18.51 -12.13
N TYR A 514 -4.05 -19.69 -12.66
CA TYR A 514 -3.66 -20.86 -11.83
C TYR A 514 -2.45 -20.59 -10.92
N SER A 515 -1.47 -19.80 -11.39
CA SER A 515 -0.31 -19.37 -10.59
C SER A 515 -0.67 -18.55 -9.34
N HIS A 516 -1.90 -18.04 -9.22
CA HIS A 516 -2.38 -17.38 -8.00
C HIS A 516 -2.48 -18.34 -6.80
N TYR A 517 -2.54 -19.65 -7.04
CA TYR A 517 -2.63 -20.69 -6.01
C TYR A 517 -1.57 -20.49 -4.92
N GLY A 518 -2.03 -20.38 -3.67
CA GLY A 518 -1.13 -20.21 -2.52
C GLY A 518 -0.46 -18.82 -2.39
N ARG A 519 -0.69 -17.90 -3.33
CA ARG A 519 0.01 -16.61 -3.45
C ARG A 519 -0.94 -15.42 -3.29
N LEU A 520 -1.92 -15.32 -4.18
CA LEU A 520 -2.96 -14.29 -4.17
C LEU A 520 -4.32 -14.92 -3.89
N CYS A 521 -5.06 -14.34 -2.96
CA CYS A 521 -6.40 -14.81 -2.64
C CYS A 521 -7.32 -14.60 -3.85
N THR A 522 -7.94 -15.67 -4.31
CA THR A 522 -8.86 -15.66 -5.46
C THR A 522 -10.28 -15.21 -5.10
N ILE A 523 -10.61 -15.19 -3.81
CA ILE A 523 -11.93 -14.83 -3.29
C ILE A 523 -11.97 -13.35 -2.83
N GLU A 524 -10.89 -12.86 -2.22
CA GLU A 524 -10.88 -11.56 -1.55
C GLU A 524 -10.44 -10.43 -2.49
N THR A 525 -11.42 -9.88 -3.22
CA THR A 525 -11.29 -8.69 -4.07
C THR A 525 -12.46 -7.74 -3.84
N PRO A 526 -12.28 -6.41 -3.99
CA PRO A 526 -13.40 -5.48 -4.05
C PRO A 526 -14.34 -5.79 -5.20
N GLU A 527 -15.65 -5.65 -4.96
CA GLU A 527 -16.68 -5.68 -6.01
C GLU A 527 -16.61 -4.39 -6.85
N GLY A 528 -17.05 -4.47 -8.11
CA GLY A 528 -17.16 -3.31 -9.01
C GLY A 528 -15.91 -3.06 -9.87
N PRO A 529 -15.58 -1.79 -10.21
CA PRO A 529 -14.58 -1.48 -11.24
C PRO A 529 -13.14 -1.94 -10.91
N ASN A 530 -12.85 -2.25 -9.64
CA ASN A 530 -11.54 -2.67 -9.17
C ASN A 530 -11.39 -4.20 -9.06
N ILE A 531 -12.40 -4.98 -9.46
CA ILE A 531 -12.34 -6.44 -9.42
C ILE A 531 -11.11 -6.98 -10.16
N GLY A 532 -10.37 -7.88 -9.49
CA GLY A 532 -9.13 -8.49 -10.00
C GLY A 532 -7.89 -7.58 -10.00
N LEU A 533 -8.07 -6.26 -9.92
CA LEU A 533 -6.96 -5.29 -9.88
C LEU A 533 -6.42 -5.05 -8.47
N ILE A 534 -7.23 -5.37 -7.47
CA ILE A 534 -6.87 -5.29 -6.06
C ILE A 534 -7.11 -6.66 -5.46
N SER A 535 -6.04 -7.30 -5.00
CA SER A 535 -6.07 -8.62 -4.38
C SER A 535 -5.37 -8.59 -3.03
N THR A 536 -5.54 -9.64 -2.23
CA THR A 536 -4.88 -9.79 -0.92
C THR A 536 -3.95 -11.00 -0.95
N LEU A 537 -2.82 -10.92 -0.25
CA LEU A 537 -1.91 -12.07 -0.09
C LEU A 537 -2.55 -13.22 0.71
N CYS A 538 -2.37 -14.44 0.21
CA CYS A 538 -2.74 -15.65 0.94
C CYS A 538 -2.01 -15.75 2.29
N VAL A 539 -2.60 -16.48 3.26
CA VAL A 539 -2.11 -16.53 4.65
C VAL A 539 -0.61 -16.88 4.74
N HIS A 540 -0.16 -17.87 3.97
CA HIS A 540 1.22 -18.39 4.01
C HIS A 540 2.14 -17.83 2.93
N ALA A 541 1.66 -16.93 2.08
CA ALA A 541 2.45 -16.35 1.01
C ALA A 541 3.59 -15.48 1.57
N LYS A 542 4.77 -15.57 0.95
CA LYS A 542 5.93 -14.73 1.24
C LYS A 542 6.40 -14.04 -0.04
N ILE A 543 7.11 -12.93 0.10
CA ILE A 543 7.79 -12.27 -1.01
C ILE A 543 9.29 -12.49 -0.85
N ASN A 544 9.96 -12.92 -1.91
CA ASN A 544 11.40 -13.07 -1.93
C ASN A 544 12.13 -11.76 -2.21
N ASP A 545 13.46 -11.76 -2.12
CA ASP A 545 14.27 -10.55 -2.29
C ASP A 545 14.20 -9.95 -3.70
N MET A 546 13.80 -10.75 -4.70
CA MET A 546 13.56 -10.30 -6.08
C MET A 546 12.16 -9.71 -6.31
N GLY A 547 11.28 -9.78 -5.31
CA GLY A 547 9.91 -9.29 -5.37
C GLY A 547 8.89 -10.27 -5.96
N PHE A 548 9.24 -11.55 -6.17
CA PHE A 548 8.28 -12.58 -6.58
C PHE A 548 7.55 -13.17 -5.37
N ILE A 549 6.30 -13.56 -5.56
CA ILE A 549 5.48 -14.16 -4.52
C ILE A 549 5.74 -15.67 -4.52
N GLU A 550 6.08 -16.20 -3.35
CA GLU A 550 6.36 -17.60 -3.12
C GLU A 550 5.35 -18.19 -2.14
N THR A 551 5.18 -19.51 -2.22
CA THR A 551 4.29 -20.25 -1.33
C THR A 551 5.00 -21.50 -0.81
N PRO A 552 4.77 -21.93 0.43
CA PRO A 552 5.51 -23.03 1.04
C PRO A 552 4.94 -24.39 0.63
N TYR A 553 5.81 -25.36 0.38
CA TYR A 553 5.48 -26.75 0.09
C TYR A 553 6.30 -27.70 0.95
N ARG A 554 5.81 -28.92 1.15
CA ARG A 554 6.56 -30.03 1.73
C ARG A 554 7.17 -30.86 0.62
N LYS A 555 8.44 -31.23 0.75
CA LYS A 555 9.11 -32.09 -0.22
C LYS A 555 8.70 -33.54 -0.01
N VAL A 556 8.48 -34.26 -1.10
CA VAL A 556 8.17 -35.69 -1.12
C VAL A 556 9.35 -36.43 -1.76
N THR A 557 9.81 -37.50 -1.12
CA THR A 557 10.85 -38.39 -1.63
C THR A 557 10.34 -39.82 -1.58
N ASP A 558 10.24 -40.49 -2.73
CA ASP A 558 9.78 -41.88 -2.86
C ASP A 558 8.46 -42.17 -2.11
N GLY A 559 7.47 -41.28 -2.25
CA GLY A 559 6.15 -41.40 -1.61
C GLY A 559 6.10 -41.06 -0.12
N LYS A 560 7.21 -40.55 0.44
CA LYS A 560 7.31 -40.08 1.83
C LYS A 560 7.45 -38.56 1.91
N VAL A 561 6.54 -37.92 2.63
CA VAL A 561 6.49 -36.47 2.86
C VAL A 561 7.42 -36.07 4.01
N ASP A 562 8.26 -35.04 3.80
CA ASP A 562 9.03 -34.41 4.88
C ASP A 562 8.14 -33.49 5.72
N MET A 563 7.85 -33.90 6.95
CA MET A 563 6.99 -33.17 7.87
C MET A 563 7.71 -32.05 8.63
N LYS A 564 9.05 -31.95 8.57
CA LYS A 564 9.82 -30.99 9.38
C LYS A 564 10.26 -29.75 8.60
N LYS A 565 10.51 -29.86 7.30
CA LYS A 565 11.06 -28.79 6.48
C LYS A 565 10.12 -28.37 5.37
N THR A 566 9.81 -27.07 5.32
CA THR A 566 9.07 -26.45 4.21
C THR A 566 10.03 -25.76 3.24
N ILE A 567 9.75 -25.85 1.95
CA ILE A 567 10.48 -25.18 0.87
C ILE A 567 9.54 -24.19 0.20
N PHE A 568 9.95 -22.94 0.05
CA PHE A 568 9.20 -21.94 -0.69
C PHE A 568 9.52 -22.05 -2.17
N LEU A 569 8.48 -22.13 -3.01
CA LEU A 569 8.62 -22.15 -4.46
C LEU A 569 7.99 -20.90 -5.07
N SER A 570 8.71 -20.30 -6.01
CA SER A 570 8.17 -19.26 -6.90
C SER A 570 7.22 -19.86 -7.94
N ALA A 571 6.42 -19.01 -8.60
CA ALA A 571 5.45 -19.47 -9.60
C ALA A 571 6.13 -20.22 -10.77
N GLU A 572 7.34 -19.80 -11.16
CA GLU A 572 8.09 -20.44 -12.25
C GLU A 572 8.66 -21.81 -11.86
N GLU A 573 9.12 -21.97 -10.61
CA GLU A 573 9.64 -23.26 -10.11
C GLU A 573 8.51 -24.28 -9.94
N GLU A 574 7.34 -23.79 -9.55
CA GLU A 574 6.12 -24.60 -9.40
C GLU A 574 5.62 -25.19 -10.73
N ASP A 575 5.78 -24.50 -11.86
CA ASP A 575 5.30 -25.01 -13.15
C ASP A 575 5.95 -26.34 -13.55
N THR A 576 7.19 -26.56 -13.12
CA THR A 576 7.92 -27.82 -13.36
C THR A 576 7.60 -28.91 -12.35
N ALA A 577 6.97 -28.57 -11.23
CA ALA A 577 6.76 -29.45 -10.10
C ALA A 577 5.42 -30.19 -10.15
N LYS A 578 5.40 -31.42 -9.63
CA LYS A 578 4.19 -32.23 -9.44
C LYS A 578 3.74 -32.19 -7.98
N ILE A 579 2.60 -31.55 -7.71
CA ILE A 579 2.20 -31.16 -6.35
C ILE A 579 0.92 -31.88 -5.91
N ALA A 580 0.93 -32.51 -4.74
CA ALA A 580 -0.22 -33.14 -4.11
C ALA A 580 -0.99 -32.20 -3.16
N GLN A 581 -2.29 -32.45 -3.01
CA GLN A 581 -3.20 -31.67 -2.15
C GLN A 581 -2.93 -31.91 -0.65
N ALA A 582 -3.20 -30.90 0.19
CA ALA A 582 -2.97 -30.98 1.64
C ALA A 582 -3.88 -31.99 2.40
N ASN A 583 -5.05 -32.31 1.86
CA ASN A 583 -6.10 -33.09 2.52
C ASN A 583 -5.97 -34.61 2.36
N ILE A 584 -4.90 -35.08 1.72
CA ILE A 584 -4.68 -36.50 1.42
C ILE A 584 -4.31 -37.24 2.71
N GLY A 585 -4.89 -38.43 2.90
CA GLY A 585 -4.61 -39.28 4.05
C GLY A 585 -3.16 -39.76 4.07
N MET A 586 -2.48 -39.55 5.20
CA MET A 586 -1.09 -39.96 5.43
C MET A 586 -0.99 -40.79 6.72
N ASP A 587 0.02 -41.66 6.79
CA ASP A 587 0.38 -42.35 8.03
C ASP A 587 1.23 -41.45 8.96
N GLU A 588 1.42 -41.85 10.21
CA GLU A 588 2.25 -41.11 11.19
C GLU A 588 3.72 -40.95 10.76
N LYS A 589 4.18 -41.75 9.79
CA LYS A 589 5.55 -41.72 9.25
C LYS A 589 5.67 -40.83 8.01
N GLY A 590 4.57 -40.24 7.55
CA GLY A 590 4.50 -39.35 6.39
C GLY A 590 4.36 -40.06 5.04
N ASN A 591 4.00 -41.34 4.99
CA ASN A 591 3.71 -42.03 3.73
C ASN A 591 2.24 -41.84 3.33
N PHE A 592 1.99 -41.75 2.03
CA PHE A 592 0.62 -41.72 1.51
C PHE A 592 -0.08 -43.07 1.73
N ILE A 593 -1.35 -43.01 2.17
CA ILE A 593 -2.19 -44.20 2.35
C ILE A 593 -2.71 -44.70 0.99
N GLU A 594 -3.05 -43.76 0.09
CA GLU A 594 -3.56 -44.05 -1.25
C GLU A 594 -2.41 -44.21 -2.26
N ASP A 595 -2.50 -45.19 -3.16
CA ASP A 595 -1.48 -45.41 -4.19
C ASP A 595 -1.60 -44.40 -5.35
N LYS A 596 -2.81 -43.91 -5.62
CA LYS A 596 -3.13 -42.93 -6.67
C LYS A 596 -3.54 -41.61 -6.05
N ILE A 597 -2.79 -40.56 -6.37
CA ILE A 597 -2.89 -39.25 -5.73
C ILE A 597 -3.38 -38.25 -6.76
N LYS A 598 -4.41 -37.48 -6.40
CA LYS A 598 -4.79 -36.30 -7.18
C LYS A 598 -3.74 -35.23 -6.99
N SER A 599 -3.08 -34.89 -8.09
CA SER A 599 -2.00 -33.91 -8.11
C SER A 599 -2.32 -32.79 -9.08
N ARG A 600 -1.56 -31.71 -8.97
CA ARG A 600 -1.58 -30.58 -9.86
C ARG A 600 -0.23 -30.49 -10.57
N GLN A 601 -0.30 -30.20 -11.86
CA GLN A 601 0.84 -29.88 -12.70
C GLN A 601 0.41 -28.72 -13.59
N THR A 602 1.05 -27.57 -13.46
CA THR A 602 0.64 -26.30 -14.09
C THR A 602 -0.86 -26.00 -13.87
N GLY A 603 -1.65 -25.96 -14.95
CA GLY A 603 -3.10 -25.77 -14.94
C GLY A 603 -3.92 -27.06 -14.94
N ASP A 604 -3.28 -28.23 -15.08
CA ASP A 604 -3.92 -29.54 -15.16
C ASP A 604 -3.92 -30.28 -13.81
N PHE A 605 -4.85 -31.23 -13.67
CA PHE A 605 -5.04 -32.03 -12.45
C PHE A 605 -4.85 -33.54 -12.70
N PRO A 606 -3.62 -34.01 -12.99
CA PRO A 606 -3.37 -35.43 -13.22
C PRO A 606 -3.52 -36.28 -11.95
N ILE A 607 -3.84 -37.56 -12.14
CA ILE A 607 -3.80 -38.56 -11.08
C ILE A 607 -2.48 -39.31 -11.21
N LEU A 608 -1.58 -39.13 -10.25
CA LEU A 608 -0.22 -39.66 -10.26
C LEU A 608 -0.06 -40.82 -9.28
N ASP A 609 0.91 -41.68 -9.53
CA ASP A 609 1.33 -42.68 -8.55
C ASP A 609 2.17 -42.01 -7.45
N LYS A 610 2.14 -42.56 -6.24
CA LYS A 610 2.81 -41.98 -5.06
C LYS A 610 4.30 -41.65 -5.21
N ASN A 611 5.01 -42.36 -6.09
CA ASN A 611 6.44 -42.15 -6.33
C ASN A 611 6.72 -40.98 -7.29
N GLU A 612 5.72 -40.54 -8.06
CA GLU A 612 5.88 -39.43 -9.02
C GLU A 612 5.60 -38.07 -8.40
N VAL A 613 5.04 -38.03 -7.20
CA VAL A 613 4.75 -36.78 -6.48
C VAL A 613 6.05 -36.23 -5.89
N GLU A 614 6.34 -34.97 -6.19
CA GLU A 614 7.56 -34.29 -5.74
C GLU A 614 7.32 -33.38 -4.54
N TYR A 615 6.13 -32.76 -4.48
CA TYR A 615 5.77 -31.81 -3.42
C TYR A 615 4.33 -32.00 -2.95
N MET A 616 4.02 -31.46 -1.77
CA MET A 616 2.69 -31.45 -1.19
C MET A 616 2.40 -30.09 -0.55
N ASP A 617 1.15 -29.63 -0.66
CA ASP A 617 0.67 -28.42 0.02
C ASP A 617 0.85 -28.53 1.54
N VAL A 618 1.11 -27.39 2.20
CA VAL A 618 1.35 -27.37 3.65
C VAL A 618 0.06 -27.37 4.45
N ALA A 619 -0.94 -26.64 3.97
CA ALA A 619 -2.20 -26.45 4.68
C ALA A 619 -3.37 -26.23 3.70
N PRO A 620 -4.58 -26.73 4.00
CA PRO A 620 -5.75 -26.48 3.15
C PRO A 620 -6.12 -25.00 3.04
N ASN A 621 -5.81 -24.19 4.06
CA ASN A 621 -6.07 -22.75 4.06
C ASN A 621 -5.04 -21.92 3.27
N GLN A 622 -4.04 -22.56 2.67
CA GLN A 622 -2.98 -21.89 1.91
C GLN A 622 -3.49 -21.14 0.69
N ILE A 623 -4.63 -21.55 0.13
CA ILE A 623 -5.20 -20.97 -1.10
C ILE A 623 -5.95 -19.64 -0.91
N VAL A 624 -6.31 -19.26 0.32
CA VAL A 624 -7.12 -18.05 0.54
C VAL A 624 -6.44 -17.05 1.48
N GLY A 625 -6.98 -15.83 1.48
CA GLY A 625 -6.57 -14.73 2.33
C GLY A 625 -7.08 -14.86 3.78
N LEU A 626 -6.68 -13.92 4.62
CA LEU A 626 -7.01 -13.94 6.05
C LEU A 626 -8.52 -13.85 6.30
N SER A 627 -9.23 -12.91 5.67
CA SER A 627 -10.66 -12.69 5.92
C SER A 627 -11.52 -13.87 5.47
N ALA A 628 -11.17 -14.47 4.33
CA ALA A 628 -11.84 -15.66 3.83
C ALA A 628 -11.56 -16.89 4.71
N SER A 629 -10.33 -17.02 5.24
CA SER A 629 -9.96 -18.13 6.14
C SER A 629 -10.67 -18.09 7.51
N MET A 630 -11.35 -17.00 7.87
CA MET A 630 -12.12 -16.88 9.12
C MET A 630 -13.62 -17.20 8.94
N ILE A 631 -14.03 -17.57 7.73
CA ILE A 631 -15.38 -18.06 7.44
C ILE A 631 -15.39 -19.57 7.70
N PRO A 632 -16.11 -20.07 8.72
CA PRO A 632 -16.25 -21.52 8.92
C PRO A 632 -17.07 -22.13 7.79
N PHE A 633 -16.90 -23.42 7.50
CA PHE A 633 -17.66 -24.12 6.45
C PHE A 633 -17.61 -23.46 5.06
N LEU A 634 -16.50 -22.78 4.74
CA LEU A 634 -16.31 -22.08 3.48
C LEU A 634 -16.49 -23.01 2.26
N GLU A 635 -16.15 -24.28 2.41
CA GLU A 635 -16.31 -25.31 1.38
C GLU A 635 -17.77 -25.59 0.98
N HIS A 636 -18.75 -25.09 1.75
CA HIS A 636 -20.18 -25.24 1.49
C HIS A 636 -20.84 -23.96 0.96
N ASP A 637 -20.05 -22.91 0.69
CA ASP A 637 -20.53 -21.63 0.17
C ASP A 637 -20.09 -21.40 -1.28
N ASP A 638 -20.96 -20.80 -2.09
CA ASP A 638 -20.58 -20.26 -3.39
C ASP A 638 -19.47 -19.19 -3.26
N ALA A 639 -18.54 -19.18 -4.21
CA ALA A 639 -17.39 -18.27 -4.20
C ALA A 639 -17.80 -16.79 -4.16
N ASN A 640 -18.90 -16.40 -4.81
CA ASN A 640 -19.37 -15.01 -4.77
C ASN A 640 -19.91 -14.64 -3.38
N ARG A 641 -20.50 -15.59 -2.66
CA ARG A 641 -20.95 -15.38 -1.28
C ARG A 641 -19.79 -15.31 -0.31
N ALA A 642 -18.78 -16.15 -0.50
CA ALA A 642 -17.53 -16.07 0.23
C ALA A 642 -16.82 -14.72 0.04
N LEU A 643 -16.77 -14.22 -1.21
CA LEU A 643 -16.25 -12.89 -1.54
C LEU A 643 -17.00 -11.80 -0.77
N MET A 644 -18.34 -11.81 -0.83
CA MET A 644 -19.18 -10.88 -0.09
C MET A 644 -18.97 -10.98 1.43
N GLY A 645 -18.89 -12.20 1.97
CA GLY A 645 -18.67 -12.47 3.39
C GLY A 645 -17.33 -11.93 3.89
N SER A 646 -16.25 -12.16 3.14
CA SER A 646 -14.92 -11.62 3.43
C SER A 646 -14.91 -10.08 3.41
N ASN A 647 -15.58 -9.47 2.44
CA ASN A 647 -15.71 -8.01 2.33
C ASN A 647 -16.55 -7.40 3.46
N MET A 648 -17.64 -8.04 3.86
CA MET A 648 -18.53 -7.56 4.93
C MET A 648 -17.89 -7.65 6.32
N GLN A 649 -17.07 -8.67 6.58
CA GLN A 649 -16.33 -8.76 7.85
C GLN A 649 -15.42 -7.53 8.07
N ARG A 650 -14.81 -6.98 7.02
CA ARG A 650 -14.00 -5.75 7.10
C ARG A 650 -14.82 -4.50 7.41
N GLN A 651 -16.12 -4.54 7.12
CA GLN A 651 -17.06 -3.43 7.35
C GLN A 651 -17.74 -3.49 8.73
N ALA A 652 -17.46 -4.53 9.53
CA ALA A 652 -18.08 -4.74 10.83
C ALA A 652 -17.62 -3.68 11.85
N VAL A 653 -18.56 -3.01 12.53
CA VAL A 653 -18.24 -2.01 13.55
C VAL A 653 -17.99 -2.66 14.91
N PRO A 654 -16.95 -2.25 15.66
CA PRO A 654 -16.68 -2.74 17.01
C PRO A 654 -17.84 -2.45 17.97
N LEU A 655 -18.30 -3.48 18.66
CA LEU A 655 -19.41 -3.40 19.61
C LEU A 655 -18.89 -3.08 21.02
N ILE A 656 -19.72 -2.44 21.85
CA ILE A 656 -19.39 -2.17 23.27
C ILE A 656 -19.25 -3.46 24.07
N ARG A 657 -20.15 -4.41 23.80
CA ARG A 657 -20.17 -5.72 24.44
C ARG A 657 -19.77 -6.74 23.39
N LEU A 658 -18.56 -7.26 23.54
CA LEU A 658 -17.91 -8.15 22.58
C LEU A 658 -18.16 -9.60 22.94
N GLU A 659 -18.26 -10.45 21.92
CA GLU A 659 -18.38 -11.89 22.09
C GLU A 659 -17.61 -12.63 21.00
N SER A 660 -16.77 -13.57 21.42
CA SER A 660 -16.03 -14.45 20.52
C SER A 660 -16.98 -15.41 19.80
N PRO A 661 -16.75 -15.73 18.52
CA PRO A 661 -17.60 -16.67 17.80
C PRO A 661 -17.55 -18.07 18.43
N ILE A 662 -18.70 -18.72 18.60
CA ILE A 662 -18.75 -20.10 19.12
C ILE A 662 -18.12 -21.05 18.09
N VAL A 663 -18.50 -20.90 16.81
CA VAL A 663 -17.93 -21.62 15.68
C VAL A 663 -16.91 -20.71 14.99
N GLY A 664 -15.62 -21.00 15.14
CA GLY A 664 -14.52 -20.27 14.49
C GLY A 664 -13.71 -21.17 13.57
N THR A 665 -12.61 -20.68 13.03
CA THR A 665 -11.66 -21.49 12.25
C THR A 665 -10.35 -21.77 12.99
N GLY A 666 -10.08 -21.07 14.10
CA GLY A 666 -8.85 -21.16 14.90
C GLY A 666 -7.82 -20.09 14.54
N LEU A 667 -8.03 -19.32 13.46
CA LEU A 667 -7.16 -18.21 13.05
C LEU A 667 -7.44 -16.91 13.82
N GLU A 668 -8.56 -16.81 14.52
CA GLU A 668 -9.00 -15.60 15.20
C GLU A 668 -7.98 -15.12 16.24
N GLY A 669 -7.31 -16.05 16.93
CA GLY A 669 -6.27 -15.73 17.91
C GLY A 669 -5.00 -15.16 17.28
N LYS A 670 -4.56 -15.74 16.17
CA LYS A 670 -3.40 -15.24 15.42
C LYS A 670 -3.70 -13.88 14.79
N ALA A 671 -4.88 -13.73 14.16
CA ALA A 671 -5.31 -12.45 13.61
C ALA A 671 -5.34 -11.34 14.66
N ALA A 672 -5.79 -11.64 15.89
CA ALA A 672 -5.78 -10.68 17.00
C ALA A 672 -4.36 -10.29 17.45
N ARG A 673 -3.43 -11.25 17.44
CA ARG A 673 -2.03 -11.04 17.84
C ARG A 673 -1.29 -10.17 16.83
N ASP A 674 -1.37 -10.55 15.56
CA ASP A 674 -0.64 -9.91 14.47
C ASP A 674 -1.22 -8.54 14.09
N ALA A 675 -2.45 -8.22 14.53
CA ALA A 675 -3.01 -6.87 14.42
C ALA A 675 -2.16 -5.82 15.16
N ARG A 676 -1.46 -6.22 16.24
CA ARG A 676 -0.63 -5.35 17.10
C ARG A 676 -1.38 -4.12 17.65
N ILE A 677 -2.68 -4.27 17.90
CA ILE A 677 -3.52 -3.25 18.51
C ILE A 677 -3.60 -3.46 20.03
N GLN A 678 -3.69 -4.72 20.46
CA GLN A 678 -3.63 -5.08 21.87
C GLN A 678 -2.21 -4.94 22.41
N LEU A 679 -2.11 -4.68 23.71
CA LEU A 679 -0.84 -4.69 24.42
C LEU A 679 -0.47 -6.14 24.77
N HIS A 680 0.77 -6.51 24.45
CA HIS A 680 1.32 -7.84 24.70
C HIS A 680 2.40 -7.77 25.78
N ALA A 681 2.57 -8.85 26.53
CA ALA A 681 3.69 -9.02 27.43
C ALA A 681 4.99 -9.28 26.62
N GLU A 682 6.08 -8.61 26.99
CA GLU A 682 7.39 -8.71 26.33
C GLU A 682 8.23 -9.89 26.82
N GLY A 683 7.81 -10.54 27.90
CA GLY A 683 8.60 -11.57 28.54
C GLY A 683 7.83 -12.29 29.64
N THR A 684 8.51 -13.19 30.33
CA THR A 684 7.93 -13.85 31.49
C THR A 684 7.95 -12.90 32.69
N GLY A 685 6.80 -12.64 33.30
CA GLY A 685 6.66 -11.68 34.38
C GLY A 685 5.43 -11.90 35.26
N VAL A 686 5.26 -11.02 36.24
CA VAL A 686 4.11 -10.98 37.14
C VAL A 686 3.46 -9.60 37.09
N VAL A 687 2.14 -9.57 36.95
CA VAL A 687 1.35 -8.34 36.96
C VAL A 687 1.25 -7.82 38.40
N GLU A 688 1.85 -6.67 38.68
CA GLU A 688 1.90 -6.08 40.03
C GLU A 688 0.70 -5.16 40.28
N TYR A 689 0.28 -4.42 39.25
CA TYR A 689 -0.81 -3.45 39.32
C TYR A 689 -1.61 -3.42 38.01
N VAL A 690 -2.92 -3.28 38.12
CA VAL A 690 -3.85 -3.16 36.99
C VAL A 690 -4.88 -2.10 37.32
N ASP A 691 -5.01 -1.13 36.44
CA ASP A 691 -6.08 -0.14 36.42
C ASP A 691 -6.66 -0.02 35.01
N GLY A 692 -7.80 0.66 34.86
CA GLY A 692 -8.36 1.01 33.58
C GLY A 692 -7.35 1.69 32.67
N ASN A 693 -6.47 2.56 33.19
CA ASN A 693 -5.56 3.37 32.38
C ASN A 693 -4.14 2.78 32.23
N GLU A 694 -3.63 2.02 33.19
CA GLU A 694 -2.24 1.55 33.19
C GLU A 694 -2.12 0.12 33.74
N ILE A 695 -1.15 -0.64 33.22
CA ILE A 695 -0.83 -2.02 33.63
C ILE A 695 0.65 -2.09 33.96
N HIS A 696 1.01 -2.53 35.16
CA HIS A 696 2.40 -2.66 35.59
C HIS A 696 2.79 -4.13 35.61
N VAL A 697 3.81 -4.48 34.82
CA VAL A 697 4.34 -5.85 34.73
C VAL A 697 5.78 -5.85 35.19
N ARG A 698 6.09 -6.69 36.17
CA ARG A 698 7.47 -6.95 36.61
C ARG A 698 8.00 -8.15 35.88
N TYR A 699 9.00 -7.95 35.01
CA TYR A 699 9.61 -9.01 34.23
C TYR A 699 10.73 -9.71 35.01
N ASN A 700 10.83 -11.02 34.85
CA ASN A 700 11.92 -11.81 35.40
C ASN A 700 13.10 -11.78 34.41
N ARG A 701 14.06 -10.88 34.63
CA ARG A 701 15.30 -10.82 33.83
C ARG A 701 16.37 -11.71 34.45
N SER A 702 17.19 -12.35 33.60
CA SER A 702 18.38 -13.09 34.06
C SER A 702 19.48 -12.14 34.53
N GLU A 703 20.39 -12.60 35.40
CA GLU A 703 21.52 -11.79 35.90
C GLU A 703 22.36 -11.18 34.75
N MET A 704 22.54 -11.91 33.64
CA MET A 704 23.24 -11.41 32.44
C MET A 704 22.46 -10.32 31.70
N GLN A 705 21.13 -10.41 31.62
CA GLN A 705 20.30 -9.38 31.00
C GLN A 705 20.21 -8.11 31.87
N GLN A 706 20.23 -8.26 33.19
CA GLN A 706 20.29 -7.11 34.12
C GLN A 706 21.62 -6.35 34.01
N LEU A 707 22.72 -7.05 33.76
CA LEU A 707 24.04 -6.44 33.54
C LEU A 707 24.12 -5.59 32.26
N VAL A 708 23.32 -5.92 31.23
CA VAL A 708 23.40 -5.31 29.89
C VAL A 708 22.25 -4.34 29.59
N SER A 709 21.09 -4.49 30.24
CA SER A 709 19.92 -3.62 30.07
C SER A 709 19.96 -2.40 30.99
N PHE A 710 19.55 -1.24 30.50
CA PHE A 710 19.40 0.02 31.26
C PHE A 710 17.98 0.26 31.77
N GLU A 711 17.04 -0.63 31.47
CA GLU A 711 15.65 -0.49 31.91
C GLU A 711 15.43 -1.15 33.27
N GLU A 712 14.50 -0.65 34.06
CA GLU A 712 14.03 -1.32 35.28
C GLU A 712 13.29 -2.63 34.96
N ASP A 713 13.22 -3.53 35.95
CA ASP A 713 12.44 -4.77 35.83
C ASP A 713 10.93 -4.52 35.75
N LEU A 714 10.47 -3.35 36.24
CA LEU A 714 9.08 -2.92 36.19
C LEU A 714 8.81 -2.13 34.90
N LYS A 715 7.87 -2.62 34.08
CA LYS A 715 7.40 -1.92 32.89
C LYS A 715 5.96 -1.47 33.06
N ILE A 716 5.71 -0.21 32.71
CA ILE A 716 4.39 0.43 32.78
C ILE A 716 3.82 0.54 31.37
N TYR A 717 2.68 -0.09 31.15
CA TYR A 717 1.94 -0.05 29.90
C TYR A 717 0.75 0.90 30.03
N LYS A 718 0.67 1.92 29.17
CA LYS A 718 -0.49 2.83 29.09
C LYS A 718 -1.57 2.25 28.17
N VAL A 719 -2.78 2.13 28.67
CA VAL A 719 -3.93 1.55 27.97
C VAL A 719 -4.61 2.62 27.10
N THR A 720 -4.82 2.32 25.83
CA THR A 720 -5.52 3.19 24.89
C THR A 720 -7.01 3.31 25.22
N LYS A 721 -7.53 4.54 25.40
CA LYS A 721 -8.93 4.82 25.76
C LYS A 721 -9.60 5.77 24.78
N PHE A 722 -10.77 5.38 24.28
CA PHE A 722 -11.69 6.21 23.50
C PHE A 722 -11.00 7.07 22.43
N ILE A 723 -10.14 6.45 21.63
CA ILE A 723 -9.47 7.12 20.50
C ILE A 723 -10.34 6.99 19.25
N ARG A 724 -10.42 8.08 18.48
CA ARG A 724 -11.10 8.14 17.18
C ARG A 724 -10.29 7.40 16.12
N THR A 725 -10.97 6.64 15.27
CA THR A 725 -10.41 6.05 14.04
C THR A 725 -10.73 6.91 12.81
N ASN A 726 -10.07 6.65 11.68
CA ASN A 726 -10.38 7.32 10.40
C ASN A 726 -11.88 7.21 9.99
N GLN A 727 -12.57 6.11 10.30
CA GLN A 727 -13.99 5.89 10.00
C GLN A 727 -14.91 6.28 11.17
N GLU A 728 -14.43 7.13 12.09
CA GLU A 728 -15.18 7.62 13.27
C GLU A 728 -15.66 6.52 14.22
N THR A 729 -15.14 5.30 14.11
CA THR A 729 -15.31 4.25 15.12
C THR A 729 -14.36 4.50 16.30
N CYS A 730 -14.53 3.73 17.38
CA CYS A 730 -13.81 3.92 18.64
C CYS A 730 -12.82 2.78 18.92
N ILE A 731 -11.54 3.13 19.11
CA ILE A 731 -10.55 2.24 19.72
C ILE A 731 -10.62 2.43 21.24
N ASN A 732 -11.06 1.39 21.93
CA ASN A 732 -11.10 1.36 23.39
C ASN A 732 -10.59 0.00 23.89
N LEU A 733 -9.49 0.04 24.64
CA LEU A 733 -8.88 -1.13 25.24
C LEU A 733 -9.21 -1.20 26.73
N ARG A 734 -9.32 -2.40 27.28
CA ARG A 734 -9.55 -2.67 28.70
C ARG A 734 -8.54 -3.72 29.16
N PRO A 735 -8.05 -3.66 30.40
CA PRO A 735 -7.20 -4.71 30.93
C PRO A 735 -7.93 -6.07 30.89
N ALA A 736 -7.25 -7.08 30.36
CA ALA A 736 -7.73 -8.47 30.37
C ALA A 736 -7.12 -9.26 31.54
N VAL A 737 -5.98 -8.81 32.07
CA VAL A 737 -5.24 -9.45 33.17
C VAL A 737 -5.67 -8.95 34.54
N ILE A 738 -5.39 -9.75 35.56
CA ILE A 738 -5.63 -9.40 36.97
C ILE A 738 -4.32 -9.29 37.75
N LYS A 739 -4.32 -8.52 38.85
CA LYS A 739 -3.16 -8.41 39.76
C LYS A 739 -2.73 -9.78 40.29
N GLY A 740 -1.42 -10.04 40.26
CA GLY A 740 -0.80 -11.29 40.66
C GLY A 740 -0.74 -12.36 39.56
N GLN A 741 -1.31 -12.10 38.38
CA GLN A 741 -1.25 -13.03 37.26
C GLN A 741 0.18 -13.15 36.72
N LYS A 742 0.63 -14.38 36.50
CA LYS A 742 1.87 -14.66 35.75
C LYS A 742 1.58 -14.58 34.26
N VAL A 743 2.40 -13.85 33.54
CA VAL A 743 2.31 -13.66 32.08
C VAL A 743 3.58 -14.20 31.43
N VAL A 744 3.44 -14.71 30.21
CA VAL A 744 4.57 -15.08 29.34
C VAL A 744 4.65 -14.15 28.15
N GLU A 745 5.77 -14.19 27.43
CA GLU A 745 5.95 -13.43 26.21
C GLU A 745 4.82 -13.70 25.20
N GLY A 746 4.21 -12.64 24.68
CA GLY A 746 3.12 -12.72 23.72
C GLY A 746 1.72 -12.95 24.31
N ASP A 747 1.57 -12.96 25.65
CA ASP A 747 0.25 -12.95 26.30
C ASP A 747 -0.43 -11.59 26.14
N PHE A 748 -1.74 -11.61 25.88
CA PHE A 748 -2.57 -10.41 25.80
C PHE A 748 -2.77 -9.79 27.19
N LEU A 749 -2.32 -8.54 27.36
CA LEU A 749 -2.56 -7.73 28.56
C LEU A 749 -3.90 -7.01 28.51
N THR A 750 -4.39 -6.71 27.30
CA THR A 750 -5.64 -5.99 27.05
C THR A 750 -6.60 -6.74 26.14
N GLU A 751 -7.88 -6.39 26.25
CA GLU A 751 -8.96 -6.74 25.32
C GLU A 751 -9.69 -5.46 24.87
N GLY A 752 -10.58 -5.56 23.88
CA GLY A 752 -11.28 -4.39 23.30
C GLY A 752 -11.03 -4.25 21.81
N TYR A 753 -11.62 -3.23 21.18
CA TYR A 753 -11.57 -3.01 19.72
C TYR A 753 -11.73 -4.32 18.90
N ALA A 754 -12.88 -4.97 19.04
CA ALA A 754 -13.22 -6.24 18.40
C ALA A 754 -12.30 -7.43 18.76
N THR A 755 -11.71 -7.45 19.96
CA THR A 755 -10.95 -8.60 20.50
C THR A 755 -11.50 -9.00 21.88
N LYS A 756 -11.74 -10.29 22.11
CA LYS A 756 -12.20 -10.83 23.41
C LYS A 756 -11.48 -12.12 23.75
N GLY A 757 -10.86 -12.19 24.94
CA GLY A 757 -10.16 -13.40 25.40
C GLY A 757 -9.01 -13.84 24.48
N GLY A 758 -8.33 -12.89 23.83
CA GLY A 758 -7.26 -13.16 22.87
C GLY A 758 -7.73 -13.57 21.47
N GLU A 759 -9.04 -13.59 21.19
CA GLU A 759 -9.62 -13.94 19.88
C GLU A 759 -10.30 -12.73 19.22
N MET A 760 -10.29 -12.69 17.89
CA MET A 760 -11.07 -11.75 17.09
C MET A 760 -12.58 -11.94 17.32
N ALA A 761 -13.27 -10.85 17.66
CA ALA A 761 -14.67 -10.80 18.04
C ALA A 761 -15.37 -9.61 17.35
N LEU A 762 -15.72 -9.79 16.07
CA LEU A 762 -16.31 -8.75 15.22
C LEU A 762 -17.81 -8.51 15.45
N GLY A 763 -18.50 -9.44 16.11
CA GLY A 763 -19.96 -9.50 16.22
C GLY A 763 -20.44 -10.22 17.48
N ARG A 764 -21.62 -10.85 17.39
CA ARG A 764 -22.29 -11.58 18.47
C ARG A 764 -22.93 -12.86 17.95
N ASN A 765 -22.99 -13.87 18.81
CA ASN A 765 -23.77 -15.08 18.56
C ASN A 765 -25.24 -14.80 18.91
N LEU A 766 -26.18 -15.06 17.99
CA LEU A 766 -27.62 -14.85 18.20
C LEU A 766 -28.40 -16.13 17.94
N LYS A 767 -29.49 -16.32 18.69
CA LYS A 767 -30.44 -17.40 18.43
C LYS A 767 -31.32 -17.06 17.23
N VAL A 768 -31.16 -17.81 16.14
CA VAL A 768 -31.85 -17.57 14.86
C VAL A 768 -32.90 -18.63 14.58
N ALA A 769 -34.00 -18.22 13.95
CA ALA A 769 -34.93 -19.10 13.26
C ALA A 769 -34.97 -18.81 11.76
N PHE A 770 -34.88 -19.85 10.93
CA PHE A 770 -35.10 -19.76 9.50
C PHE A 770 -36.56 -20.08 9.17
N MET A 771 -37.39 -19.03 9.06
CA MET A 771 -38.80 -19.14 8.70
C MET A 771 -39.32 -17.81 8.12
N PRO A 772 -40.31 -17.82 7.20
CA PRO A 772 -40.99 -16.59 6.82
C PRO A 772 -41.80 -16.03 8.00
N TRP A 773 -41.77 -14.71 8.20
CA TRP A 773 -42.46 -14.06 9.30
C TRP A 773 -43.24 -12.83 8.85
N LYS A 774 -44.55 -13.00 8.63
CA LYS A 774 -45.53 -11.93 8.35
C LYS A 774 -45.09 -10.93 7.25
N GLY A 775 -44.22 -11.36 6.33
CA GLY A 775 -43.62 -10.50 5.30
C GLY A 775 -42.55 -9.52 5.80
N TYR A 776 -42.25 -9.47 7.10
CA TYR A 776 -41.24 -8.55 7.64
C TYR A 776 -39.81 -8.94 7.29
N ASN A 777 -39.57 -10.22 6.98
CA ASN A 777 -38.29 -10.70 6.45
C ASN A 777 -38.36 -10.99 4.94
N PHE A 778 -39.21 -10.27 4.20
CA PHE A 778 -39.25 -10.36 2.74
C PHE A 778 -37.91 -9.98 2.10
N GLU A 779 -37.53 -10.66 1.01
CA GLU A 779 -36.20 -10.56 0.40
C GLU A 779 -35.09 -10.84 1.43
N ASP A 780 -34.32 -9.81 1.75
CA ASP A 780 -33.18 -9.79 2.68
C ASP A 780 -33.47 -9.01 3.95
N ALA A 781 -34.73 -8.70 4.21
CA ALA A 781 -35.11 -8.02 5.44
C ALA A 781 -34.89 -8.95 6.65
N ILE A 782 -34.49 -8.34 7.77
CA ILE A 782 -34.23 -9.03 9.03
C ILE A 782 -35.23 -8.54 10.07
N VAL A 783 -35.79 -9.49 10.82
CA VAL A 783 -36.61 -9.22 12.00
C VAL A 783 -35.78 -9.47 13.25
N ILE A 784 -35.76 -8.52 14.17
CA ILE A 784 -34.97 -8.59 15.40
C ILE A 784 -35.85 -8.42 16.62
N SER A 785 -35.55 -9.19 17.67
CA SER A 785 -36.18 -9.05 18.98
C SER A 785 -35.76 -7.77 19.68
N GLU A 786 -36.71 -7.10 20.34
CA GLU A 786 -36.47 -5.94 21.19
C GLU A 786 -35.41 -6.20 22.26
N LYS A 787 -35.32 -7.45 22.75
CA LYS A 787 -34.29 -7.89 23.70
C LYS A 787 -32.88 -7.50 23.26
N VAL A 788 -32.58 -7.66 21.97
CA VAL A 788 -31.26 -7.36 21.37
C VAL A 788 -30.91 -5.87 21.52
N VAL A 789 -31.91 -5.00 21.37
CA VAL A 789 -31.76 -3.54 21.50
C VAL A 789 -31.76 -3.12 22.97
N LYS A 790 -32.62 -3.71 23.80
CA LYS A 790 -32.72 -3.46 25.24
C LYS A 790 -31.44 -3.80 25.98
N GLU A 791 -30.78 -4.90 25.62
CA GLU A 791 -29.51 -5.35 26.21
C GLU A 791 -28.27 -4.69 25.58
N ASP A 792 -28.46 -3.74 24.66
CA ASP A 792 -27.41 -3.03 23.92
C ASP A 792 -26.42 -3.99 23.20
N LEU A 793 -26.89 -5.13 22.68
CA LEU A 793 -26.00 -6.17 22.13
C LEU A 793 -25.19 -5.67 20.91
N PHE A 794 -25.84 -4.93 20.00
CA PHE A 794 -25.23 -4.34 18.79
C PHE A 794 -25.05 -2.82 18.87
N THR A 795 -24.76 -2.31 20.07
CA THR A 795 -24.45 -0.89 20.22
C THR A 795 -22.97 -0.62 19.98
N SER A 796 -22.67 0.37 19.15
CA SER A 796 -21.33 0.86 18.84
C SER A 796 -21.11 2.28 19.38
N ILE A 797 -19.84 2.65 19.61
CA ILE A 797 -19.44 4.01 19.96
C ILE A 797 -18.78 4.62 18.74
N HIS A 798 -19.24 5.81 18.37
CA HIS A 798 -18.66 6.62 17.32
C HIS A 798 -18.08 7.89 17.93
N ILE A 799 -16.92 8.31 17.46
CA ILE A 799 -16.25 9.54 17.92
C ILE A 799 -16.09 10.46 16.72
N SER A 800 -16.84 11.55 16.75
CA SER A 800 -16.77 12.61 15.75
C SER A 800 -15.85 13.72 16.26
N GLU A 801 -15.03 14.25 15.35
CA GLU A 801 -14.11 15.35 15.63
C GLU A 801 -14.64 16.62 14.99
N PHE A 802 -14.78 17.66 15.80
CA PHE A 802 -15.20 18.99 15.39
C PHE A 802 -14.04 19.93 15.58
N GLU A 803 -13.58 20.56 14.49
CA GLU A 803 -12.46 21.48 14.53
C GLU A 803 -12.85 22.87 14.02
N THR A 804 -12.22 23.90 14.58
CA THR A 804 -12.39 25.29 14.15
C THR A 804 -11.07 26.02 14.25
N GLU A 805 -10.68 26.64 13.14
CA GLU A 805 -9.49 27.46 13.03
C GLU A 805 -9.81 28.94 13.26
N VAL A 806 -8.91 29.61 13.96
CA VAL A 806 -8.91 31.06 14.11
C VAL A 806 -7.91 31.64 13.14
N ARG A 807 -8.38 32.47 12.21
CA ARG A 807 -7.54 33.06 11.16
C ARG A 807 -7.41 34.56 11.36
N ASP A 808 -6.29 35.08 10.87
CA ASP A 808 -6.11 36.52 10.70
C ASP A 808 -6.73 36.93 9.35
N THR A 809 -7.81 37.71 9.40
CA THR A 809 -8.51 38.19 8.20
C THR A 809 -8.11 39.62 7.89
N LYS A 810 -8.36 40.08 6.66
CA LYS A 810 -8.10 41.49 6.30
C LYS A 810 -8.85 42.51 7.18
N LEU A 811 -9.97 42.11 7.78
CA LEU A 811 -10.80 42.96 8.64
C LEU A 811 -10.40 42.89 10.13
N GLY A 812 -9.51 41.97 10.49
CA GLY A 812 -9.05 41.74 11.87
C GLY A 812 -8.86 40.26 12.20
N GLU A 813 -8.28 40.01 13.38
CA GLU A 813 -8.16 38.66 13.94
C GLU A 813 -9.55 38.12 14.32
N GLU A 814 -9.87 36.89 13.92
CA GLU A 814 -11.02 36.17 14.48
C GLU A 814 -10.75 35.81 15.94
N GLU A 815 -11.80 35.64 16.74
CA GLU A 815 -11.66 35.30 18.16
C GLU A 815 -12.58 34.15 18.57
N LEU A 816 -12.10 33.32 19.50
CA LEU A 816 -12.92 32.33 20.20
C LEU A 816 -13.34 32.93 21.54
N THR A 817 -14.64 33.09 21.72
CA THR A 817 -15.22 33.73 22.90
C THR A 817 -16.62 33.14 23.16
N PRO A 818 -17.05 33.05 24.43
CA PRO A 818 -18.44 32.76 24.75
C PRO A 818 -19.37 33.95 24.49
N ASP A 819 -18.84 35.17 24.30
CA ASP A 819 -19.62 36.39 24.04
C ASP A 819 -19.98 36.51 22.55
N ILE A 820 -21.12 35.91 22.18
CA ILE A 820 -21.56 35.79 20.78
C ILE A 820 -22.78 36.69 20.55
N PRO A 821 -22.77 37.57 19.53
CA PRO A 821 -23.88 38.49 19.28
C PRO A 821 -25.17 37.76 18.91
N ASN A 822 -26.31 38.22 19.43
CA ASN A 822 -27.66 37.69 19.16
C ASN A 822 -27.89 36.23 19.59
N VAL A 823 -27.10 35.72 20.54
CA VAL A 823 -27.26 34.38 21.12
C VAL A 823 -27.67 34.52 22.59
N SER A 824 -28.59 33.67 23.06
CA SER A 824 -29.03 33.68 24.46
C SER A 824 -27.95 33.13 25.40
N GLU A 825 -27.92 33.61 26.65
CA GLU A 825 -27.00 33.09 27.68
C GLU A 825 -27.21 31.59 27.97
N GLU A 826 -28.43 31.07 27.75
CA GLU A 826 -28.71 29.64 27.91
C GLU A 826 -27.98 28.77 26.88
N ALA A 827 -27.78 29.29 25.66
CA ALA A 827 -27.05 28.59 24.60
C ALA A 827 -25.53 28.63 24.80
N THR A 828 -25.00 29.61 25.55
CA THR A 828 -23.57 29.75 25.85
C THR A 828 -23.18 29.22 27.23
N LYS A 829 -24.13 28.74 28.04
CA LYS A 829 -23.91 28.26 29.42
C LYS A 829 -22.83 27.19 29.57
N ASP A 830 -22.66 26.33 28.56
CA ASP A 830 -21.72 25.21 28.59
C ASP A 830 -20.36 25.57 27.97
N LEU A 831 -20.18 26.79 27.43
CA LEU A 831 -18.93 27.29 26.87
C LEU A 831 -17.99 27.80 27.99
N ASP A 832 -16.69 27.56 27.82
CA ASP A 832 -15.67 28.12 28.69
C ASP A 832 -15.25 29.54 28.28
N GLN A 833 -14.29 30.12 29.01
CA GLN A 833 -13.75 31.46 28.72
C GLN A 833 -13.12 31.59 27.32
N ASN A 834 -12.71 30.48 26.71
CA ASN A 834 -12.17 30.45 25.34
C ASN A 834 -13.27 30.14 24.31
N GLY A 835 -14.55 30.15 24.69
CA GLY A 835 -15.66 29.82 23.81
C GLY A 835 -15.75 28.34 23.44
N ILE A 836 -15.10 27.42 24.17
CA ILE A 836 -15.12 25.99 23.87
C ILE A 836 -15.99 25.25 24.89
N ILE A 837 -16.89 24.41 24.41
CA ILE A 837 -17.79 23.63 25.26
C ILE A 837 -17.03 22.81 26.33
N ARG A 838 -17.61 22.63 27.52
CA ARG A 838 -17.01 21.84 28.60
C ARG A 838 -17.07 20.32 28.34
N ILE A 839 -16.09 19.60 28.89
CA ILE A 839 -16.06 18.13 28.86
C ILE A 839 -17.22 17.59 29.72
N GLY A 840 -17.91 16.56 29.21
CA GLY A 840 -19.09 15.96 29.86
C GLY A 840 -20.41 16.66 29.54
N ALA A 841 -20.42 17.73 28.74
CA ALA A 841 -21.65 18.33 28.25
C ALA A 841 -22.38 17.37 27.29
N HIS A 842 -23.71 17.30 27.43
CA HIS A 842 -24.58 16.62 26.49
C HIS A 842 -24.98 17.60 25.38
N ILE A 843 -24.62 17.28 24.15
CA ILE A 843 -24.90 18.10 22.97
C ILE A 843 -26.10 17.54 22.25
N LYS A 844 -27.00 18.43 21.81
CA LYS A 844 -28.04 18.17 20.83
C LYS A 844 -27.79 18.98 19.55
N GLU A 845 -28.55 18.66 18.52
CA GLU A 845 -28.58 19.41 17.27
C GLU A 845 -28.78 20.92 17.53
N GLY A 846 -27.94 21.75 16.89
CA GLY A 846 -28.03 23.21 16.97
C GLY A 846 -27.25 23.85 18.13
N ASP A 847 -26.84 23.09 19.14
CA ASP A 847 -26.04 23.61 20.25
C ASP A 847 -24.66 24.10 19.78
N ILE A 848 -24.13 25.14 20.43
CA ILE A 848 -22.82 25.72 20.08
C ILE A 848 -21.72 24.87 20.71
N ILE A 849 -20.84 24.30 19.87
CA ILE A 849 -19.70 23.49 20.30
C ILE A 849 -18.47 24.40 20.50
N ILE A 850 -18.24 25.29 19.54
CA ILE A 850 -17.13 26.25 19.56
C ILE A 850 -17.67 27.63 19.17
N GLY A 851 -17.71 28.54 20.13
CA GLY A 851 -18.02 29.95 19.96
C GLY A 851 -16.92 30.67 19.20
N LYS A 852 -17.26 31.24 18.05
CA LYS A 852 -16.33 31.98 17.19
C LYS A 852 -17.00 33.23 16.64
N ILE A 853 -16.28 34.34 16.72
CA ILE A 853 -16.70 35.61 16.13
C ILE A 853 -15.73 36.04 15.04
N THR A 854 -16.28 36.58 13.95
CA THR A 854 -15.51 37.16 12.84
C THR A 854 -15.83 38.65 12.75
N PRO A 855 -14.83 39.54 12.65
CA PRO A 855 -15.07 40.97 12.46
C PRO A 855 -15.85 41.23 11.18
N LYS A 856 -16.90 42.05 11.28
CA LYS A 856 -17.81 42.39 10.18
C LYS A 856 -17.49 43.80 9.68
N GLY A 857 -17.42 43.98 8.36
CA GLY A 857 -17.36 45.32 7.77
C GLY A 857 -18.67 46.08 7.92
N GLU A 858 -18.61 47.41 7.91
CA GLU A 858 -19.79 48.27 7.91
C GLU A 858 -20.58 48.06 6.60
N SER A 859 -21.80 47.53 6.72
CA SER A 859 -22.75 47.39 5.61
C SER A 859 -23.91 48.35 5.82
N ASP A 860 -24.26 49.15 4.81
CA ASP A 860 -25.42 50.04 4.87
C ASP A 860 -26.72 49.20 5.00
N PRO A 861 -27.47 49.30 6.12
CA PRO A 861 -28.73 48.60 6.28
C PRO A 861 -29.80 49.20 5.35
N THR A 862 -30.79 48.39 4.94
CA THR A 862 -31.93 48.90 4.17
C THR A 862 -32.74 49.91 5.00
N PRO A 863 -33.56 50.79 4.37
CA PRO A 863 -34.38 51.75 5.11
C PRO A 863 -35.25 51.10 6.19
N GLU A 864 -35.78 49.89 5.93
CA GLU A 864 -36.58 49.10 6.87
C GLU A 864 -35.76 48.61 8.06
N GLU A 865 -34.57 48.04 7.82
CA GLU A 865 -33.65 47.63 8.88
C GLU A 865 -33.16 48.83 9.71
N LYS A 866 -32.90 49.96 9.05
CA LYS A 866 -32.48 51.21 9.69
C LYS A 866 -33.58 51.76 10.60
N LEU A 867 -34.84 51.72 10.14
CA LEU A 867 -35.99 52.08 10.96
C LEU A 867 -36.17 51.14 12.16
N LEU A 868 -36.07 49.83 11.95
CA LEU A 868 -36.15 48.83 13.03
C LEU A 868 -35.08 49.07 14.10
N ARG A 869 -33.82 49.28 13.69
CA ARG A 869 -32.73 49.58 14.64
C ARG A 869 -32.96 50.89 15.38
N ALA A 870 -33.51 51.91 14.71
CA ALA A 870 -33.86 53.17 15.36
C ALA A 870 -35.00 53.02 16.39
N ILE A 871 -35.96 52.12 16.14
CA ILE A 871 -37.07 51.83 17.07
C ILE A 871 -36.58 51.04 18.28
N PHE A 872 -35.76 50.00 18.08
CA PHE A 872 -35.31 49.11 19.16
C PHE A 872 -34.03 49.57 19.87
N GLY A 873 -33.34 50.58 19.34
CA GLY A 873 -32.08 51.08 19.92
C GLY A 873 -30.89 50.12 19.73
N ASP A 874 -31.05 49.07 18.91
CA ASP A 874 -30.00 48.09 18.64
C ASP A 874 -28.87 48.70 17.81
N LYS A 875 -27.66 48.68 18.37
CA LYS A 875 -26.44 49.01 17.63
C LYS A 875 -26.09 47.87 16.69
N ALA A 876 -25.53 48.19 15.53
CA ALA A 876 -24.94 47.18 14.67
C ALA A 876 -23.80 46.49 15.44
N GLY A 877 -23.83 45.16 15.56
CA GLY A 877 -22.70 44.42 16.10
C GLY A 877 -21.52 44.48 15.13
N ASP A 878 -20.34 44.82 15.65
CA ASP A 878 -19.07 44.87 14.90
C ASP A 878 -18.55 43.48 14.51
N ALA A 879 -19.16 42.43 15.04
CA ALA A 879 -18.79 41.04 14.79
C ALA A 879 -20.00 40.19 14.36
N LYS A 880 -19.73 39.15 13.58
CA LYS A 880 -20.70 38.16 13.12
C LYS A 880 -20.46 36.82 13.83
N ASP A 881 -21.55 36.13 14.20
CA ASP A 881 -21.51 34.73 14.64
C ASP A 881 -20.96 33.83 13.51
N ALA A 882 -19.80 33.24 13.76
CA ALA A 882 -19.16 32.23 12.91
C ALA A 882 -18.92 30.94 13.71
N SER A 883 -19.69 30.72 14.77
CA SER A 883 -19.55 29.61 15.70
C SER A 883 -19.87 28.27 15.05
N LEU A 884 -19.18 27.23 15.50
CA LEU A 884 -19.45 25.86 15.09
C LEU A 884 -20.60 25.30 15.92
N LYS A 885 -21.71 24.98 15.25
CA LYS A 885 -22.90 24.37 15.84
C LYS A 885 -22.94 22.87 15.55
N ALA A 886 -23.53 22.10 16.45
CA ALA A 886 -23.72 20.67 16.28
C ALA A 886 -24.58 20.39 15.03
N PRO A 887 -24.10 19.57 14.07
CA PRO A 887 -24.86 19.26 12.86
C PRO A 887 -26.18 18.54 13.16
N SER A 888 -27.11 18.58 12.21
CA SER A 888 -28.40 17.93 12.35
C SER A 888 -28.32 16.44 12.62
N GLY A 889 -29.16 15.94 13.54
CA GLY A 889 -29.17 14.55 13.98
C GLY A 889 -27.99 14.13 14.87
N THR A 890 -27.15 15.08 15.31
CA THR A 890 -26.03 14.79 16.22
C THR A 890 -26.50 14.86 17.67
N GLU A 891 -26.34 13.75 18.40
CA GLU A 891 -26.59 13.68 19.84
C GLU A 891 -25.46 12.90 20.51
N GLY A 892 -24.80 13.48 21.51
CA GLY A 892 -23.66 12.83 22.14
C GLY A 892 -23.11 13.54 23.37
N VAL A 893 -22.01 13.01 23.90
CA VAL A 893 -21.30 13.58 25.06
C VAL A 893 -19.90 14.01 24.67
N VAL A 894 -19.52 15.23 25.05
CA VAL A 894 -18.17 15.74 24.83
C VAL A 894 -17.19 14.95 25.70
N ILE A 895 -16.27 14.22 25.09
CA ILE A 895 -15.29 13.40 25.82
C ILE A 895 -13.97 14.12 26.03
N ASN A 896 -13.60 15.02 25.13
CA ASN A 896 -12.32 15.70 25.18
C ASN A 896 -12.37 17.00 24.38
N LYS A 897 -11.52 17.96 24.74
CA LYS A 897 -11.28 19.19 23.98
C LYS A 897 -9.81 19.57 24.00
N LYS A 898 -9.33 20.12 22.89
CA LYS A 898 -7.94 20.57 22.73
C LYS A 898 -7.92 21.95 22.11
N LEU A 899 -7.03 22.80 22.63
CA LEU A 899 -6.77 24.13 22.10
C LEU A 899 -5.28 24.23 21.82
N PHE A 900 -4.93 24.35 20.55
CA PHE A 900 -3.56 24.57 20.09
C PHE A 900 -3.37 26.04 19.76
N GLN A 901 -2.25 26.61 20.18
CA GLN A 901 -1.97 28.02 20.00
C GLN A 901 -0.48 28.26 19.74
N ARG A 902 -0.20 29.14 18.77
CA ARG A 902 1.17 29.64 18.54
C ARG A 902 1.60 30.55 19.69
N ALA A 903 2.86 30.40 20.14
CA ALA A 903 3.39 31.25 21.21
C ALA A 903 3.44 32.73 20.78
N LYS A 904 2.70 33.60 21.48
CA LYS A 904 2.81 35.07 21.31
C LYS A 904 4.08 35.56 22.04
N LYS A 905 4.94 36.29 21.33
CA LYS A 905 6.23 36.80 21.86
C LYS A 905 6.05 38.08 22.67
N ASP A 906 5.39 37.99 23.82
CA ASP A 906 5.29 39.11 24.77
C ASP A 906 6.53 39.21 25.68
N LYS A 907 6.82 40.41 26.21
CA LYS A 907 7.95 40.64 27.13
C LYS A 907 7.88 39.76 28.39
N ASN A 908 6.68 39.58 28.96
CA ASN A 908 6.48 38.72 30.14
C ASN A 908 6.56 37.22 29.80
N ALA A 909 6.18 36.83 28.58
CA ALA A 909 6.25 35.45 28.13
C ALA A 909 7.71 34.99 27.96
N LYS A 910 8.60 35.83 27.41
CA LYS A 910 10.04 35.53 27.24
C LYS A 910 10.76 35.23 28.57
N VAL A 911 10.37 35.90 29.65
CA VAL A 911 10.96 35.66 30.98
C VAL A 911 10.57 34.28 31.50
N ARG A 912 9.31 33.86 31.31
CA ARG A 912 8.82 32.52 31.67
C ARG A 912 9.42 31.42 30.80
N GLU A 913 9.58 31.68 29.50
CA GLU A 913 10.24 30.79 28.55
C GLU A 913 11.67 30.49 29.00
N LYS A 914 12.48 31.52 29.26
CA LYS A 914 13.87 31.36 29.70
C LYS A 914 14.01 30.56 31.00
N ALA A 915 13.17 30.85 32.00
CA ALA A 915 13.16 30.09 33.25
C ALA A 915 12.78 28.60 33.06
N SER A 916 11.90 28.30 32.11
CA SER A 916 11.48 26.94 31.79
C SER A 916 12.58 26.18 31.02
N LEU A 917 13.28 26.85 30.11
CA LEU A 917 14.43 26.30 29.38
C LEU A 917 15.59 25.95 30.34
N ASP A 918 15.96 26.86 31.24
CA ASP A 918 17.04 26.63 32.22
C ASP A 918 16.72 25.43 33.13
N LYS A 919 15.44 25.21 33.46
CA LYS A 919 14.99 24.05 34.26
C LYS A 919 15.17 22.73 33.50
N ILE A 920 14.86 22.72 32.21
CA ILE A 920 14.97 21.52 31.37
C ILE A 920 16.43 21.18 31.10
N GLU A 921 17.27 22.18 30.87
CA GLU A 921 18.72 21.98 30.69
C GLU A 921 19.35 21.32 31.92
N LYS A 922 19.06 21.82 33.13
CA LYS A 922 19.51 21.17 34.38
C LYS A 922 18.97 19.75 34.56
N THR A 923 17.75 19.48 34.10
CA THR A 923 17.15 18.13 34.19
C THR A 923 17.85 17.17 33.23
N HIS A 924 18.16 17.63 32.03
CA HIS A 924 18.89 16.87 31.02
C HIS A 924 20.32 16.55 31.46
N GLU A 925 21.08 17.53 31.92
CA GLU A 925 22.44 17.32 32.46
C GLU A 925 22.44 16.30 33.59
N LYS A 926 21.43 16.35 34.48
CA LYS A 926 21.30 15.36 35.55
C LYS A 926 21.05 13.96 35.01
N ASN A 927 20.08 13.81 34.10
CA ASN A 927 19.74 12.51 33.51
C ASN A 927 20.91 11.91 32.72
N GLU A 928 21.66 12.72 31.97
CA GLU A 928 22.86 12.26 31.24
C GLU A 928 23.93 11.71 32.20
N ASN A 929 24.19 12.44 33.29
CA ASN A 929 25.13 12.00 34.31
C ASN A 929 24.67 10.70 34.99
N ASP A 930 23.39 10.57 35.33
CA ASP A 930 22.82 9.38 35.95
C ASP A 930 22.96 8.14 35.02
N ILE A 931 22.74 8.30 33.71
CA ILE A 931 22.90 7.22 32.71
C ILE A 931 24.37 6.85 32.55
N LEU A 932 25.27 7.84 32.49
CA LEU A 932 26.70 7.62 32.36
C LEU A 932 27.28 6.91 33.59
N GLU A 933 26.85 7.30 34.80
CA GLU A 933 27.25 6.64 36.04
C GLU A 933 26.77 5.17 36.06
N MET A 934 25.54 4.92 35.62
CA MET A 934 24.99 3.55 35.50
C MET A 934 25.78 2.70 34.49
N LEU A 935 26.18 3.26 33.35
CA LEU A 935 27.03 2.58 32.36
C LEU A 935 28.38 2.22 32.97
N VAL A 936 29.05 3.18 33.61
CA VAL A 936 30.39 2.98 34.20
C VAL A 936 30.35 1.89 35.27
N ASN A 937 29.32 1.86 36.12
CA ASN A 937 29.15 0.82 37.14
C ASN A 937 28.97 -0.58 36.52
N LYS A 938 28.21 -0.69 35.41
CA LYS A 938 28.02 -1.95 34.68
C LYS A 938 29.30 -2.40 33.95
N LEU A 939 29.98 -1.48 33.28
CA LEU A 939 31.28 -1.74 32.64
C LEU A 939 32.34 -2.19 33.65
N GLN A 940 32.40 -1.58 34.83
CA GLN A 940 33.30 -2.03 35.90
C GLN A 940 33.02 -3.46 36.34
N THR A 941 31.75 -3.85 36.40
CA THR A 941 31.36 -5.21 36.78
C THR A 941 31.77 -6.22 35.71
N LEU A 942 31.62 -5.87 34.42
CA LEU A 942 32.02 -6.72 33.28
C LEU A 942 33.54 -6.81 33.08
N LEU A 943 34.27 -5.72 33.36
CA LEU A 943 35.71 -5.58 33.14
C LEU A 943 36.56 -5.96 34.36
N LYS A 944 35.93 -6.41 35.45
CA LYS A 944 36.61 -6.83 36.67
C LYS A 944 37.59 -7.96 36.35
N ASP A 945 38.84 -7.78 36.77
CA ASP A 945 39.96 -8.73 36.58
C ASP A 945 40.44 -8.96 35.12
N LYS A 946 40.06 -8.10 34.17
CA LYS A 946 40.49 -8.18 32.75
C LYS A 946 41.49 -7.08 32.37
N ALA A 947 42.46 -7.41 31.51
CA ALA A 947 43.45 -6.47 30.97
C ALA A 947 43.00 -5.93 29.60
N SER A 948 43.24 -4.65 29.34
CA SER A 948 42.87 -4.03 28.05
C SER A 948 43.74 -4.53 26.90
N VAL A 949 43.14 -4.92 25.78
CA VAL A 949 43.84 -5.26 24.52
C VAL A 949 44.10 -4.01 23.64
N GLY A 950 43.68 -2.83 24.13
CA GLY A 950 43.78 -1.54 23.47
C GLY A 950 42.41 -1.07 22.97
N VAL A 951 41.82 -0.06 23.62
CA VAL A 951 40.54 0.53 23.19
C VAL A 951 40.82 1.69 22.25
N SER A 952 40.22 1.69 21.05
CA SER A 952 40.33 2.79 20.09
C SER A 952 39.01 3.51 19.88
N ASN A 953 39.06 4.76 19.42
CA ASN A 953 37.88 5.41 18.84
C ASN A 953 37.62 4.92 17.40
N ASN A 954 36.51 5.32 16.81
CA ASN A 954 36.13 5.01 15.42
C ASN A 954 37.10 5.63 14.39
N PHE A 955 37.99 6.53 14.82
CA PHE A 955 39.01 7.19 14.00
C PHE A 955 40.41 6.57 14.16
N GLY A 956 40.54 5.48 14.92
CA GLY A 956 41.81 4.75 15.12
C GLY A 956 42.72 5.31 16.21
N GLU A 957 42.31 6.35 16.94
CA GLU A 957 43.07 6.87 18.08
C GLU A 957 42.92 5.97 19.31
N THR A 958 44.03 5.71 20.01
CA THR A 958 44.03 4.81 21.18
C THR A 958 43.59 5.56 22.44
N LEU A 959 42.43 5.19 22.98
CA LEU A 959 41.85 5.76 24.22
C LEU A 959 42.40 5.08 25.48
N ILE A 960 42.60 3.76 25.44
CA ILE A 960 43.24 2.98 26.51
C ILE A 960 44.34 2.14 25.91
N GLY A 961 45.57 2.25 26.44
CA GLY A 961 46.72 1.49 25.98
C GLY A 961 46.66 -0.01 26.32
N LYS A 962 47.34 -0.83 25.51
CA LYS A 962 47.42 -2.29 25.71
C LYS A 962 48.05 -2.61 27.08
N GLY A 963 47.39 -3.46 27.87
CA GLY A 963 47.84 -3.90 29.20
C GLY A 963 47.39 -3.01 30.37
N ALA A 964 46.70 -1.89 30.13
CA ALA A 964 46.17 -1.04 31.20
C ALA A 964 44.94 -1.69 31.91
N LYS A 965 44.80 -1.45 33.22
CA LYS A 965 43.62 -1.83 33.99
C LYS A 965 42.49 -0.80 33.81
N PHE A 966 41.25 -1.26 33.71
CA PHE A 966 40.06 -0.41 33.60
C PHE A 966 39.72 0.22 34.96
N ASN A 967 40.11 1.49 35.16
CA ASN A 967 39.78 2.27 36.37
C ASN A 967 38.58 3.22 36.11
N GLN A 968 37.82 3.57 37.16
CA GLN A 968 36.64 4.46 37.05
C GLN A 968 36.93 5.78 36.32
N LYS A 969 38.05 6.42 36.66
CA LYS A 969 38.50 7.68 36.03
C LYS A 969 38.81 7.55 34.53
N ASN A 970 39.30 6.38 34.10
CA ASN A 970 39.64 6.16 32.69
C ASN A 970 38.37 5.88 31.87
N LEU A 971 37.38 5.22 32.48
CA LEU A 971 36.09 4.95 31.85
C LEU A 971 35.22 6.21 31.76
N SER A 972 35.17 7.05 32.81
CA SER A 972 34.36 8.27 32.81
C SER A 972 34.80 9.33 31.78
N ASN A 973 36.06 9.30 31.34
CA ASN A 973 36.62 10.27 30.38
C ASN A 973 36.45 9.84 28.92
N ILE A 974 35.85 8.67 28.67
CA ILE A 974 35.66 8.15 27.32
C ILE A 974 34.37 8.73 26.72
N ASP A 975 34.45 9.23 25.49
CA ASP A 975 33.27 9.57 24.69
C ASP A 975 32.67 8.30 24.06
N TYR A 976 31.72 7.70 24.77
CA TYR A 976 31.06 6.45 24.39
C TYR A 976 30.24 6.52 23.09
N LEU A 977 30.00 7.72 22.51
CA LEU A 977 29.34 7.84 21.20
C LEU A 977 30.27 7.53 20.03
N ASN A 978 31.58 7.73 20.20
CA ASN A 978 32.58 7.64 19.13
C ASN A 978 33.59 6.49 19.34
N VAL A 979 33.30 5.57 20.26
CA VAL A 979 34.20 4.48 20.65
C VAL A 979 33.95 3.21 19.84
N ASN A 980 35.04 2.52 19.47
CA ASN A 980 34.95 1.21 18.85
C ASN A 980 34.55 0.16 19.91
N PRO A 981 33.42 -0.56 19.73
CA PRO A 981 32.96 -1.55 20.71
C PRO A 981 33.72 -2.88 20.65
N LEU A 982 34.58 -3.11 19.66
CA LEU A 982 35.22 -4.41 19.43
C LEU A 982 36.60 -4.52 20.10
N GLY A 983 36.89 -5.72 20.64
CA GLY A 983 38.25 -6.13 21.01
C GLY A 983 38.80 -5.51 22.31
N TRP A 984 37.96 -5.27 23.31
CA TRP A 984 38.39 -4.64 24.57
C TRP A 984 39.21 -5.57 25.47
N THR A 985 38.79 -6.84 25.57
CA THR A 985 39.37 -7.80 26.53
C THR A 985 39.91 -9.08 25.89
N GLY A 986 39.62 -9.32 24.60
CA GLY A 986 40.08 -10.51 23.86
C GLY A 986 39.27 -11.78 24.15
N ASP A 987 38.22 -11.69 24.97
CA ASP A 987 37.27 -12.77 25.25
C ASP A 987 35.96 -12.52 24.52
N ALA A 988 35.64 -13.39 23.55
CA ALA A 988 34.50 -13.23 22.65
C ALA A 988 33.16 -13.06 23.37
N LYS A 989 32.94 -13.75 24.50
CA LYS A 989 31.66 -13.64 25.24
C LYS A 989 31.51 -12.29 25.93
N THR A 990 32.60 -11.75 26.46
CA THR A 990 32.56 -10.50 27.22
C THR A 990 32.59 -9.29 26.30
N ASP A 991 33.35 -9.38 25.20
CA ASP A 991 33.34 -8.34 24.17
C ASP A 991 31.95 -8.24 23.50
N ASP A 992 31.21 -9.34 23.33
CA ASP A 992 29.82 -9.31 22.84
C ASP A 992 28.84 -8.66 23.84
N LEU A 993 29.02 -8.93 25.15
CA LEU A 993 28.25 -8.27 26.22
C LEU A 993 28.57 -6.76 26.31
N ILE A 994 29.84 -6.37 26.15
CA ILE A 994 30.27 -4.96 26.11
C ILE A 994 29.66 -4.27 24.90
N ASN A 995 29.72 -4.91 23.73
CA ASN A 995 29.10 -4.37 22.51
C ASN A 995 27.60 -4.15 22.69
N THR A 996 26.89 -5.13 23.26
CA THR A 996 25.46 -5.02 23.55
C THR A 996 25.16 -3.93 24.59
N LEU A 997 26.01 -3.81 25.63
CA LEU A 997 25.87 -2.78 26.66
C LEU A 997 26.07 -1.36 26.08
N LEU A 998 27.11 -1.15 25.26
CA LEU A 998 27.38 0.12 24.60
C LEU A 998 26.27 0.48 23.60
N HIS A 999 25.73 -0.51 22.88
CA HIS A 999 24.59 -0.32 22.01
C HIS A 999 23.34 0.12 22.79
N ASN A 1000 23.01 -0.56 23.89
CA ASN A 1000 21.88 -0.18 24.75
C ASN A 1000 22.05 1.20 25.40
N TYR A 1001 23.28 1.57 25.75
CA TYR A 1001 23.59 2.93 26.23
C TYR A 1001 23.33 3.97 25.15
N SER A 1002 23.81 3.73 23.93
CA SER A 1002 23.56 4.63 22.79
C SER A 1002 22.07 4.83 22.54
N ILE A 1003 21.26 3.75 22.62
CA ILE A 1003 19.80 3.85 22.52
C ILE A 1003 19.23 4.75 23.62
N LYS A 1004 19.55 4.48 24.90
CA LYS A 1004 19.01 5.27 26.03
C LYS A 1004 19.46 6.72 26.03
N PHE A 1005 20.71 6.98 25.66
CA PHE A 1005 21.23 8.33 25.51
C PHE A 1005 20.48 9.09 24.41
N ASN A 1006 20.27 8.44 23.25
CA ASN A 1006 19.49 9.03 22.15
C ASN A 1006 18.01 9.26 22.53
N GLU A 1007 17.42 8.41 23.36
CA GLU A 1007 16.05 8.61 23.90
C GLU A 1007 15.96 9.87 24.77
N GLU A 1008 16.86 10.05 25.74
CA GLU A 1008 16.88 11.25 26.59
C GLU A 1008 17.22 12.52 25.80
N LEU A 1009 18.20 12.46 24.90
CA LEU A 1009 18.55 13.58 24.02
C LEU A 1009 17.38 13.96 23.10
N GLY A 1010 16.63 12.96 22.64
CA GLY A 1010 15.35 13.14 21.95
C GLY A 1010 14.36 13.90 22.84
N ARG A 1011 14.08 13.41 24.04
CA ARG A 1011 13.17 14.05 25.01
C ARG A 1011 13.55 15.51 25.27
N TYR A 1012 14.83 15.78 25.57
CA TYR A 1012 15.35 17.14 25.83
C TYR A 1012 15.08 18.07 24.64
N LYS A 1013 15.44 17.65 23.42
CA LYS A 1013 15.20 18.44 22.21
C LYS A 1013 13.71 18.73 21.99
N ARG A 1014 12.81 17.77 22.26
CA ARG A 1014 11.36 17.95 22.13
C ARG A 1014 10.81 18.97 23.11
N GLU A 1015 11.12 18.80 24.39
CA GLU A 1015 10.64 19.70 25.45
C GLU A 1015 11.16 21.13 25.23
N LYS A 1016 12.45 21.27 24.88
CA LYS A 1016 13.08 22.55 24.55
C LYS A 1016 12.37 23.27 23.39
N PHE A 1017 12.07 22.53 22.33
CA PHE A 1017 11.40 23.08 21.14
C PHE A 1017 9.95 23.49 21.42
N ASN A 1018 9.17 22.62 22.07
CA ASN A 1018 7.78 22.90 22.43
C ASN A 1018 7.64 24.19 23.25
N ILE A 1019 8.59 24.48 24.13
CA ILE A 1019 8.58 25.70 24.95
C ILE A 1019 8.93 26.94 24.15
N SER A 1020 9.87 26.86 23.20
CA SER A 1020 10.35 28.04 22.49
C SER A 1020 9.45 28.48 21.33
N ILE A 1021 8.88 27.53 20.59
CA ILE A 1021 8.10 27.82 19.37
C ILE A 1021 6.58 27.73 19.62
N GLY A 1022 6.15 26.97 20.63
CA GLY A 1022 4.74 26.64 20.85
C GLY A 1022 4.23 25.62 19.82
N ASP A 1023 2.91 25.55 19.63
CA ASP A 1023 2.32 24.59 18.70
C ASP A 1023 2.52 25.01 17.23
N GLU A 1024 2.93 24.06 16.40
CA GLU A 1024 3.07 24.25 14.96
C GLU A 1024 1.69 24.17 14.30
N LEU A 1025 1.18 25.31 13.81
CA LEU A 1025 -0.09 25.43 13.10
C LEU A 1025 0.12 25.82 11.62
N PRO A 1026 -0.85 25.58 10.72
CA PRO A 1026 -0.79 26.06 9.33
C PRO A 1026 -0.58 27.58 9.21
N ALA A 1027 -0.02 28.04 8.09
CA ALA A 1027 0.21 29.47 7.86
C ALA A 1027 -1.13 30.25 7.83
N GLY A 1028 -1.20 31.35 8.57
CA GLY A 1028 -2.42 32.17 8.73
C GLY A 1028 -3.38 31.72 9.84
N VAL A 1029 -3.13 30.56 10.46
CA VAL A 1029 -3.91 30.06 11.61
C VAL A 1029 -3.21 30.43 12.91
N LEU A 1030 -3.92 31.13 13.80
CA LEU A 1030 -3.42 31.57 15.10
C LEU A 1030 -3.71 30.57 16.22
N LYS A 1031 -4.93 30.04 16.23
CA LYS A 1031 -5.43 29.03 17.18
C LYS A 1031 -6.21 27.96 16.44
N LEU A 1032 -6.15 26.73 16.94
CA LEU A 1032 -6.95 25.61 16.46
C LEU A 1032 -7.64 24.96 17.67
N ALA A 1033 -8.97 24.98 17.66
CA ALA A 1033 -9.77 24.32 18.67
C ALA A 1033 -10.33 23.01 18.09
N LYS A 1034 -10.19 21.91 18.83
CA LYS A 1034 -10.75 20.60 18.52
C LYS A 1034 -11.62 20.10 19.66
N VAL A 1035 -12.79 19.58 19.34
CA VAL A 1035 -13.72 18.98 20.29
C VAL A 1035 -14.09 17.58 19.80
N TYR A 1036 -13.99 16.61 20.70
CA TYR A 1036 -14.29 15.22 20.42
C TYR A 1036 -15.64 14.86 21.06
N LEU A 1037 -16.58 14.44 20.23
CA LEU A 1037 -17.92 14.05 20.62
C LEU A 1037 -18.08 12.54 20.51
N ALA A 1038 -18.44 11.88 21.61
CA ALA A 1038 -18.81 10.47 21.58
C ALA A 1038 -20.32 10.29 21.42
N VAL A 1039 -20.71 9.54 20.40
CA VAL A 1039 -22.08 9.20 20.05
C VAL A 1039 -22.29 7.70 20.25
N LYS A 1040 -23.28 7.32 21.06
CA LYS A 1040 -23.67 5.92 21.25
C LYS A 1040 -24.73 5.56 20.21
N ARG A 1041 -24.39 4.68 19.26
CA ARG A 1041 -25.29 4.28 18.17
C ARG A 1041 -25.88 2.91 18.41
N LYS A 1042 -27.14 2.90 18.85
CA LYS A 1042 -27.93 1.68 19.02
C LYS A 1042 -28.36 1.13 17.65
N LEU A 1043 -28.83 -0.11 17.65
CA LEU A 1043 -29.42 -0.73 16.46
C LEU A 1043 -30.80 -0.11 16.16
N LYS A 1044 -31.02 0.30 14.91
CA LYS A 1044 -32.28 0.90 14.45
C LYS A 1044 -32.83 0.18 13.21
N VAL A 1045 -34.11 0.40 12.92
CA VAL A 1045 -34.70 0.00 11.63
C VAL A 1045 -33.99 0.75 10.50
N GLY A 1046 -33.60 0.03 9.45
CA GLY A 1046 -32.78 0.53 8.35
C GLY A 1046 -31.28 0.27 8.48
N ASP A 1047 -30.79 -0.12 9.66
CA ASP A 1047 -29.39 -0.54 9.83
C ASP A 1047 -29.11 -1.84 9.08
N LYS A 1048 -27.89 -1.97 8.56
CA LYS A 1048 -27.45 -3.16 7.82
C LYS A 1048 -26.69 -4.12 8.72
N MET A 1049 -27.09 -5.39 8.69
CA MET A 1049 -26.43 -6.49 9.37
C MET A 1049 -26.03 -7.57 8.37
N ALA A 1050 -25.09 -8.43 8.75
CA ALA A 1050 -24.68 -9.55 7.93
C ALA A 1050 -24.19 -10.72 8.78
N GLY A 1051 -24.19 -11.92 8.22
CA GLY A 1051 -23.37 -13.04 8.71
C GLY A 1051 -22.05 -13.13 7.94
N ARG A 1052 -21.23 -14.13 8.29
CA ARG A 1052 -19.93 -14.37 7.63
C ARG A 1052 -20.04 -15.01 6.24
N HIS A 1053 -21.21 -15.59 5.93
CA HIS A 1053 -21.50 -16.36 4.72
C HIS A 1053 -22.08 -15.50 3.57
N GLY A 1054 -21.82 -14.20 3.56
CA GLY A 1054 -22.34 -13.27 2.55
C GLY A 1054 -23.85 -13.03 2.61
N ASN A 1055 -24.53 -13.49 3.66
CA ASN A 1055 -25.93 -13.20 3.95
C ASN A 1055 -26.03 -11.80 4.57
N LYS A 1056 -26.43 -10.82 3.75
CA LYS A 1056 -26.68 -9.44 4.17
C LYS A 1056 -28.16 -9.21 4.36
N GLY A 1057 -28.52 -8.32 5.28
CA GLY A 1057 -29.89 -7.89 5.42
C GLY A 1057 -30.05 -6.54 6.12
N ILE A 1058 -31.22 -5.94 5.91
CA ILE A 1058 -31.59 -4.66 6.52
C ILE A 1058 -32.58 -4.97 7.64
N VAL A 1059 -32.38 -4.38 8.82
CA VAL A 1059 -33.36 -4.50 9.91
C VAL A 1059 -34.65 -3.81 9.49
N ALA A 1060 -35.70 -4.57 9.23
CA ALA A 1060 -36.99 -4.02 8.78
C ALA A 1060 -37.93 -3.76 9.95
N LYS A 1061 -37.91 -4.61 10.98
CA LYS A 1061 -38.74 -4.43 12.17
C LYS A 1061 -38.03 -4.94 13.42
N ILE A 1062 -38.15 -4.16 14.49
CA ILE A 1062 -37.82 -4.58 15.85
C ILE A 1062 -39.14 -4.98 16.51
N VAL A 1063 -39.26 -6.25 16.89
CA VAL A 1063 -40.48 -6.88 17.40
C VAL A 1063 -40.33 -7.09 18.90
N ARG A 1064 -41.40 -6.88 19.66
CA ARG A 1064 -41.40 -7.09 21.12
C ARG A 1064 -41.05 -8.53 21.45
N GLN A 1065 -40.41 -8.75 22.59
CA GLN A 1065 -39.90 -10.08 22.94
C GLN A 1065 -41.02 -11.12 23.03
N GLU A 1066 -42.20 -10.73 23.52
CA GLU A 1066 -43.39 -11.57 23.63
C GLU A 1066 -44.02 -11.93 22.28
N ASP A 1067 -43.88 -11.08 21.26
CA ASP A 1067 -44.45 -11.30 19.93
C ASP A 1067 -43.53 -12.18 19.04
N MET A 1068 -42.31 -12.46 19.49
CA MET A 1068 -41.33 -13.27 18.74
C MET A 1068 -41.67 -14.76 18.80
N PRO A 1069 -41.38 -15.53 17.73
CA PRO A 1069 -41.46 -16.98 17.78
C PRO A 1069 -40.59 -17.54 18.91
N PHE A 1070 -41.11 -18.54 19.64
CA PHE A 1070 -40.43 -19.12 20.78
C PHE A 1070 -40.43 -20.65 20.75
N LEU A 1071 -39.45 -21.24 21.47
CA LEU A 1071 -39.25 -22.68 21.61
C LEU A 1071 -40.23 -23.29 22.63
N GLU A 1072 -40.33 -24.62 22.67
CA GLU A 1072 -41.14 -25.34 23.68
C GLU A 1072 -40.77 -25.00 25.13
N ASP A 1073 -39.52 -24.60 25.38
CA ASP A 1073 -39.04 -24.18 26.70
C ASP A 1073 -39.39 -22.72 27.06
N GLY A 1074 -40.13 -22.01 26.19
CA GLY A 1074 -40.49 -20.61 26.35
C GLY A 1074 -39.42 -19.62 25.91
N THR A 1075 -38.27 -20.07 25.41
CA THR A 1075 -37.20 -19.17 24.97
C THR A 1075 -37.54 -18.54 23.62
N PRO A 1076 -37.66 -17.20 23.52
CA PRO A 1076 -37.87 -16.54 22.24
C PRO A 1076 -36.58 -16.52 21.41
N VAL A 1077 -36.74 -16.49 20.09
CA VAL A 1077 -35.61 -16.30 19.16
C VAL A 1077 -35.20 -14.83 19.10
N ASP A 1078 -33.91 -14.56 18.91
CA ASP A 1078 -33.38 -13.19 18.87
C ASP A 1078 -33.51 -12.56 17.47
N ILE A 1079 -33.46 -13.39 16.42
CA ILE A 1079 -33.49 -12.98 15.01
C ILE A 1079 -34.26 -13.99 14.15
N VAL A 1080 -35.05 -13.51 13.19
CA VAL A 1080 -35.72 -14.36 12.20
C VAL A 1080 -35.22 -14.02 10.80
N LEU A 1081 -34.72 -15.05 10.10
CA LEU A 1081 -34.17 -14.95 8.75
C LEU A 1081 -35.05 -15.70 7.75
N ASN A 1082 -35.06 -15.20 6.51
CA ASN A 1082 -35.82 -15.82 5.44
C ASN A 1082 -35.11 -17.09 4.92
N PRO A 1083 -35.75 -18.28 4.95
CA PRO A 1083 -35.14 -19.50 4.46
C PRO A 1083 -34.92 -19.49 2.93
N LEU A 1084 -35.72 -18.73 2.18
CA LEU A 1084 -35.65 -18.70 0.70
C LEU A 1084 -34.34 -18.07 0.18
N GLY A 1085 -33.69 -17.25 1.01
CA GLY A 1085 -32.41 -16.64 0.68
C GLY A 1085 -31.24 -17.61 0.64
N VAL A 1086 -31.36 -18.81 1.23
CA VAL A 1086 -30.25 -19.78 1.31
C VAL A 1086 -30.10 -20.60 0.02
N PRO A 1087 -31.13 -21.26 -0.53
CA PRO A 1087 -30.98 -22.07 -1.74
C PRO A 1087 -30.59 -21.24 -2.96
N SER A 1088 -31.19 -20.05 -3.13
CA SER A 1088 -30.90 -19.19 -4.29
C SER A 1088 -29.46 -18.65 -4.30
N ARG A 1089 -28.81 -18.58 -3.13
CA ARG A 1089 -27.46 -18.02 -2.97
C ARG A 1089 -26.40 -19.08 -2.72
N MET A 1090 -26.81 -20.33 -2.52
CA MET A 1090 -25.94 -21.48 -2.31
C MET A 1090 -24.89 -21.24 -1.20
N ASN A 1091 -25.30 -20.65 -0.08
CA ASN A 1091 -24.46 -20.45 1.11
C ASN A 1091 -24.95 -21.30 2.28
N LEU A 1092 -24.78 -22.62 2.13
CA LEU A 1092 -25.24 -23.61 3.10
C LEU A 1092 -24.39 -23.60 4.39
N GLY A 1093 -23.18 -23.04 4.36
CA GLY A 1093 -22.30 -22.93 5.51
C GLY A 1093 -22.98 -22.28 6.72
N GLN A 1094 -23.86 -21.30 6.49
CA GLN A 1094 -24.60 -20.62 7.57
C GLN A 1094 -25.54 -21.55 8.35
N ILE A 1095 -26.07 -22.60 7.71
CA ILE A 1095 -26.95 -23.57 8.37
C ILE A 1095 -26.10 -24.48 9.27
N TYR A 1096 -24.96 -24.96 8.78
CA TYR A 1096 -24.03 -25.76 9.58
C TYR A 1096 -23.47 -24.97 10.77
N GLU A 1097 -23.12 -23.70 10.55
CA GLU A 1097 -22.74 -22.77 11.62
C GLU A 1097 -23.85 -22.66 12.67
N THR A 1098 -25.09 -22.44 12.22
CA THR A 1098 -26.27 -22.30 13.09
C THR A 1098 -26.47 -23.51 14.00
N VAL A 1099 -26.39 -24.71 13.42
CA VAL A 1099 -26.65 -25.95 14.15
C VAL A 1099 -25.51 -26.29 15.11
N LEU A 1100 -24.26 -26.20 14.66
CA LEU A 1100 -23.09 -26.47 15.50
C LEU A 1100 -22.94 -25.42 16.61
N GLY A 1101 -23.26 -24.16 16.31
CA GLY A 1101 -23.28 -23.07 17.29
C GLY A 1101 -24.26 -23.35 18.43
N TRP A 1102 -25.43 -23.93 18.13
CA TRP A 1102 -26.41 -24.27 19.16
C TRP A 1102 -25.92 -25.36 20.11
N ALA A 1103 -25.27 -26.40 19.58
CA ALA A 1103 -24.61 -27.42 20.39
C ALA A 1103 -23.52 -26.81 21.27
N GLY A 1104 -22.72 -25.88 20.73
CA GLY A 1104 -21.64 -25.21 21.45
C GLY A 1104 -22.13 -24.37 22.63
N GLU A 1105 -23.20 -23.59 22.45
CA GLU A 1105 -23.80 -22.82 23.56
C GLU A 1105 -24.31 -23.73 24.68
N LYS A 1106 -25.04 -24.81 24.34
CA LYS A 1106 -25.60 -25.73 25.35
C LYS A 1106 -24.53 -26.50 26.11
N LEU A 1107 -23.44 -26.90 25.44
CA LEU A 1107 -22.32 -27.61 26.06
C LEU A 1107 -21.31 -26.67 26.73
N GLY A 1108 -21.37 -25.36 26.46
CA GLY A 1108 -20.39 -24.38 26.94
C GLY A 1108 -19.02 -24.51 26.29
N VAL A 1109 -18.95 -25.04 25.07
CA VAL A 1109 -17.71 -25.28 24.32
C VAL A 1109 -17.66 -24.42 23.05
N LYS A 1110 -16.43 -24.11 22.61
CA LYS A 1110 -16.18 -23.44 21.34
C LYS A 1110 -15.55 -24.42 20.35
N PHE A 1111 -15.88 -24.26 19.09
CA PHE A 1111 -15.40 -25.11 18.02
C PHE A 1111 -14.46 -24.34 17.08
N ALA A 1112 -13.49 -25.05 16.53
CA ALA A 1112 -12.67 -24.62 15.40
C ALA A 1112 -12.91 -25.59 14.23
N THR A 1113 -13.49 -25.06 13.15
CA THR A 1113 -13.70 -25.73 11.87
C THR A 1113 -12.83 -25.04 10.82
N PRO A 1114 -11.57 -25.47 10.64
CA PRO A 1114 -10.70 -24.97 9.59
C PRO A 1114 -11.34 -25.13 8.20
N ILE A 1115 -11.02 -24.23 7.28
CA ILE A 1115 -11.56 -24.29 5.92
C ILE A 1115 -11.03 -25.52 5.17
N PHE A 1116 -11.89 -26.20 4.41
CA PHE A 1116 -11.60 -27.44 3.66
C PHE A 1116 -11.12 -28.64 4.51
N ASP A 1117 -11.05 -28.49 5.84
CA ASP A 1117 -10.72 -29.53 6.84
C ASP A 1117 -11.59 -29.32 8.09
N GLY A 1118 -12.87 -29.06 7.85
CA GLY A 1118 -13.86 -28.69 8.87
C GLY A 1118 -14.59 -29.88 9.49
N ALA A 1119 -15.59 -29.59 10.33
CA ALA A 1119 -16.44 -30.61 10.93
C ALA A 1119 -17.27 -31.33 9.87
N SER A 1120 -17.29 -32.66 9.91
CA SER A 1120 -18.20 -33.48 9.10
C SER A 1120 -19.62 -33.46 9.66
N VAL A 1121 -20.60 -33.75 8.81
CA VAL A 1121 -22.03 -33.81 9.19
C VAL A 1121 -22.27 -34.80 10.33
N ASP A 1122 -21.59 -35.95 10.32
CA ASP A 1122 -21.71 -36.97 11.37
C ASP A 1122 -21.17 -36.49 12.71
N GLN A 1123 -20.05 -35.75 12.71
CA GLN A 1123 -19.51 -35.14 13.92
C GLN A 1123 -20.46 -34.09 14.48
N ILE A 1124 -21.03 -33.23 13.61
CA ILE A 1124 -22.05 -32.24 14.02
C ILE A 1124 -23.25 -32.96 14.65
N ALA A 1125 -23.75 -34.02 14.02
CA ALA A 1125 -24.86 -34.81 14.54
C ALA A 1125 -24.52 -35.47 15.90
N GLY A 1126 -23.28 -35.93 16.09
CA GLY A 1126 -22.77 -36.42 17.37
C GLY A 1126 -22.86 -35.38 18.47
N TYR A 1127 -22.32 -34.17 18.24
CA TYR A 1127 -22.37 -33.08 19.22
C TYR A 1127 -23.79 -32.57 19.52
N ILE A 1128 -24.70 -32.58 18.53
CA ILE A 1128 -26.12 -32.27 18.76
C ILE A 1128 -26.73 -33.30 19.71
N LYS A 1129 -26.43 -34.58 19.51
CA LYS A 1129 -26.93 -35.67 20.36
C LYS A 1129 -26.37 -35.55 21.77
N ASP A 1130 -25.08 -35.26 21.91
CA ASP A 1130 -24.43 -35.04 23.21
C ASP A 1130 -25.02 -33.82 23.94
N ALA A 1131 -25.44 -32.78 23.19
CA ALA A 1131 -26.11 -31.60 23.70
C ALA A 1131 -27.61 -31.82 24.01
N ASN A 1132 -28.16 -33.03 23.78
CA ASN A 1132 -29.59 -33.35 23.87
C ASN A 1132 -30.49 -32.39 23.06
N LEU A 1133 -30.01 -31.98 21.87
CA LEU A 1133 -30.75 -31.10 20.96
C LEU A 1133 -31.48 -31.89 19.86
N PRO A 1134 -32.53 -31.31 19.24
CA PRO A 1134 -33.19 -31.92 18.10
C PRO A 1134 -32.24 -32.12 16.93
N THR A 1135 -32.36 -33.26 16.23
CA THR A 1135 -31.52 -33.58 15.06
C THR A 1135 -31.59 -32.45 14.02
N PHE A 1136 -30.42 -31.99 13.55
CA PHE A 1136 -30.26 -30.87 12.60
C PHE A 1136 -30.85 -29.52 13.06
N GLY A 1137 -31.17 -29.36 14.35
CA GLY A 1137 -31.78 -28.13 14.86
C GLY A 1137 -33.23 -27.92 14.40
N HIS A 1138 -33.89 -28.93 13.85
CA HIS A 1138 -35.29 -28.83 13.44
C HIS A 1138 -36.23 -29.01 14.62
N THR A 1139 -36.94 -27.94 14.97
CA THR A 1139 -37.86 -27.92 16.11
C THR A 1139 -39.16 -27.20 15.76
N TYR A 1140 -40.22 -27.51 16.51
CA TYR A 1140 -41.43 -26.70 16.46
C TYR A 1140 -41.20 -25.37 17.18
N LEU A 1141 -41.79 -24.33 16.63
CA LEU A 1141 -41.88 -23.00 17.23
C LEU A 1141 -43.35 -22.66 17.47
N TYR A 1142 -43.59 -21.70 18.36
CA TYR A 1142 -44.91 -21.17 18.68
C TYR A 1142 -44.96 -19.69 18.32
N ASP A 1143 -46.08 -19.22 17.80
CA ASP A 1143 -46.32 -17.80 17.53
C ASP A 1143 -46.43 -17.05 18.86
N GLY A 1144 -45.63 -16.00 19.05
CA GLY A 1144 -45.67 -15.17 20.25
C GLY A 1144 -46.99 -14.41 20.44
N GLU A 1145 -47.68 -14.07 19.35
CA GLU A 1145 -48.93 -13.30 19.42
C GLU A 1145 -50.15 -14.18 19.73
N THR A 1146 -50.24 -15.36 19.13
CA THR A 1146 -51.40 -16.26 19.32
C THR A 1146 -51.15 -17.37 20.33
N GLY A 1147 -49.90 -17.76 20.54
CA GLY A 1147 -49.51 -18.94 21.31
C GLY A 1147 -49.66 -20.26 20.54
N ASP A 1148 -50.13 -20.23 19.30
CA ASP A 1148 -50.33 -21.42 18.49
C ASP A 1148 -49.00 -21.97 17.97
N ARG A 1149 -48.91 -23.29 17.86
CA ARG A 1149 -47.75 -23.95 17.28
C ARG A 1149 -47.76 -23.83 15.76
N PHE A 1150 -46.62 -23.54 15.14
CA PHE A 1150 -46.51 -23.61 13.68
C PHE A 1150 -46.65 -25.05 13.16
N ASP A 1151 -47.25 -25.18 11.97
CA ASP A 1151 -47.53 -26.49 11.35
C ASP A 1151 -46.24 -27.25 10.98
N GLN A 1152 -45.21 -26.53 10.55
CA GLN A 1152 -43.93 -27.09 10.11
C GLN A 1152 -42.81 -26.77 11.11
N LYS A 1153 -41.86 -27.70 11.22
CA LYS A 1153 -40.63 -27.47 11.98
C LYS A 1153 -39.77 -26.44 11.27
N ALA A 1154 -39.18 -25.53 12.04
CA ALA A 1154 -38.21 -24.58 11.55
C ALA A 1154 -36.79 -24.99 11.99
N THR A 1155 -35.78 -24.56 11.24
CA THR A 1155 -34.39 -24.67 11.67
C THR A 1155 -34.08 -23.57 12.66
N VAL A 1156 -33.70 -23.95 13.87
CA VAL A 1156 -33.29 -23.04 14.93
C VAL A 1156 -31.85 -23.36 15.32
N GLY A 1157 -31.11 -22.33 15.72
CA GLY A 1157 -29.79 -22.51 16.33
C GLY A 1157 -29.12 -21.18 16.58
N ILE A 1158 -27.79 -21.16 16.56
CA ILE A 1158 -27.00 -19.98 16.92
C ILE A 1158 -26.02 -19.62 15.82
N ILE A 1159 -26.17 -18.42 15.29
CA ILE A 1159 -25.36 -17.90 14.18
C ILE A 1159 -24.57 -16.66 14.63
N TYR A 1160 -23.36 -16.48 14.09
CA TYR A 1160 -22.57 -15.29 14.35
C TYR A 1160 -22.93 -14.14 13.40
N ILE A 1161 -23.49 -13.06 13.95
CA ILE A 1161 -23.94 -11.89 13.20
C ILE A 1161 -23.06 -10.67 13.53
N ILE A 1162 -22.80 -9.87 12.50
CA ILE A 1162 -22.05 -8.62 12.55
C ILE A 1162 -22.95 -7.43 12.17
N LYS A 1163 -22.76 -6.30 12.85
CA LYS A 1163 -23.33 -5.00 12.46
C LYS A 1163 -22.35 -4.29 11.53
N LEU A 1164 -22.81 -3.85 10.37
CA LEU A 1164 -21.97 -3.15 9.40
C LEU A 1164 -21.96 -1.64 9.69
N HIS A 1165 -20.90 -0.94 9.28
CA HIS A 1165 -20.80 0.53 9.40
C HIS A 1165 -21.86 1.30 8.58
N HIS A 1166 -22.65 0.61 7.74
CA HIS A 1166 -23.75 1.20 6.98
C HIS A 1166 -24.98 1.41 7.86
N MET A 1167 -24.98 2.50 8.62
CA MET A 1167 -26.08 2.90 9.50
C MET A 1167 -27.08 3.80 8.78
N VAL A 1168 -28.34 3.74 9.21
CA VAL A 1168 -29.41 4.56 8.61
C VAL A 1168 -29.22 6.06 8.86
N ASP A 1169 -28.76 6.43 10.07
CA ASP A 1169 -28.57 7.83 10.47
C ASP A 1169 -27.56 8.57 9.57
N ASP A 1170 -26.57 7.86 9.03
CA ASP A 1170 -25.58 8.45 8.11
C ASP A 1170 -26.16 8.63 6.70
N LYS A 1171 -27.08 7.75 6.29
CA LYS A 1171 -27.66 7.72 4.94
C LYS A 1171 -28.90 8.60 4.78
N MET A 1172 -29.64 8.83 5.86
CA MET A 1172 -30.81 9.69 5.83
C MET A 1172 -30.36 11.13 5.51
N HIS A 1173 -30.94 11.69 4.45
CA HIS A 1173 -30.71 13.05 4.00
C HIS A 1173 -31.97 13.60 3.35
N ALA A 1174 -32.35 14.81 3.74
CA ALA A 1174 -33.48 15.52 3.18
C ALA A 1174 -33.11 16.99 3.00
N ARG A 1175 -33.61 17.60 1.93
CA ARG A 1175 -33.41 19.01 1.62
C ARG A 1175 -34.72 19.61 1.13
N SER A 1176 -35.10 20.74 1.73
CA SER A 1176 -36.10 21.65 1.17
C SER A 1176 -35.40 22.76 0.38
N ILE A 1177 -34.68 23.63 1.09
CA ILE A 1177 -33.84 24.70 0.54
C ILE A 1177 -32.44 24.55 1.11
N GLY A 1178 -31.43 24.97 0.37
CA GLY A 1178 -30.05 24.91 0.83
C GLY A 1178 -29.15 25.81 0.00
N PRO A 1179 -27.83 25.69 0.17
CA PRO A 1179 -26.88 26.44 -0.61
C PRO A 1179 -26.90 26.02 -2.09
N TYR A 1180 -26.48 26.96 -2.93
CA TYR A 1180 -26.43 26.83 -4.38
C TYR A 1180 -24.99 27.10 -4.87
N SER A 1181 -24.65 26.47 -5.98
CA SER A 1181 -23.40 26.71 -6.71
C SER A 1181 -23.34 28.17 -7.16
N LEU A 1182 -22.18 28.79 -7.01
CA LEU A 1182 -21.98 30.18 -7.43
C LEU A 1182 -22.04 30.33 -8.96
N ILE A 1183 -21.54 29.33 -9.69
CA ILE A 1183 -21.44 29.36 -11.16
C ILE A 1183 -22.75 28.90 -11.79
N THR A 1184 -23.18 27.68 -11.48
CA THR A 1184 -24.34 27.05 -12.15
C THR A 1184 -25.68 27.37 -11.50
N GLN A 1185 -25.68 28.01 -10.32
CA GLN A 1185 -26.88 28.30 -9.52
C GLN A 1185 -27.71 27.07 -9.13
N GLN A 1186 -27.21 25.86 -9.39
CA GLN A 1186 -27.84 24.60 -9.00
C GLN A 1186 -27.62 24.31 -7.51
N PRO A 1187 -28.52 23.54 -6.87
CA PRO A 1187 -28.29 22.96 -5.56
C PRO A 1187 -26.89 22.33 -5.46
N LEU A 1188 -26.14 22.64 -4.40
CA LEU A 1188 -24.89 21.93 -4.12
C LEU A 1188 -25.13 20.42 -3.98
N GLY A 1189 -24.11 19.60 -4.20
CA GLY A 1189 -24.21 18.15 -4.09
C GLY A 1189 -23.81 17.63 -2.70
N GLY A 1190 -24.51 16.60 -2.21
CA GLY A 1190 -24.09 15.82 -1.04
C GLY A 1190 -24.54 16.34 0.33
N LYS A 1191 -24.65 15.42 1.30
CA LYS A 1191 -25.17 15.67 2.65
C LYS A 1191 -24.37 16.72 3.43
N ALA A 1192 -23.04 16.71 3.31
CA ALA A 1192 -22.16 17.62 4.05
C ALA A 1192 -22.39 19.11 3.72
N GLN A 1193 -22.85 19.41 2.50
CA GLN A 1193 -23.18 20.77 2.07
C GLN A 1193 -24.69 21.04 2.09
N PHE A 1194 -25.48 20.17 2.72
CA PHE A 1194 -26.94 20.22 2.66
C PHE A 1194 -27.46 20.26 1.21
N GLY A 1195 -26.87 19.40 0.38
CA GLY A 1195 -27.05 19.36 -1.06
C GLY A 1195 -28.34 18.71 -1.55
N GLY A 1196 -28.68 18.94 -2.82
CA GLY A 1196 -29.81 18.29 -3.49
C GLY A 1196 -29.48 16.88 -4.00
N GLN A 1197 -30.52 16.11 -4.32
CA GLN A 1197 -30.36 14.86 -5.07
C GLN A 1197 -30.13 15.18 -6.55
N ARG A 1198 -29.30 14.38 -7.21
CA ARG A 1198 -29.07 14.52 -8.65
C ARG A 1198 -30.23 13.87 -9.40
N PHE A 1199 -30.91 14.66 -10.23
CA PHE A 1199 -31.89 14.18 -11.20
C PHE A 1199 -31.20 14.09 -12.55
N GLY A 1200 -30.92 12.88 -13.01
CA GLY A 1200 -30.13 12.61 -14.21
C GLY A 1200 -30.98 12.35 -15.45
N GLU A 1201 -30.30 12.01 -16.54
CA GLU A 1201 -30.91 11.74 -17.85
C GLU A 1201 -31.91 10.57 -17.81
N MET A 1202 -31.58 9.49 -17.10
CA MET A 1202 -32.47 8.34 -16.98
C MET A 1202 -33.76 8.67 -16.23
N GLU A 1203 -33.69 9.50 -15.18
CA GLU A 1203 -34.88 9.94 -14.46
C GLU A 1203 -35.74 10.91 -15.28
N VAL A 1204 -35.10 11.74 -16.14
CA VAL A 1204 -35.81 12.58 -17.12
C VAL A 1204 -36.59 11.72 -18.09
N TRP A 1205 -35.97 10.71 -18.72
CA TRP A 1205 -36.65 9.79 -19.63
C TRP A 1205 -37.85 9.09 -18.99
N ALA A 1206 -37.73 8.74 -17.71
CA ALA A 1206 -38.84 8.14 -16.97
C ALA A 1206 -40.05 9.09 -16.92
N LEU A 1207 -39.85 10.38 -16.61
CA LEU A 1207 -40.95 11.35 -16.58
C LEU A 1207 -41.50 11.67 -17.98
N GLU A 1208 -40.65 11.71 -19.00
CA GLU A 1208 -41.06 11.86 -20.39
C GLU A 1208 -41.95 10.70 -20.84
N ALA A 1209 -41.61 9.46 -20.48
CA ALA A 1209 -42.40 8.27 -20.79
C ALA A 1209 -43.80 8.31 -20.14
N TYR A 1210 -43.94 8.92 -18.95
CA TYR A 1210 -45.24 9.15 -18.31
C TYR A 1210 -46.00 10.35 -18.89
N GLY A 1211 -45.39 11.18 -19.73
CA GLY A 1211 -45.96 12.45 -20.19
C GLY A 1211 -46.06 13.51 -19.07
N ALA A 1212 -45.27 13.39 -18.01
CA ALA A 1212 -45.31 14.25 -16.84
C ALA A 1212 -44.53 15.58 -17.05
N SER A 1213 -44.90 16.32 -18.10
CA SER A 1213 -44.18 17.52 -18.56
C SER A 1213 -44.08 18.62 -17.51
N ASN A 1214 -45.13 18.87 -16.73
CA ASN A 1214 -45.12 19.90 -15.68
C ASN A 1214 -44.16 19.56 -14.54
N ILE A 1215 -44.09 18.28 -14.13
CA ILE A 1215 -43.19 17.82 -13.06
C ILE A 1215 -41.74 17.92 -13.54
N LEU A 1216 -41.50 17.48 -14.78
CA LEU A 1216 -40.18 17.59 -15.40
C LEU A 1216 -39.74 19.05 -15.51
N GLN A 1217 -40.62 19.94 -15.98
CA GLN A 1217 -40.34 21.37 -16.10
C GLN A 1217 -40.01 21.98 -14.74
N GLU A 1218 -40.77 21.68 -13.68
CA GLU A 1218 -40.52 22.15 -12.33
C GLU A 1218 -39.15 21.67 -11.81
N LEU A 1219 -38.80 20.40 -12.02
CA LEU A 1219 -37.54 19.81 -11.57
C LEU A 1219 -36.32 20.43 -12.27
N LEU A 1220 -36.43 20.71 -13.57
CA LEU A 1220 -35.34 21.30 -14.36
C LEU A 1220 -35.20 22.82 -14.16
N THR A 1221 -36.22 23.51 -13.64
CA THR A 1221 -36.22 24.98 -13.49
C THR A 1221 -36.35 25.40 -12.01
N LEU A 1222 -37.58 25.45 -11.49
CA LEU A 1222 -37.95 26.01 -10.18
C LEU A 1222 -37.25 25.33 -9.00
N LYS A 1223 -37.03 24.01 -9.08
CA LYS A 1223 -36.33 23.23 -8.04
C LYS A 1223 -34.81 23.20 -8.23
N SER A 1224 -34.31 23.76 -9.32
CA SER A 1224 -32.89 23.72 -9.71
C SER A 1224 -32.30 25.14 -9.76
N ASP A 1225 -32.21 25.73 -10.95
CA ASP A 1225 -31.34 26.87 -11.27
C ASP A 1225 -32.09 28.11 -11.78
N ASP A 1226 -33.43 28.11 -11.79
CA ASP A 1226 -34.19 29.35 -11.99
C ASP A 1226 -34.17 30.20 -10.70
N ILE A 1227 -33.29 31.20 -10.66
CA ILE A 1227 -33.03 32.05 -9.50
C ILE A 1227 -34.29 32.81 -9.06
N ILE A 1228 -35.02 33.38 -10.02
CA ILE A 1228 -36.19 34.22 -9.74
C ILE A 1228 -37.40 33.32 -9.48
N GLY A 1229 -37.57 32.29 -10.31
CA GLY A 1229 -38.66 31.33 -10.20
C GLY A 1229 -38.65 30.61 -8.86
N ARG A 1230 -37.49 30.12 -8.38
CA ARG A 1230 -37.42 29.42 -7.08
C ARG A 1230 -37.84 30.29 -5.90
N ALA A 1231 -37.43 31.57 -5.89
CA ALA A 1231 -37.76 32.50 -4.80
C ALA A 1231 -39.26 32.81 -4.78
N LYS A 1232 -39.85 33.09 -5.96
CA LYS A 1232 -41.29 33.33 -6.10
C LYS A 1232 -42.11 32.09 -5.79
N THR A 1233 -41.64 30.90 -6.20
CA THR A 1233 -42.29 29.63 -5.88
C THR A 1233 -42.31 29.38 -4.38
N TYR A 1234 -41.20 29.65 -3.68
CA TYR A 1234 -41.18 29.54 -2.22
C TYR A 1234 -42.17 30.51 -1.56
N GLU A 1235 -42.19 31.77 -1.99
CA GLU A 1235 -43.14 32.78 -1.50
C GLU A 1235 -44.60 32.35 -1.75
N ALA A 1236 -44.91 31.86 -2.95
CA ALA A 1236 -46.23 31.36 -3.31
C ALA A 1236 -46.64 30.17 -2.42
N ILE A 1237 -45.74 29.20 -2.19
CA ILE A 1237 -46.00 28.06 -1.31
C ILE A 1237 -46.31 28.53 0.11
N VAL A 1238 -45.54 29.49 0.66
CA VAL A 1238 -45.75 30.03 2.00
C VAL A 1238 -47.08 30.78 2.11
N LYS A 1239 -47.48 31.49 1.06
CA LYS A 1239 -48.78 32.21 0.99
C LYS A 1239 -49.97 31.31 0.66
N GLY A 1240 -49.73 30.08 0.21
CA GLY A 1240 -50.77 29.19 -0.32
C GLY A 1240 -51.31 29.61 -1.69
N GLU A 1241 -50.51 30.33 -2.48
CA GLU A 1241 -50.82 30.76 -3.84
C GLU A 1241 -50.36 29.73 -4.88
N ASN A 1242 -50.89 29.84 -6.11
CA ASN A 1242 -50.48 28.96 -7.21
C ASN A 1242 -49.03 29.22 -7.64
N ILE A 1243 -48.33 28.14 -8.00
CA ILE A 1243 -46.93 28.19 -8.43
C ILE A 1243 -46.82 29.07 -9.71
N PRO A 1244 -45.86 30.02 -9.75
CA PRO A 1244 -45.66 30.87 -10.91
C PRO A 1244 -45.11 30.08 -12.10
N ARG A 1245 -45.25 30.64 -13.31
CA ARG A 1245 -44.63 30.05 -14.50
C ARG A 1245 -43.10 30.09 -14.39
N PRO A 1246 -42.41 28.99 -14.76
CA PRO A 1246 -40.96 28.92 -14.72
C PRO A 1246 -40.32 29.81 -15.79
N GLY A 1247 -39.15 30.35 -15.46
CA GLY A 1247 -38.28 31.08 -16.36
C GLY A 1247 -37.28 30.18 -17.09
N VAL A 1248 -36.21 30.80 -17.60
CA VAL A 1248 -35.11 30.10 -18.27
C VAL A 1248 -34.10 29.62 -17.21
N PRO A 1249 -33.64 28.35 -17.27
CA PRO A 1249 -32.57 27.84 -16.42
C PRO A 1249 -31.27 28.67 -16.53
N GLU A 1250 -30.60 28.92 -15.40
CA GLU A 1250 -29.33 29.64 -15.44
C GLU A 1250 -28.22 28.83 -16.12
N SER A 1251 -28.26 27.49 -16.05
CA SER A 1251 -27.31 26.64 -16.79
C SER A 1251 -27.38 26.85 -18.30
N PHE A 1252 -28.57 27.14 -18.85
CA PHE A 1252 -28.72 27.51 -20.25
C PHE A 1252 -28.08 28.87 -20.54
N ASN A 1253 -28.31 29.87 -19.67
CA ASN A 1253 -27.67 31.18 -19.80
C ASN A 1253 -26.13 31.05 -19.78
N VAL A 1254 -25.58 30.27 -18.86
CA VAL A 1254 -24.14 30.01 -18.77
C VAL A 1254 -23.60 29.43 -20.08
N LEU A 1255 -24.26 28.42 -20.64
CA LEU A 1255 -23.89 27.83 -21.93
C LEU A 1255 -23.88 28.87 -23.05
N VAL A 1256 -24.90 29.74 -23.12
CA VAL A 1256 -24.98 30.81 -24.12
C VAL A 1256 -23.81 31.79 -23.99
N HIS A 1257 -23.45 32.16 -22.75
CA HIS A 1257 -22.30 33.04 -22.49
C HIS A 1257 -20.97 32.36 -22.83
N GLU A 1258 -20.81 31.06 -22.55
CA GLU A 1258 -19.62 30.29 -22.93
C GLU A 1258 -19.46 30.22 -24.45
N LEU A 1259 -20.54 29.95 -25.19
CA LEU A 1259 -20.54 29.93 -26.65
C LEU A 1259 -20.23 31.31 -27.25
N ARG A 1260 -20.79 32.38 -26.68
CA ARG A 1260 -20.43 33.77 -27.04
C ARG A 1260 -18.98 34.10 -26.72
N GLY A 1261 -18.44 33.55 -25.64
CA GLY A 1261 -17.02 33.64 -25.28
C GLY A 1261 -16.07 32.99 -26.30
N LEU A 1262 -16.57 32.01 -27.07
CA LEU A 1262 -15.85 31.42 -28.21
C LEU A 1262 -15.92 32.29 -29.47
N GLY A 1263 -16.63 33.42 -29.44
CA GLY A 1263 -16.84 34.32 -30.59
C GLY A 1263 -18.03 33.94 -31.48
N LEU A 1264 -18.94 33.08 -31.01
CA LEU A 1264 -20.17 32.74 -31.72
C LEU A 1264 -21.30 33.72 -31.37
N ASP A 1265 -21.94 34.33 -32.37
CA ASP A 1265 -23.14 35.14 -32.14
C ASP A 1265 -24.40 34.24 -32.10
N LEU A 1266 -25.13 34.32 -30.98
CA LEU A 1266 -26.32 33.51 -30.70
C LEU A 1266 -27.50 34.43 -30.47
N THR A 1267 -28.49 34.34 -31.37
CA THR A 1267 -29.77 35.03 -31.29
C THR A 1267 -30.90 34.01 -31.08
N PHE A 1268 -31.84 34.33 -30.19
CA PHE A 1268 -33.05 33.54 -29.95
C PHE A 1268 -34.24 34.31 -30.54
N GLU A 1269 -34.99 33.68 -31.45
CA GLU A 1269 -36.19 34.25 -32.08
C GLU A 1269 -37.44 34.14 -31.19
#